data_AF-A0ABD7FL72-F1
#
_entry.id   AF-A0ABD7FL72-F1
#
_cell.length_a   1.000
_cell.length_b   1.000
_cell.length_c   1.000
_cell.angle_alpha   90.00
_cell.angle_beta   90.00
_cell.angle_gamma   90.00
#
_symmetry.space_group_name_H-M   'P 1'
#
loop_
_entity.id
_entity.type
_entity.pdbx_description
1 polymer ?
#
loop_
_entity_poly.entity_id
_entity_poly.type
_entity_poly.pdbx_seq_one_letter_code
_entity_poly.pdbx_strand_id
1 'polypeptide(L)'
;MRHFIYQDEKSHKFWAVEQQGNELHINWGKVGTNGQSQIKSFADAAAAAKAELKLIAEKTKKGYVENASANVHIPPITKATPEVETSPESKNQRPWLADDAVIRLTDDINRFAFPHRSRPREINYLHKDGQIWQLIANNTRAYDPANNYRSYPENWQQAFAELQMRVQGNQQTGSAQSDAALLWSFWNSYSADELVDDLVIRCGLESAVEIALLALQLRYKPVKGAVTTIIPPNHKAESLPSWHQRLCHHLSLASEDEWQRCVDKVLAAIPTLSPARQPFAALLLPECPDIANAMALRYADQNVPAMTWLSMMVSDDVALAIQEKYGFPPLYNDFRKYLATLLANNGMRGVSRILLKLPVDYPVKYTDLFTHIHANAEDLVKWLWKTNHPDAIQILILGVNGKKKHLEYLSKACQKHPAAAIAAYATLLAIHENNEWRKALVKLITATPELVCEVIPWVNAKAAGILSECRPLPVAEECEYATVDMLPELLVAPPWVINKKKNVIPVFDLPVLPIPAVTDITPGITELISHTDISRFSEIAQYQASQQTLFTDLPLIEKESWETSFIPFTPEQQILWQLGFNEWLHCENDLHEKKYIPQSAVDALLRFDFSALKAEFAKYHNNANKSWNLSALCYLPGQQAISFLNQIIIEERYSGEKEILAVFGSTAIPAFMTCLQRDHQRLWIFTLFIGASELALPMAQRLQKKIAYKDAVNWLANNPRHAAAGLLPLALGKPCQNREYARQALLLLVKLNQRETIEEIAQGYNQPDVLAALATLFDSDPLEEYPAKIAPLPGFYQFPLWRRPRLKSNNLPLPDDAMRHLGTMLSFPRDITSYAGLAIIKETFTRESLADFGWDLYTAWTEAGAPAKENWAFTSLGILGNDDTARKLTPLIRAWPGESQHKRAVYGLDVLASIGSDIALMLLNGIAQKIKFVALQEHASDRINMVAENRGLTMAELEDRLAPDLGLDSSGSLTLDFGPRQFTVGFDETLKPVVRDANGKVLKDLPKPNQSDEKTQATDAVNLFKQLKKDVRAIASQQIDRLEQAMCQRRRWTAEQFRLFLVEHPLVRHLTRRLLWGVYNDENALITCFRVAEDSTYSDAQDELFTLPAGNIGIPHVLEIPPESAAAFRQIYVDYELLPPFQQLERGSYHLADNERNVHELSRWDGRLCQAGRIVGLERRGWQRLEESGSVYAMRKSTPYGALELETEPFSLIYGETGYSDLLPVESVKITAPYDRYGKQSSPTFSVLDDITASELINDIESLFD
;
A
#
# COMPACT_ATOMS: atom_id res chain seq x y z
N MET A 1 32.15 41.66 32.07
CA MET A 1 32.33 40.33 32.69
C MET A 1 32.99 39.37 31.71
N ARG A 2 34.09 38.70 32.08
CA ARG A 2 34.82 37.73 31.23
C ARG A 2 34.24 36.34 31.44
N HIS A 3 33.89 35.63 30.35
CA HIS A 3 33.22 34.34 30.40
C HIS A 3 34.09 33.21 29.86
N PHE A 4 34.13 32.10 30.60
CA PHE A 4 34.93 30.93 30.29
C PHE A 4 34.07 29.66 30.32
N ILE A 5 34.32 28.74 29.39
CA ILE A 5 33.59 27.46 29.28
C ILE A 5 34.59 26.30 29.37
N TYR A 6 34.21 25.27 30.12
CA TYR A 6 34.91 23.98 30.19
C TYR A 6 33.98 22.88 29.69
N GLN A 7 34.45 22.09 28.74
CA GLN A 7 33.70 20.97 28.18
C GLN A 7 34.57 19.73 28.01
N ASP A 8 34.09 18.60 28.55
CA ASP A 8 34.62 17.26 28.32
C ASP A 8 33.46 16.27 28.04
N GLU A 9 33.76 14.99 27.84
CA GLU A 9 32.77 13.94 27.52
C GLU A 9 31.64 13.80 28.56
N LYS A 10 31.80 14.31 29.80
CA LYS A 10 30.83 14.15 30.89
C LYS A 10 30.36 15.47 31.52
N SER A 11 30.99 16.61 31.22
CA SER A 11 30.72 17.90 31.87
C SER A 11 30.75 19.07 30.88
N HIS A 12 29.75 19.95 30.96
CA HIS A 12 29.73 21.25 30.26
C HIS A 12 29.38 22.37 31.25
N LYS A 13 30.37 23.21 31.59
CA LYS A 13 30.29 24.19 32.70
C LYS A 13 30.77 25.57 32.26
N PHE A 14 30.16 26.62 32.79
CA PHE A 14 30.65 28.00 32.65
C PHE A 14 31.23 28.51 33.96
N TRP A 15 32.19 29.43 33.84
CA TRP A 15 32.74 30.21 34.93
C TRP A 15 33.01 31.62 34.38
N ALA A 16 32.63 32.65 35.13
CA ALA A 16 32.74 34.04 34.73
C ALA A 16 33.27 34.87 35.89
N VAL A 17 34.04 35.89 35.59
CA VAL A 17 34.57 36.83 36.59
C VAL A 17 34.53 38.26 36.06
N GLU A 18 34.25 39.20 36.96
CA GLU A 18 34.32 40.63 36.71
C GLU A 18 34.83 41.35 37.95
N GLN A 19 35.80 42.25 37.77
CA GLN A 19 36.18 43.20 38.80
C GLN A 19 35.28 44.44 38.79
N GLN A 20 34.76 44.80 39.95
CA GLN A 20 34.07 46.06 40.21
C GLN A 20 34.75 46.77 41.39
N GLY A 21 35.57 47.80 41.09
CA GLY A 21 36.32 48.52 42.12
C GLY A 21 37.33 47.62 42.85
N ASN A 22 37.20 47.50 44.17
CA ASN A 22 38.00 46.58 44.99
C ASN A 22 37.34 45.21 45.19
N GLU A 23 36.30 44.86 44.44
CA GLU A 23 35.57 43.59 44.56
C GLU A 23 35.65 42.75 43.27
N LEU A 24 35.63 41.43 43.42
CA LEU A 24 35.52 40.46 42.32
C LEU A 24 34.20 39.71 42.39
N HIS A 25 33.41 39.82 41.33
CA HIS A 25 32.14 39.14 41.13
C HIS A 25 32.38 37.91 40.27
N ILE A 26 32.21 36.73 40.86
CA ILE A 26 32.48 35.44 40.23
C ILE A 26 31.17 34.68 40.09
N ASN A 27 30.89 34.08 38.94
CA ASN A 27 29.69 33.29 38.68
C ASN A 27 30.04 31.97 37.98
N TRP A 28 29.49 30.83 38.39
CA TRP A 28 29.77 29.53 37.75
C TRP A 28 28.63 28.51 37.86
N GLY A 29 28.54 27.60 36.90
CA GLY A 29 27.47 26.61 36.84
C GLY A 29 27.61 25.64 35.66
N LYS A 30 26.60 24.79 35.45
CA LYS A 30 26.47 24.06 34.18
C LYS A 30 25.92 25.01 33.12
N VAL A 31 26.40 24.91 31.88
CA VAL A 31 25.92 25.75 30.79
C VAL A 31 24.42 25.49 30.58
N GLY A 32 23.60 26.55 30.66
CA GLY A 32 22.13 26.46 30.62
C GLY A 32 21.42 26.55 31.98
N THR A 33 22.13 26.73 33.11
CA THR A 33 21.51 27.02 34.41
C THR A 33 21.89 28.42 34.92
N ASN A 34 21.15 28.95 35.90
CA ASN A 34 21.43 30.27 36.50
C ASN A 34 22.76 30.35 37.27
N GLY A 35 23.45 29.21 37.50
CA GLY A 35 24.74 29.15 38.21
C GLY A 35 24.68 29.55 39.69
N GLN A 36 25.86 29.72 40.29
CA GLN A 36 26.10 30.24 41.63
C GLN A 36 27.05 31.44 41.55
N SER A 37 26.74 32.52 42.28
CA SER A 37 27.55 33.74 42.31
C SER A 37 28.21 33.97 43.67
N GLN A 38 29.38 34.60 43.66
CA GLN A 38 30.13 34.98 44.85
C GLN A 38 30.84 36.32 44.61
N ILE A 39 30.80 37.22 45.59
CA ILE A 39 31.55 38.48 45.60
C ILE A 39 32.72 38.36 46.59
N LYS A 40 33.91 38.83 46.21
CA LYS A 40 35.10 38.89 47.09
C LYS A 40 35.69 40.29 47.10
N SER A 41 35.72 40.93 48.27
CA SER A 41 36.29 42.27 48.45
C SER A 41 37.77 42.21 48.83
N PHE A 42 38.56 43.16 48.33
CA PHE A 42 40.01 43.29 48.55
C PHE A 42 40.33 44.68 49.12
N ALA A 43 41.55 44.85 49.65
CA ALA A 43 41.98 46.10 50.28
C ALA A 43 41.98 47.30 49.32
N ASP A 44 42.26 47.07 48.04
CA ASP A 44 42.22 48.07 46.98
C ASP A 44 41.97 47.40 45.60
N ALA A 45 41.72 48.24 44.59
CA ALA A 45 41.46 47.78 43.23
C ALA A 45 42.67 47.08 42.57
N ALA A 46 43.91 47.39 42.98
CA ALA A 46 45.10 46.75 42.43
C ALA A 46 45.25 45.31 42.94
N ALA A 47 44.91 45.06 44.21
CA ALA A 47 44.86 43.74 44.82
C ALA A 47 43.75 42.87 44.19
N ALA A 48 42.58 43.45 43.91
CA ALA A 48 41.49 42.75 43.20
C ALA A 48 41.91 42.35 41.77
N ALA A 49 42.54 43.25 41.00
CA ALA A 49 43.02 42.95 39.64
C ALA A 49 44.06 41.82 39.62
N LYS A 50 44.99 41.82 40.59
CA LYS A 50 46.00 40.75 40.72
C LYS A 50 45.37 39.41 41.10
N ALA A 51 44.31 39.42 41.91
CA ALA A 51 43.55 38.22 42.26
C ALA A 51 42.70 37.68 41.09
N GLU A 52 42.12 38.56 40.27
CA GLU A 52 41.35 38.20 39.07
C GLU A 52 42.23 37.44 38.07
N LEU A 53 43.38 38.01 37.73
CA LEU A 53 44.34 37.41 36.80
C LEU A 53 44.84 36.05 37.30
N LYS A 54 45.04 35.90 38.61
CA LYS A 54 45.43 34.63 39.22
C LYS A 54 44.33 33.58 39.08
N LEU A 55 43.06 33.94 39.31
CA LEU A 55 41.92 33.04 39.17
C LEU A 55 41.70 32.62 37.71
N ILE A 56 41.83 33.56 36.76
CA ILE A 56 41.75 33.26 35.33
C ILE A 56 42.84 32.25 34.95
N ALA A 57 44.11 32.51 35.31
CA ALA A 57 45.21 31.59 35.01
C ALA A 57 44.98 30.18 35.60
N GLU A 58 44.42 30.08 36.80
CA GLU A 58 44.09 28.78 37.41
C GLU A 58 42.98 28.04 36.64
N LYS A 59 41.95 28.77 36.18
CA LYS A 59 40.83 28.19 35.42
C LYS A 59 41.25 27.80 34.01
N THR A 60 42.04 28.62 33.32
CA THR A 60 42.57 28.29 31.99
C THR A 60 43.49 27.07 32.04
N LYS A 61 44.31 26.93 33.10
CA LYS A 61 45.13 25.71 33.30
C LYS A 61 44.29 24.44 33.55
N LYS A 62 43.07 24.60 34.06
CA LYS A 62 42.07 23.53 34.23
C LYS A 62 41.23 23.28 32.97
N GLY A 63 41.58 23.87 31.83
CA GLY A 63 40.94 23.63 30.53
C GLY A 63 39.76 24.55 30.20
N TYR A 64 39.51 25.61 30.99
CA TYR A 64 38.46 26.58 30.67
C TYR A 64 38.94 27.56 29.57
N VAL A 65 38.15 27.72 28.51
CA VAL A 65 38.47 28.59 27.36
C VAL A 65 37.59 29.83 27.35
N GLU A 66 38.17 31.00 27.10
CA GLU A 66 37.46 32.29 27.09
C GLU A 66 36.67 32.49 25.79
N ASN A 67 35.41 32.92 25.91
CA ASN A 67 34.53 33.17 24.76
C ASN A 67 34.31 34.68 24.59
N ALA A 68 34.73 35.25 23.45
CA ALA A 68 34.73 36.70 23.22
C ALA A 68 33.98 37.07 21.93
N SER A 69 32.75 37.56 22.05
CA SER A 69 32.08 38.29 20.95
C SER A 69 30.83 39.04 21.42
N ALA A 70 30.92 40.38 21.43
CA ALA A 70 29.79 41.30 21.31
C ALA A 70 30.26 42.67 20.74
N ASN A 71 29.51 43.16 19.75
CA ASN A 71 29.44 44.52 19.17
C ASN A 71 30.22 44.83 17.87
N VAL A 72 29.49 44.93 16.75
CA VAL A 72 29.75 45.94 15.69
C VAL A 72 28.42 46.54 15.21
N HIS A 73 28.43 47.87 15.10
CA HIS A 73 27.36 48.79 14.70
C HIS A 73 27.53 49.16 13.21
N ILE A 74 26.42 49.37 12.47
CA ILE A 74 26.38 49.75 11.04
C ILE A 74 25.83 51.17 10.89
N PRO A 75 26.42 52.05 10.05
CA PRO A 75 25.73 53.22 9.49
C PRO A 75 25.53 53.13 7.95
N PRO A 76 24.66 54.00 7.34
CA PRO A 76 23.79 53.60 6.23
C PRO A 76 24.13 54.13 4.81
N ILE A 77 23.34 53.59 3.88
CA ILE A 77 23.28 53.57 2.41
C ILE A 77 23.31 54.93 1.66
N THR A 78 23.85 54.95 0.43
CA THR A 78 23.30 55.80 -0.65
C THR A 78 23.43 55.17 -2.06
N LYS A 79 22.41 55.41 -2.90
CA LYS A 79 22.04 54.86 -4.22
C LYS A 79 22.97 55.21 -5.40
N ALA A 80 23.02 54.35 -6.43
CA ALA A 80 22.56 54.64 -7.83
C ALA A 80 22.98 53.54 -8.84
N THR A 81 22.06 53.18 -9.76
CA THR A 81 22.23 52.46 -11.05
C THR A 81 22.34 53.52 -12.19
N PRO A 82 22.66 53.24 -13.49
CA PRO A 82 22.93 51.97 -14.18
C PRO A 82 24.04 51.97 -15.29
N GLU A 83 24.13 50.83 -16.00
CA GLU A 83 24.61 50.56 -17.39
C GLU A 83 26.00 49.92 -17.68
N VAL A 84 25.89 48.65 -18.13
CA VAL A 84 26.41 48.01 -19.36
C VAL A 84 27.91 47.65 -19.53
N GLU A 85 28.10 46.32 -19.66
CA GLU A 85 29.06 45.51 -20.43
C GLU A 85 30.54 45.28 -20.01
N THR A 86 30.89 44.00 -20.19
CA THR A 86 32.19 43.31 -20.25
C THR A 86 32.85 42.86 -18.94
N SER A 87 33.00 41.53 -18.85
CA SER A 87 33.59 40.73 -17.78
C SER A 87 35.01 41.14 -17.40
N PRO A 88 35.41 40.89 -16.15
CA PRO A 88 36.33 39.77 -15.94
C PRO A 88 35.88 38.84 -14.81
N GLU A 89 36.16 37.55 -14.99
CA GLU A 89 35.84 36.43 -14.11
C GLU A 89 36.18 36.70 -12.63
N SER A 90 35.17 36.72 -11.76
CA SER A 90 35.38 36.68 -10.30
C SER A 90 35.40 35.23 -9.82
N LYS A 91 36.57 34.73 -9.39
CA LYS A 91 36.77 33.41 -8.77
C LYS A 91 36.18 33.27 -7.35
N ASN A 92 35.00 33.82 -7.07
CA ASN A 92 34.35 33.68 -5.76
C ASN A 92 32.81 33.80 -5.86
N GLN A 93 32.21 33.16 -6.85
CA GLN A 93 30.75 33.02 -6.92
C GLN A 93 30.33 31.72 -6.20
N ARG A 94 29.31 31.82 -5.34
CA ARG A 94 28.65 30.66 -4.72
C ARG A 94 28.21 29.68 -5.84
N PRO A 95 28.33 28.36 -5.64
CA PRO A 95 27.94 27.38 -6.66
C PRO A 95 26.41 27.24 -6.84
N TRP A 96 25.61 28.00 -6.09
CA TRP A 96 24.15 28.05 -6.17
C TRP A 96 23.62 29.48 -6.02
N LEU A 97 22.30 29.65 -6.20
CA LEU A 97 21.62 30.95 -6.16
C LEU A 97 21.83 31.69 -4.83
N ALA A 98 21.80 33.02 -4.83
CA ALA A 98 21.81 33.80 -3.60
C ALA A 98 20.53 33.58 -2.76
N ASP A 99 20.62 33.76 -1.45
CA ASP A 99 19.52 33.50 -0.51
C ASP A 99 18.30 34.45 -0.72
N ASP A 100 18.53 35.58 -1.39
CA ASP A 100 17.53 36.57 -1.80
C ASP A 100 17.17 36.52 -3.29
N ALA A 101 17.65 35.50 -4.01
CA ALA A 101 17.40 35.38 -5.44
C ALA A 101 15.90 35.23 -5.76
N VAL A 102 15.48 35.85 -6.85
CA VAL A 102 14.12 35.70 -7.40
C VAL A 102 14.00 34.32 -8.06
N ILE A 103 12.94 33.58 -7.72
CA ILE A 103 12.63 32.31 -8.38
C ILE A 103 11.89 32.62 -9.68
N ARG A 104 12.24 31.92 -10.76
CA ARG A 104 11.55 32.05 -12.05
C ARG A 104 10.07 31.69 -11.89
N LEU A 105 9.19 32.68 -12.07
CA LEU A 105 7.75 32.48 -12.05
C LEU A 105 7.33 31.63 -13.26
N THR A 106 6.80 30.43 -13.02
CA THR A 106 6.20 29.60 -14.08
C THR A 106 4.71 29.92 -14.21
N ASP A 107 4.09 29.56 -15.33
CA ASP A 107 2.64 29.73 -15.53
C ASP A 107 1.82 29.06 -14.42
N ASP A 108 2.29 27.90 -13.92
CA ASP A 108 1.67 27.22 -12.79
C ASP A 108 1.78 28.00 -11.48
N ILE A 109 2.98 28.47 -11.11
CA ILE A 109 3.16 29.29 -9.89
C ILE A 109 2.31 30.56 -10.01
N ASN A 110 2.33 31.21 -11.16
CA ASN A 110 1.53 32.41 -11.40
C ASN A 110 0.04 32.09 -11.27
N ARG A 111 -0.46 31.02 -11.91
CA ARG A 111 -1.86 30.60 -11.88
C ARG A 111 -2.40 30.41 -10.46
N PHE A 112 -1.62 29.79 -9.57
CA PHE A 112 -2.06 29.51 -8.20
C PHE A 112 -1.75 30.61 -7.19
N ALA A 113 -0.75 31.46 -7.45
CA ALA A 113 -0.45 32.60 -6.59
C ALA A 113 -1.63 33.57 -6.55
N PHE A 114 -1.75 34.31 -5.45
CA PHE A 114 -2.75 35.36 -5.35
C PHE A 114 -2.54 36.41 -6.45
N PRO A 115 -3.63 36.92 -7.05
CA PRO A 115 -3.56 38.04 -7.98
C PRO A 115 -2.80 39.21 -7.36
N HIS A 116 -2.02 39.90 -8.18
CA HIS A 116 -1.19 41.01 -7.74
C HIS A 116 -0.95 41.94 -8.92
N ARG A 117 -0.93 43.25 -8.70
CA ARG A 117 -0.82 44.27 -9.76
C ARG A 117 0.44 44.16 -10.62
N SER A 118 1.55 43.68 -10.03
CA SER A 118 2.79 43.41 -10.79
C SER A 118 2.75 42.14 -11.66
N ARG A 119 1.67 41.34 -11.55
CA ARG A 119 1.42 40.11 -12.32
C ARG A 119 -0.06 39.98 -12.69
N PRO A 120 -0.60 40.93 -13.49
CA PRO A 120 -2.01 40.94 -13.86
C PRO A 120 -2.35 39.71 -14.70
N ARG A 121 -3.59 39.24 -14.60
CA ARG A 121 -4.12 38.08 -15.33
C ARG A 121 -5.51 38.41 -15.85
N GLU A 122 -5.89 37.91 -17.01
CA GLU A 122 -7.26 38.09 -17.51
C GLU A 122 -8.28 37.32 -16.65
N ILE A 123 -9.49 37.88 -16.51
CA ILE A 123 -10.60 37.27 -15.79
C ILE A 123 -11.42 36.45 -16.78
N ASN A 124 -11.41 35.13 -16.62
CA ASN A 124 -12.29 34.24 -17.37
C ASN A 124 -13.67 34.20 -16.68
N TYR A 125 -14.68 34.79 -17.32
CA TYR A 125 -16.08 34.72 -16.88
C TYR A 125 -16.67 33.35 -17.26
N LEU A 126 -17.28 32.65 -16.30
CA LEU A 126 -17.78 31.28 -16.48
C LEU A 126 -19.18 31.23 -17.13
N HIS A 127 -20.01 32.27 -16.95
CA HIS A 127 -21.42 32.31 -17.38
C HIS A 127 -21.83 33.72 -17.90
N LYS A 128 -22.96 33.81 -18.62
CA LYS A 128 -23.53 35.09 -19.10
C LYS A 128 -24.37 35.77 -18.01
N ASP A 129 -24.52 37.10 -18.11
CA ASP A 129 -25.24 37.96 -17.15
C ASP A 129 -26.55 37.35 -16.63
N GLY A 130 -26.72 37.31 -15.31
CA GLY A 130 -27.97 36.93 -14.62
C GLY A 130 -28.19 35.43 -14.37
N GLN A 131 -27.38 34.53 -14.92
CA GLN A 131 -27.55 33.07 -14.72
C GLN A 131 -27.26 32.61 -13.28
N ILE A 132 -26.32 33.27 -12.60
CA ILE A 132 -25.98 32.94 -11.20
C ILE A 132 -27.16 33.15 -10.25
N TRP A 133 -27.99 34.16 -10.50
CA TRP A 133 -29.12 34.47 -9.62
C TRP A 133 -30.26 33.47 -9.74
N GLN A 134 -30.49 32.95 -10.95
CA GLN A 134 -31.39 31.82 -11.15
C GLN A 134 -30.88 30.56 -10.43
N LEU A 135 -29.58 30.30 -10.44
CA LEU A 135 -28.99 29.17 -9.72
C LEU A 135 -29.12 29.32 -8.20
N ILE A 136 -28.95 30.54 -7.68
CA ILE A 136 -29.08 30.84 -6.25
C ILE A 136 -30.55 30.74 -5.80
N ALA A 137 -31.50 31.24 -6.58
CA ALA A 137 -32.93 31.09 -6.31
C ALA A 137 -33.39 29.62 -6.37
N ASN A 138 -32.84 28.81 -7.29
CA ASN A 138 -33.20 27.39 -7.44
C ASN A 138 -32.54 26.47 -6.39
N ASN A 139 -31.53 26.95 -5.67
CA ASN A 139 -30.81 26.17 -4.67
C ASN A 139 -31.21 26.60 -3.25
N THR A 140 -32.17 25.89 -2.66
CA THR A 140 -32.62 26.12 -1.27
C THR A 140 -31.58 25.78 -0.20
N ARG A 141 -30.39 25.25 -0.57
CA ARG A 141 -29.23 25.12 0.33
C ARG A 141 -28.30 26.34 0.31
N ALA A 142 -28.46 27.27 -0.64
CA ALA A 142 -27.65 28.48 -0.75
C ALA A 142 -27.95 29.52 0.35
N TYR A 143 -29.13 29.40 0.98
CA TYR A 143 -29.53 30.09 2.19
C TYR A 143 -30.24 29.08 3.10
N ASP A 144 -29.96 29.06 4.41
CA ASP A 144 -30.60 28.12 5.33
C ASP A 144 -31.73 28.83 6.12
N PRO A 145 -33.02 28.57 5.80
CA PRO A 145 -34.16 29.15 6.50
C PRO A 145 -34.34 28.63 7.94
N ALA A 146 -33.62 27.59 8.36
CA ALA A 146 -33.73 27.03 9.72
C ALA A 146 -32.91 27.80 10.77
N ASN A 147 -32.07 28.77 10.37
CA ASN A 147 -31.26 29.55 11.31
C ASN A 147 -32.09 30.63 12.03
N ASN A 148 -31.93 30.74 13.36
CA ASN A 148 -32.64 31.72 14.18
C ASN A 148 -31.88 33.06 14.23
N TYR A 149 -32.34 34.04 13.44
CA TYR A 149 -31.71 35.37 13.33
C TYR A 149 -32.02 36.33 14.49
N ARG A 150 -32.79 35.92 15.51
CA ARG A 150 -33.19 36.80 16.62
C ARG A 150 -32.04 37.23 17.56
N SER A 151 -30.86 36.63 17.41
CA SER A 151 -29.69 36.90 18.26
C SER A 151 -28.74 37.98 17.73
N TYR A 152 -29.07 38.61 16.59
CA TYR A 152 -28.21 39.60 15.93
C TYR A 152 -28.57 41.05 16.32
N PRO A 153 -27.66 42.01 16.09
CA PRO A 153 -28.01 43.43 16.01
C PRO A 153 -29.12 43.67 14.97
N GLU A 154 -30.02 44.62 15.24
CA GLU A 154 -31.24 44.86 14.47
C GLU A 154 -30.99 45.06 12.97
N ASN A 155 -29.93 45.77 12.61
CA ASN A 155 -29.54 46.00 11.22
C ASN A 155 -29.23 44.69 10.45
N TRP A 156 -28.57 43.72 11.09
CA TRP A 156 -28.29 42.43 10.45
C TRP A 156 -29.53 41.53 10.38
N GLN A 157 -30.45 41.62 11.34
CA GLN A 157 -31.74 40.93 11.25
C GLN A 157 -32.54 41.40 10.02
N GLN A 158 -32.58 42.71 9.80
CA GLN A 158 -33.22 43.31 8.63
C GLN A 158 -32.53 42.89 7.33
N ALA A 159 -31.20 42.86 7.30
CA ALA A 159 -30.43 42.45 6.13
C ALA A 159 -30.68 40.98 5.72
N PHE A 160 -30.74 40.04 6.67
CA PHE A 160 -31.07 38.63 6.38
C PHE A 160 -32.52 38.46 5.94
N ALA A 161 -33.46 39.22 6.52
CA ALA A 161 -34.86 39.21 6.10
C ALA A 161 -35.03 39.78 4.67
N GLU A 162 -34.34 40.87 4.35
CA GLU A 162 -34.30 41.45 3.00
C GLU A 162 -33.71 40.44 2.01
N LEU A 163 -32.59 39.78 2.35
CA LEU A 163 -31.98 38.75 1.51
C LEU A 163 -32.96 37.61 1.23
N GLN A 164 -33.66 37.12 2.25
CA GLN A 164 -34.64 36.04 2.10
C GLN A 164 -35.76 36.44 1.13
N MET A 165 -36.32 37.65 1.28
CA MET A 165 -37.34 38.18 0.38
C MET A 165 -36.82 38.30 -1.06
N ARG A 166 -35.58 38.77 -1.23
CA ARG A 166 -34.94 38.90 -2.54
C ARG A 166 -34.76 37.56 -3.23
N VAL A 167 -34.27 36.54 -2.52
CA VAL A 167 -34.07 35.19 -3.10
C VAL A 167 -35.41 34.55 -3.48
N GLN A 168 -36.41 34.62 -2.61
CA GLN A 168 -37.76 34.11 -2.89
C GLN A 168 -38.44 34.82 -4.07
N GLY A 169 -38.23 36.13 -4.19
CA GLY A 169 -38.75 36.94 -5.29
C GLY A 169 -37.90 36.95 -6.55
N ASN A 170 -36.77 36.22 -6.59
CA ASN A 170 -35.77 36.26 -7.65
C ASN A 170 -35.31 37.70 -8.00
N GLN A 171 -35.14 38.55 -6.98
CA GLN A 171 -34.75 39.95 -7.10
C GLN A 171 -33.24 40.14 -6.92
N GLN A 172 -32.57 40.73 -7.92
CA GLN A 172 -31.11 40.84 -8.00
C GLN A 172 -30.50 41.93 -7.13
N THR A 173 -31.24 43.01 -6.86
CA THR A 173 -30.74 44.21 -6.19
C THR A 173 -31.26 44.33 -4.76
N GLY A 174 -30.45 44.89 -3.87
CA GLY A 174 -30.82 45.17 -2.47
C GLY A 174 -29.76 45.97 -1.75
N SER A 175 -29.86 46.05 -0.42
CA SER A 175 -28.90 46.77 0.41
C SER A 175 -27.51 46.12 0.42
N ALA A 176 -26.46 46.92 0.65
CA ALA A 176 -25.09 46.41 0.80
C ALA A 176 -24.97 45.38 1.94
N GLN A 177 -25.77 45.50 3.01
CA GLN A 177 -25.77 44.52 4.10
C GLN A 177 -26.44 43.19 3.69
N SER A 178 -27.50 43.23 2.89
CA SER A 178 -28.12 42.00 2.37
C SER A 178 -27.23 41.30 1.34
N ASP A 179 -26.51 42.05 0.49
CA ASP A 179 -25.47 41.50 -0.39
C ASP A 179 -24.27 40.94 0.41
N ALA A 180 -23.92 41.56 1.55
CA ALA A 180 -22.86 41.05 2.43
C ALA A 180 -23.27 39.75 3.15
N ALA A 181 -24.54 39.65 3.58
CA ALA A 181 -25.10 38.43 4.16
C ALA A 181 -25.10 37.26 3.17
N LEU A 182 -25.40 37.55 1.90
CA LEU A 182 -25.33 36.60 0.80
C LEU A 182 -23.89 36.15 0.53
N LEU A 183 -22.96 37.09 0.37
CA LEU A 183 -21.55 36.81 0.13
C LEU A 183 -20.93 35.99 1.28
N TRP A 184 -21.34 36.27 2.52
CA TRP A 184 -20.98 35.49 3.70
C TRP A 184 -21.52 34.05 3.65
N SER A 185 -22.75 33.84 3.18
CA SER A 185 -23.34 32.48 3.05
C SER A 185 -22.58 31.61 2.05
N PHE A 186 -21.83 32.23 1.13
CA PHE A 186 -20.98 31.57 0.13
C PHE A 186 -19.52 31.38 0.58
N TRP A 187 -19.22 31.52 1.88
CA TRP A 187 -17.86 31.43 2.44
C TRP A 187 -17.05 30.21 1.95
N ASN A 188 -17.69 29.03 1.85
CA ASN A 188 -17.07 27.77 1.41
C ASN A 188 -17.67 27.22 0.09
N SER A 189 -18.34 28.06 -0.70
CA SER A 189 -19.03 27.63 -1.93
C SER A 189 -18.11 27.64 -3.15
N TYR A 190 -18.32 26.71 -4.09
CA TYR A 190 -17.61 26.67 -5.38
C TYR A 190 -18.12 27.73 -6.38
N SER A 191 -19.31 28.29 -6.16
CA SER A 191 -19.91 29.36 -7.00
C SER A 191 -19.61 30.78 -6.49
N ALA A 192 -18.65 30.92 -5.56
CA ALA A 192 -18.33 32.20 -4.94
C ALA A 192 -17.69 33.21 -5.92
N ASP A 193 -16.90 32.72 -6.90
CA ASP A 193 -16.28 33.58 -7.93
C ASP A 193 -17.33 34.28 -8.80
N GLU A 194 -18.38 33.55 -9.18
CA GLU A 194 -19.46 34.04 -10.03
C GLU A 194 -20.29 35.12 -9.33
N LEU A 195 -20.46 34.99 -8.02
CA LEU A 195 -21.13 35.99 -7.20
C LEU A 195 -20.31 37.28 -7.08
N VAL A 196 -18.97 37.18 -6.95
CA VAL A 196 -18.09 38.36 -6.95
C VAL A 196 -18.14 39.07 -8.30
N ASP A 197 -18.11 38.33 -9.40
CA ASP A 197 -18.23 38.90 -10.74
C ASP A 197 -19.55 39.67 -10.90
N ASP A 198 -20.68 39.08 -10.47
CA ASP A 198 -21.99 39.76 -10.48
C ASP A 198 -21.97 41.04 -9.63
N LEU A 199 -21.40 41.00 -8.42
CA LEU A 199 -21.33 42.16 -7.54
C LEU A 199 -20.51 43.31 -8.16
N VAL A 200 -19.38 42.99 -8.80
CA VAL A 200 -18.54 43.98 -9.47
C VAL A 200 -19.25 44.55 -10.70
N ILE A 201 -19.90 43.72 -11.51
CA ILE A 201 -20.64 44.16 -12.70
C ILE A 201 -21.84 45.04 -12.31
N ARG A 202 -22.60 44.64 -11.28
CA ARG A 202 -23.85 45.29 -10.88
C ARG A 202 -23.65 46.53 -10.04
N CYS A 203 -22.67 46.52 -9.13
CA CYS A 203 -22.50 47.57 -8.11
C CYS A 203 -21.19 48.36 -8.25
N GLY A 204 -20.27 47.92 -9.11
CA GLY A 204 -18.91 48.45 -9.21
C GLY A 204 -17.95 47.83 -8.18
N LEU A 205 -16.66 47.90 -8.48
CA LEU A 205 -15.60 47.29 -7.66
C LEU A 205 -15.52 47.89 -6.26
N GLU A 206 -15.64 49.22 -6.14
CA GLU A 206 -15.63 49.92 -4.86
C GLU A 206 -16.74 49.43 -3.91
N SER A 207 -17.96 49.28 -4.42
CA SER A 207 -19.10 48.77 -3.66
C SER A 207 -18.93 47.30 -3.31
N ALA A 208 -18.37 46.49 -4.22
CA ALA A 208 -18.08 45.08 -3.96
C ALA A 208 -17.04 44.91 -2.82
N VAL A 209 -16.05 45.79 -2.72
CA VAL A 209 -15.10 45.83 -1.61
C VAL A 209 -15.79 46.17 -0.29
N GLU A 210 -16.70 47.16 -0.27
CA GLU A 210 -17.49 47.47 0.94
C GLU A 210 -18.34 46.30 1.40
N ILE A 211 -19.01 45.63 0.45
CA ILE A 211 -19.85 44.45 0.71
C ILE A 211 -18.99 43.32 1.30
N ALA A 212 -17.79 43.08 0.76
CA ALA A 212 -16.86 42.09 1.29
C ALA A 212 -16.37 42.44 2.71
N LEU A 213 -16.06 43.71 2.99
CA LEU A 213 -15.65 44.17 4.31
C LEU A 213 -16.79 44.04 5.35
N LEU A 214 -18.04 44.29 4.94
CA LEU A 214 -19.23 44.02 5.76
C LEU A 214 -19.41 42.52 6.02
N ALA A 215 -19.22 41.66 5.02
CA ALA A 215 -19.33 40.22 5.16
C ALA A 215 -18.32 39.64 6.16
N LEU A 216 -17.11 40.21 6.24
CA LEU A 216 -16.09 39.81 7.22
C LEU A 216 -16.50 40.06 8.68
N GLN A 217 -17.53 40.87 8.94
CA GLN A 217 -18.04 41.08 10.31
C GLN A 217 -18.79 39.85 10.85
N LEU A 218 -19.24 38.93 9.98
CA LEU A 218 -20.11 37.79 10.34
C LEU A 218 -19.32 36.49 10.63
N ARG A 219 -19.87 35.60 11.47
CA ARG A 219 -19.28 34.29 11.81
C ARG A 219 -20.29 33.25 12.34
N TYR A 220 -20.20 31.98 11.90
CA TYR A 220 -21.06 30.87 12.37
C TYR A 220 -20.63 30.24 13.73
N LYS A 221 -21.58 29.90 14.62
CA LYS A 221 -21.39 29.09 15.84
C LYS A 221 -21.94 27.66 15.66
N PRO A 222 -21.14 26.61 15.92
CA PRO A 222 -21.55 25.21 15.70
C PRO A 222 -22.61 24.68 16.69
N VAL A 223 -22.79 25.34 17.84
CA VAL A 223 -23.84 24.96 18.81
C VAL A 223 -25.05 25.86 18.55
N LYS A 224 -26.09 25.31 17.90
CA LYS A 224 -27.38 25.95 17.54
C LYS A 224 -27.43 26.91 16.33
N GLY A 225 -26.60 26.73 15.29
CA GLY A 225 -26.80 27.43 14.00
C GLY A 225 -26.85 28.97 14.04
N ALA A 226 -26.26 29.60 15.06
CA ALA A 226 -26.33 31.05 15.24
C ALA A 226 -25.08 31.73 14.65
N VAL A 227 -25.23 32.80 13.89
CA VAL A 227 -24.10 33.64 13.44
C VAL A 227 -23.93 34.82 14.40
N THR A 228 -22.72 35.34 14.55
CA THR A 228 -22.38 36.43 15.47
C THR A 228 -21.42 37.43 14.84
N THR A 229 -21.49 38.69 15.29
CA THR A 229 -20.50 39.75 14.98
C THR A 229 -19.40 39.90 16.03
N ILE A 230 -19.51 39.17 17.15
CA ILE A 230 -18.54 39.22 18.25
C ILE A 230 -17.55 38.07 18.07
N ILE A 231 -16.33 38.41 17.63
CA ILE A 231 -15.27 37.43 17.34
C ILE A 231 -14.06 37.74 18.22
N PRO A 232 -13.67 36.85 19.15
CA PRO A 232 -12.57 37.12 20.07
C PRO A 232 -11.20 37.05 19.35
N PRO A 233 -10.18 37.80 19.82
CA PRO A 233 -8.86 37.83 19.20
C PRO A 233 -8.16 36.47 19.19
N ASN A 234 -8.31 35.67 20.26
CA ASN A 234 -7.73 34.33 20.38
C ASN A 234 -8.53 33.23 19.66
N HIS A 235 -9.44 33.62 18.76
CA HIS A 235 -10.22 32.65 18.00
C HIS A 235 -9.31 31.78 17.10
N LYS A 236 -9.62 30.49 16.99
CA LYS A 236 -8.90 29.56 16.09
C LYS A 236 -8.93 30.14 14.67
N ALA A 237 -7.80 30.09 13.97
CA ALA A 237 -7.73 30.58 12.60
C ALA A 237 -8.78 29.85 11.72
N GLU A 238 -9.51 30.61 10.90
CA GLU A 238 -10.49 30.12 9.93
C GLU A 238 -9.85 30.06 8.53
N SER A 239 -10.43 29.24 7.65
CA SER A 239 -10.08 29.22 6.22
C SER A 239 -10.40 30.58 5.57
N LEU A 240 -9.64 30.95 4.54
CA LEU A 240 -9.93 32.14 3.74
C LEU A 240 -11.29 31.97 3.03
N PRO A 241 -12.11 33.02 2.89
CA PRO A 241 -13.35 32.91 2.11
C PRO A 241 -13.06 32.54 0.66
N SER A 242 -13.85 31.63 0.08
CA SER A 242 -13.69 31.22 -1.33
C SER A 242 -13.70 32.41 -2.30
N TRP A 243 -14.52 33.44 -2.04
CA TRP A 243 -14.63 34.64 -2.86
C TRP A 243 -13.43 35.60 -2.77
N HIS A 244 -12.58 35.49 -1.74
CA HIS A 244 -11.53 36.48 -1.43
C HIS A 244 -10.55 36.67 -2.58
N GLN A 245 -10.10 35.57 -3.18
CA GLN A 245 -9.13 35.60 -4.26
C GLN A 245 -9.70 36.21 -5.54
N ARG A 246 -10.99 35.98 -5.84
CA ARG A 246 -11.64 36.56 -7.02
C ARG A 246 -11.74 38.08 -6.90
N LEU A 247 -12.03 38.59 -5.71
CA LEU A 247 -12.03 40.04 -5.46
C LEU A 247 -10.62 40.64 -5.59
N CYS A 248 -9.59 39.95 -5.09
CA CYS A 248 -8.19 40.36 -5.32
C CYS A 248 -7.85 40.40 -6.82
N HIS A 249 -8.44 39.51 -7.63
CA HIS A 249 -8.24 39.50 -9.08
C HIS A 249 -8.77 40.78 -9.72
N HIS A 250 -10.00 41.20 -9.40
CA HIS A 250 -10.56 42.47 -9.86
C HIS A 250 -9.74 43.67 -9.39
N LEU A 251 -9.30 43.70 -8.13
CA LEU A 251 -8.42 44.75 -7.59
C LEU A 251 -7.07 44.82 -8.32
N SER A 252 -6.51 43.68 -8.73
CA SER A 252 -5.25 43.65 -9.47
C SER A 252 -5.33 44.24 -10.88
N LEU A 253 -6.54 44.33 -11.46
CA LEU A 253 -6.81 44.90 -12.78
C LEU A 253 -7.38 46.31 -12.74
N ALA A 254 -7.77 46.80 -11.56
CA ALA A 254 -8.35 48.13 -11.39
C ALA A 254 -7.40 49.24 -11.85
N SER A 255 -7.96 50.33 -12.38
CA SER A 255 -7.20 51.56 -12.64
C SER A 255 -6.56 52.07 -11.34
N GLU A 256 -5.46 52.82 -11.43
CA GLU A 256 -4.75 53.32 -10.24
C GLU A 256 -5.68 54.14 -9.31
N ASP A 257 -6.53 55.00 -9.89
CA ASP A 257 -7.48 55.83 -9.13
C ASP A 257 -8.56 54.98 -8.43
N GLU A 258 -9.11 53.97 -9.11
CA GLU A 258 -10.11 53.06 -8.55
C GLU A 258 -9.52 52.13 -7.48
N TRP A 259 -8.29 51.64 -7.72
CA TRP A 259 -7.56 50.84 -6.75
C TRP A 259 -7.27 51.64 -5.48
N GLN A 260 -6.81 52.89 -5.58
CA GLN A 260 -6.55 53.74 -4.42
C GLN A 260 -7.82 54.00 -3.59
N ARG A 261 -8.97 54.23 -4.23
CA ARG A 261 -10.25 54.38 -3.51
C ARG A 261 -10.65 53.10 -2.77
N CYS A 262 -10.40 51.93 -3.37
CA CYS A 262 -10.59 50.64 -2.69
C CYS A 262 -9.61 50.46 -1.51
N VAL A 263 -8.34 50.84 -1.67
CA VAL A 263 -7.32 50.81 -0.59
C VAL A 263 -7.77 51.67 0.59
N ASP A 264 -8.23 52.89 0.35
CA ASP A 264 -8.68 53.81 1.39
C ASP A 264 -9.86 53.22 2.19
N LYS A 265 -10.80 52.56 1.51
CA LYS A 265 -11.94 51.85 2.15
C LYS A 265 -11.47 50.67 3.01
N VAL A 266 -10.54 49.86 2.52
CA VAL A 266 -9.98 48.73 3.28
C VAL A 266 -9.25 49.23 4.53
N LEU A 267 -8.40 50.26 4.39
CA LEU A 267 -7.66 50.87 5.50
C LEU A 267 -8.61 51.47 6.56
N ALA A 268 -9.68 52.14 6.13
CA ALA A 268 -10.69 52.68 7.03
C ALA A 268 -11.47 51.58 7.76
N ALA A 269 -11.68 50.42 7.12
CA ALA A 269 -12.42 49.31 7.70
C ALA A 269 -11.60 48.47 8.70
N ILE A 270 -10.29 48.29 8.49
CA ILE A 270 -9.44 47.43 9.35
C ILE A 270 -9.63 47.71 10.86
N PRO A 271 -9.59 48.97 11.36
CA PRO A 271 -9.78 49.25 12.78
C PRO A 271 -11.18 48.90 13.32
N THR A 272 -12.19 48.82 12.45
CA THR A 272 -13.58 48.51 12.82
C THR A 272 -13.86 47.00 12.89
N LEU A 273 -13.00 46.19 12.27
CA LEU A 273 -13.09 44.73 12.31
C LEU A 273 -12.49 44.16 13.59
N SER A 274 -13.05 43.03 14.06
CA SER A 274 -12.45 42.25 15.14
C SER A 274 -11.01 41.84 14.81
N PRO A 275 -10.09 41.73 15.80
CA PRO A 275 -8.69 41.38 15.53
C PRO A 275 -8.50 40.08 14.74
N ALA A 276 -9.40 39.10 14.91
CA ALA A 276 -9.36 37.84 14.17
C ALA A 276 -9.78 37.98 12.68
N ARG A 277 -10.43 39.09 12.29
CA ARG A 277 -10.90 39.37 10.92
C ARG A 277 -10.02 40.37 10.17
N GLN A 278 -9.26 41.19 10.88
CA GLN A 278 -8.34 42.17 10.28
C GLN A 278 -7.37 41.55 9.26
N PRO A 279 -6.78 40.35 9.48
CA PRO A 279 -5.88 39.75 8.50
C PRO A 279 -6.52 39.51 7.14
N PHE A 280 -7.79 39.10 7.08
CA PHE A 280 -8.49 38.85 5.81
C PHE A 280 -8.70 40.13 5.00
N ALA A 281 -8.97 41.25 5.67
CA ALA A 281 -9.07 42.56 5.03
C ALA A 281 -7.70 43.03 4.50
N ALA A 282 -6.63 42.88 5.29
CA ALA A 282 -5.28 43.19 4.85
C ALA A 282 -4.84 42.34 3.65
N LEU A 283 -5.25 41.07 3.59
CA LEU A 283 -4.94 40.19 2.45
C LEU A 283 -5.58 40.63 1.12
N LEU A 284 -6.60 41.52 1.13
CA LEU A 284 -7.15 42.09 -0.11
C LEU A 284 -6.15 43.01 -0.83
N LEU A 285 -5.13 43.49 -0.12
CA LEU A 285 -4.10 44.41 -0.61
C LEU A 285 -2.71 43.76 -0.57
N PRO A 286 -2.45 42.73 -1.38
CA PRO A 286 -1.16 42.03 -1.40
C PRO A 286 0.02 42.93 -1.79
N GLU A 287 -0.23 44.07 -2.43
CA GLU A 287 0.77 45.08 -2.82
C GLU A 287 1.24 45.97 -1.68
N CYS A 288 0.56 45.94 -0.53
CA CYS A 288 0.82 46.82 0.62
C CYS A 288 1.36 46.02 1.82
N PRO A 289 2.59 45.45 1.73
CA PRO A 289 3.14 44.59 2.79
C PRO A 289 3.32 45.34 4.13
N ASP A 290 3.44 46.67 4.10
CA ASP A 290 3.53 47.50 5.30
C ASP A 290 2.32 47.37 6.22
N ILE A 291 1.13 47.11 5.66
CA ILE A 291 -0.08 46.84 6.45
C ILE A 291 0.11 45.53 7.24
N ALA A 292 0.60 44.49 6.57
CA ALA A 292 0.86 43.20 7.21
C ALA A 292 1.99 43.29 8.26
N ASN A 293 3.06 44.03 7.95
CA ASN A 293 4.18 44.29 8.85
C ASN A 293 3.70 45.03 10.12
N ALA A 294 2.96 46.13 9.96
CA ALA A 294 2.43 46.92 11.06
C ALA A 294 1.45 46.11 11.93
N MET A 295 0.61 45.27 11.32
CA MET A 295 -0.29 44.38 12.06
C MET A 295 0.46 43.32 12.86
N ALA A 296 1.49 42.69 12.28
CA ALA A 296 2.31 41.70 12.98
C ALA A 296 2.98 42.31 14.22
N LEU A 297 3.54 43.52 14.09
CA LEU A 297 4.14 44.26 15.19
C LEU A 297 3.10 44.66 16.26
N ARG A 298 1.93 45.16 15.85
CA ARG A 298 0.86 45.60 16.76
C ARG A 298 0.36 44.48 17.69
N TYR A 299 0.32 43.24 17.20
CA TYR A 299 -0.15 42.08 17.95
C TYR A 299 0.99 41.15 18.40
N ALA A 300 2.23 41.65 18.48
CA ALA A 300 3.39 40.87 18.88
C ALA A 300 3.21 40.16 20.23
N ASP A 301 2.56 40.81 21.19
CA ASP A 301 2.35 40.28 22.55
C ASP A 301 0.97 39.59 22.75
N GLN A 302 0.15 39.51 21.68
CA GLN A 302 -1.18 38.88 21.75
C GLN A 302 -1.21 37.56 20.97
N ASN A 303 -2.03 36.61 21.42
CA ASN A 303 -2.29 35.39 20.66
C ASN A 303 -3.48 35.60 19.72
N VAL A 304 -3.22 36.05 18.49
CA VAL A 304 -4.22 36.17 17.41
C VAL A 304 -3.92 35.13 16.33
N PRO A 305 -4.47 33.89 16.40
CA PRO A 305 -4.14 32.82 15.48
C PRO A 305 -4.32 33.17 13.99
N ALA A 306 -5.29 34.03 13.66
CA ALA A 306 -5.53 34.48 12.28
C ALA A 306 -4.33 35.20 11.63
N MET A 307 -3.36 35.70 12.42
CA MET A 307 -2.15 36.35 11.91
C MET A 307 -1.28 35.42 11.04
N THR A 308 -1.41 34.10 11.20
CA THR A 308 -0.72 33.11 10.34
C THR A 308 -0.92 33.38 8.84
N TRP A 309 -2.08 33.91 8.45
CA TRP A 309 -2.41 34.25 7.06
C TRP A 309 -1.51 35.34 6.48
N LEU A 310 -1.03 36.29 7.29
CA LEU A 310 -0.18 37.39 6.85
C LEU A 310 1.26 36.96 6.50
N SER A 311 1.66 35.75 6.87
CA SER A 311 3.01 35.23 6.58
C SER A 311 3.39 35.20 5.08
N MET A 312 2.41 35.28 4.17
CA MET A 312 2.63 35.41 2.73
C MET A 312 3.07 36.81 2.28
N MET A 313 2.74 37.84 3.06
CA MET A 313 2.90 39.26 2.72
C MET A 313 3.96 39.97 3.57
N VAL A 314 4.20 39.50 4.79
CA VAL A 314 5.21 40.11 5.67
C VAL A 314 6.60 40.05 5.03
N SER A 315 7.26 41.19 5.00
CA SER A 315 8.57 41.40 4.37
C SER A 315 9.64 41.89 5.35
N ASP A 316 9.25 42.50 6.48
CA ASP A 316 10.15 43.02 7.51
C ASP A 316 10.68 41.92 8.44
N ASP A 317 11.98 41.92 8.72
CA ASP A 317 12.64 40.85 9.49
C ASP A 317 12.16 40.74 10.94
N VAL A 318 11.81 41.87 11.58
CA VAL A 318 11.29 41.88 12.97
C VAL A 318 9.86 41.34 13.00
N ALA A 319 9.02 41.78 12.06
CA ALA A 319 7.66 41.26 11.89
C ALA A 319 7.67 39.76 11.54
N LEU A 320 8.66 39.27 10.78
CA LEU A 320 8.82 37.85 10.47
C LEU A 320 9.14 37.01 11.71
N ALA A 321 10.11 37.44 12.52
CA ALA A 321 10.44 36.75 13.78
C ALA A 321 9.22 36.63 14.70
N ILE A 322 8.36 37.65 14.73
CA ILE A 322 7.09 37.62 15.47
C ILE A 322 6.10 36.62 14.85
N GLN A 323 6.07 36.52 13.51
CA GLN A 323 5.18 35.59 12.80
C GLN A 323 5.61 34.13 12.92
N GLU A 324 6.88 33.84 13.18
CA GLU A 324 7.40 32.47 13.37
C GLU A 324 6.75 31.72 14.54
N LYS A 325 6.18 32.44 15.52
CA LYS A 325 5.39 31.83 16.62
C LYS A 325 4.09 31.17 16.14
N TYR A 326 3.60 31.53 14.96
CA TYR A 326 2.39 30.96 14.37
C TYR A 326 2.74 29.84 13.38
N GLY A 327 2.06 28.70 13.52
CA GLY A 327 2.16 27.58 12.57
C GLY A 327 1.56 27.90 11.20
N PHE A 328 1.31 26.87 10.40
CA PHE A 328 0.58 27.00 9.13
C PHE A 328 -0.88 27.44 9.35
N PRO A 329 -1.50 28.18 8.40
CA PRO A 329 -2.94 28.42 8.44
C PRO A 329 -3.76 27.12 8.41
N PRO A 330 -5.09 27.16 8.61
CA PRO A 330 -5.98 26.04 8.29
C PRO A 330 -6.06 25.85 6.76
N LEU A 331 -5.23 24.95 6.22
CA LEU A 331 -4.93 24.89 4.78
C LEU A 331 -5.65 23.75 4.04
N TYR A 332 -6.94 23.50 4.29
CA TYR A 332 -7.69 22.42 3.61
C TYR A 332 -7.67 22.55 2.07
N ASN A 333 -8.14 23.67 1.51
CA ASN A 333 -8.22 23.91 0.06
C ASN A 333 -7.24 24.99 -0.45
N ASP A 334 -6.61 25.77 0.43
CA ASP A 334 -5.80 26.93 0.05
C ASP A 334 -4.28 26.70 0.14
N PHE A 335 -3.83 25.48 0.48
CA PHE A 335 -2.41 25.16 0.65
C PHE A 335 -1.55 25.48 -0.59
N ARG A 336 -2.02 25.05 -1.77
CA ARG A 336 -1.31 25.28 -3.04
C ARG A 336 -1.15 26.77 -3.34
N LYS A 337 -2.21 27.55 -3.08
CA LYS A 337 -2.24 29.00 -3.31
C LYS A 337 -1.33 29.73 -2.33
N TYR A 338 -1.31 29.30 -1.08
CA TYR A 338 -0.40 29.83 -0.05
C TYR A 338 1.05 29.69 -0.48
N LEU A 339 1.46 28.48 -0.87
CA LEU A 339 2.83 28.21 -1.32
C LEU A 339 3.19 28.98 -2.60
N ALA A 340 2.31 28.98 -3.59
CA ALA A 340 2.53 29.70 -4.83
C ALA A 340 2.70 31.20 -4.59
N THR A 341 1.88 31.79 -3.70
CA THR A 341 1.96 33.21 -3.32
C THR A 341 3.26 33.51 -2.58
N LEU A 342 3.65 32.66 -1.63
CA LEU A 342 4.89 32.81 -0.88
C LEU A 342 6.12 32.77 -1.81
N LEU A 343 6.17 31.82 -2.75
CA LEU A 343 7.24 31.71 -3.75
C LEU A 343 7.23 32.88 -4.72
N ALA A 344 6.06 33.28 -5.21
CA ALA A 344 5.91 34.37 -6.17
C ALA A 344 6.26 35.74 -5.58
N ASN A 345 5.99 35.97 -4.28
CA ASN A 345 6.28 37.24 -3.60
C ASN A 345 7.70 37.28 -3.02
N ASN A 346 8.22 36.17 -2.51
CA ASN A 346 9.44 36.17 -1.69
C ASN A 346 10.61 35.38 -2.29
N GLY A 347 10.45 34.74 -3.47
CA GLY A 347 11.53 34.01 -4.13
C GLY A 347 12.22 32.98 -3.21
N MET A 348 13.55 33.01 -3.17
CA MET A 348 14.34 32.11 -2.32
C MET A 348 14.09 32.31 -0.83
N ARG A 349 13.83 33.54 -0.36
CA ARG A 349 13.41 33.78 1.03
C ARG A 349 12.11 33.05 1.36
N GLY A 350 11.21 32.92 0.38
CA GLY A 350 9.99 32.12 0.51
C GLY A 350 10.28 30.62 0.74
N VAL A 351 11.28 30.08 0.05
CA VAL A 351 11.73 28.68 0.21
C VAL A 351 12.34 28.46 1.60
N SER A 352 13.25 29.33 2.03
CA SER A 352 13.87 29.24 3.35
C SER A 352 12.82 29.35 4.48
N ARG A 353 11.80 30.21 4.33
CA ARG A 353 10.67 30.29 5.28
C ARG A 353 9.85 29.01 5.37
N ILE A 354 9.64 28.31 4.24
CA ILE A 354 8.97 27.00 4.25
C ILE A 354 9.82 26.01 5.05
N LEU A 355 11.14 26.00 4.82
CA LEU A 355 12.07 25.11 5.52
C LEU A 355 12.11 25.38 7.04
N LEU A 356 12.10 26.64 7.49
CA LEU A 356 12.08 27.01 8.92
C LEU A 356 10.82 26.52 9.64
N LYS A 357 9.69 26.42 8.93
CA LYS A 357 8.44 25.88 9.49
C LYS A 357 8.42 24.34 9.57
N LEU A 358 9.46 23.66 9.08
CA LEU A 358 9.66 22.20 9.21
C LEU A 358 10.55 21.93 10.44
N PRO A 359 10.01 21.56 11.61
CA PRO A 359 10.83 21.31 12.79
C PRO A 359 11.76 20.10 12.56
N VAL A 360 13.07 20.29 12.74
CA VAL A 360 14.05 19.23 12.48
C VAL A 360 14.05 18.12 13.56
N ASP A 361 13.62 18.47 14.77
CA ASP A 361 13.84 17.67 16.00
C ASP A 361 12.74 16.65 16.37
N TYR A 362 11.70 16.44 15.56
CA TYR A 362 10.64 15.47 15.89
C TYR A 362 10.17 14.66 14.66
N PRO A 363 10.60 13.38 14.52
CA PRO A 363 10.20 12.50 13.41
C PRO A 363 8.68 12.34 13.26
N VAL A 364 7.93 12.46 14.35
CA VAL A 364 6.47 12.24 14.42
C VAL A 364 5.65 13.39 13.80
N LYS A 365 6.23 14.57 13.54
CA LYS A 365 5.52 15.73 12.95
C LYS A 365 5.80 15.98 11.46
N TYR A 366 6.78 15.32 10.84
CA TYR A 366 6.93 15.37 9.38
C TYR A 366 5.72 14.74 8.65
N THR A 367 5.08 13.81 9.36
CA THR A 367 3.78 13.20 9.06
C THR A 367 2.60 14.09 9.41
N ASP A 368 2.73 15.41 9.58
CA ASP A 368 1.58 16.33 9.60
C ASP A 368 1.53 17.19 8.34
N LEU A 369 2.66 17.70 7.83
CA LEU A 369 2.66 18.50 6.61
C LEU A 369 2.34 17.63 5.39
N PHE A 370 3.16 16.61 5.08
CA PHE A 370 2.97 15.81 3.85
C PHE A 370 1.81 14.81 3.90
N THR A 371 1.24 14.54 5.07
CA THR A 371 0.01 13.75 5.29
C THR A 371 -1.25 14.60 5.13
N HIS A 372 -1.30 15.84 5.64
CA HIS A 372 -2.40 16.78 5.39
C HIS A 372 -2.43 17.24 3.91
N ILE A 373 -1.32 17.12 3.19
CA ILE A 373 -1.15 17.60 1.81
C ILE A 373 -1.20 16.46 0.78
N HIS A 374 -2.04 15.45 0.97
CA HIS A 374 -2.02 14.26 0.11
C HIS A 374 -2.17 14.55 -1.41
N ALA A 375 -2.76 15.70 -1.81
CA ALA A 375 -2.90 16.14 -3.21
C ALA A 375 -1.99 17.29 -3.67
N ASN A 376 -1.58 18.22 -2.81
CA ASN A 376 -0.93 19.50 -3.24
C ASN A 376 0.62 19.51 -3.12
N ALA A 377 1.23 18.46 -2.55
CA ALA A 377 2.69 18.38 -2.36
C ALA A 377 3.41 18.15 -3.69
N GLU A 378 2.71 17.55 -4.66
CA GLU A 378 3.28 17.28 -5.99
C GLU A 378 3.72 18.58 -6.69
N ASP A 379 3.00 19.69 -6.51
CA ASP A 379 3.34 20.94 -7.21
C ASP A 379 4.49 21.68 -6.56
N LEU A 380 4.59 21.68 -5.22
CA LEU A 380 5.77 22.22 -4.54
C LEU A 380 7.05 21.50 -4.99
N VAL A 381 7.01 20.16 -5.05
CA VAL A 381 8.13 19.34 -5.54
C VAL A 381 8.45 19.66 -7.01
N LYS A 382 7.42 19.82 -7.87
CA LYS A 382 7.59 20.23 -9.28
C LYS A 382 8.18 21.64 -9.43
N TRP A 383 7.85 22.57 -8.53
CA TRP A 383 8.37 23.92 -8.55
C TRP A 383 9.83 23.98 -8.06
N LEU A 384 10.16 23.23 -7.00
CA LEU A 384 11.48 23.30 -6.35
C LEU A 384 12.59 22.50 -7.06
N TRP A 385 12.31 21.40 -7.76
CA TRP A 385 13.39 20.57 -8.33
C TRP A 385 14.26 21.28 -9.38
N LYS A 386 13.76 22.36 -10.00
CA LYS A 386 14.52 23.16 -10.96
C LYS A 386 15.39 24.23 -10.28
N THR A 387 15.17 24.50 -9.01
CA THR A 387 15.80 25.58 -8.24
C THR A 387 17.19 25.16 -7.75
N ASN A 388 18.23 25.90 -8.15
CA ASN A 388 19.61 25.64 -7.72
C ASN A 388 19.86 26.28 -6.34
N HIS A 389 19.40 25.65 -5.26
CA HIS A 389 19.65 26.12 -3.90
C HIS A 389 19.57 25.00 -2.85
N PRO A 390 20.45 24.95 -1.83
CA PRO A 390 20.42 23.92 -0.79
C PRO A 390 19.08 23.81 -0.10
N ASP A 391 18.44 24.91 0.33
CA ASP A 391 17.14 24.89 1.00
C ASP A 391 16.03 24.23 0.17
N ALA A 392 16.02 24.46 -1.15
CA ALA A 392 15.06 23.81 -2.05
C ALA A 392 15.28 22.30 -2.06
N ILE A 393 16.55 21.85 -2.09
CA ILE A 393 16.90 20.43 -2.08
C ILE A 393 16.65 19.82 -0.69
N GLN A 394 16.86 20.55 0.41
CA GLN A 394 16.52 20.09 1.76
C GLN A 394 15.02 19.81 1.89
N ILE A 395 14.16 20.70 1.38
CA ILE A 395 12.70 20.45 1.35
C ILE A 395 12.37 19.20 0.51
N LEU A 396 13.06 19.00 -0.62
CA LEU A 396 12.89 17.79 -1.45
C LEU A 396 13.31 16.52 -0.70
N ILE A 397 14.43 16.55 0.04
CA ILE A 397 14.92 15.43 0.86
C ILE A 397 13.91 15.10 1.97
N LEU A 398 13.46 16.11 2.71
CA LEU A 398 12.48 15.96 3.80
C LEU A 398 11.10 15.51 3.28
N GLY A 399 10.78 15.80 2.01
CA GLY A 399 9.54 15.41 1.35
C GLY A 399 9.50 13.98 0.80
N VAL A 400 10.59 13.20 0.89
CA VAL A 400 10.66 11.79 0.46
C VAL A 400 10.06 10.89 1.54
N ASN A 401 8.74 10.87 1.66
CA ASN A 401 8.00 9.99 2.59
C ASN A 401 7.41 8.78 1.85
N GLY A 402 8.26 7.90 1.29
CA GLY A 402 7.82 6.69 0.55
C GLY A 402 7.21 6.93 -0.86
N LYS A 403 7.04 8.18 -1.30
CA LYS A 403 6.45 8.53 -2.59
C LYS A 403 7.46 8.48 -3.75
N LYS A 404 7.31 7.52 -4.67
CA LYS A 404 8.21 7.31 -5.83
C LYS A 404 8.44 8.55 -6.70
N LYS A 405 7.40 9.36 -6.97
CA LYS A 405 7.53 10.59 -7.77
C LYS A 405 8.43 11.64 -7.12
N HIS A 406 8.41 11.77 -5.80
CA HIS A 406 9.23 12.76 -5.09
C HIS A 406 10.71 12.38 -5.17
N LEU A 407 11.01 11.08 -5.03
CA LEU A 407 12.36 10.55 -5.20
C LEU A 407 12.88 10.76 -6.62
N GLU A 408 12.02 10.66 -7.65
CA GLU A 408 12.38 10.99 -9.03
C GLU A 408 12.78 12.46 -9.20
N TYR A 409 11.99 13.40 -8.64
CA TYR A 409 12.31 14.84 -8.70
C TYR A 409 13.55 15.19 -7.88
N LEU A 410 13.74 14.58 -6.71
CA LEU A 410 14.97 14.73 -5.92
C LEU A 410 16.18 14.22 -6.71
N SER A 411 16.09 13.04 -7.33
CA SER A 411 17.16 12.49 -8.17
C SER A 411 17.50 13.44 -9.33
N LYS A 412 16.48 13.96 -10.03
CA LYS A 412 16.66 14.97 -11.09
C LYS A 412 17.30 16.26 -10.57
N ALA A 413 16.92 16.73 -9.38
CA ALA A 413 17.51 17.91 -8.76
C ALA A 413 18.98 17.68 -8.39
N CYS A 414 19.31 16.54 -7.77
CA CYS A 414 20.68 16.18 -7.41
C CYS A 414 21.59 16.01 -8.62
N GLN A 415 21.08 15.43 -9.72
CA GLN A 415 21.82 15.31 -10.98
C GLN A 415 22.06 16.67 -11.64
N LYS A 416 21.07 17.57 -11.58
CA LYS A 416 21.15 18.88 -12.22
C LYS A 416 21.98 19.88 -11.41
N HIS A 417 21.89 19.82 -10.08
CA HIS A 417 22.48 20.77 -9.13
C HIS A 417 23.28 20.05 -8.03
N PRO A 418 24.37 19.34 -8.39
CA PRO A 418 25.10 18.47 -7.46
C PRO A 418 25.77 19.22 -6.30
N ALA A 419 26.31 20.42 -6.52
CA ALA A 419 26.92 21.22 -5.44
C ALA A 419 25.90 21.63 -4.36
N ALA A 420 24.71 22.08 -4.77
CA ALA A 420 23.62 22.38 -3.84
C ALA A 420 23.10 21.12 -3.12
N ALA A 421 23.12 19.96 -3.78
CA ALA A 421 22.71 18.69 -3.18
C ALA A 421 23.71 18.21 -2.12
N ILE A 422 25.01 18.28 -2.41
CA ILE A 422 26.09 17.98 -1.46
C ILE A 422 25.94 18.87 -0.20
N ALA A 423 25.73 20.18 -0.40
CA ALA A 423 25.50 21.11 0.69
C ALA A 423 24.23 20.79 1.51
N ALA A 424 23.12 20.46 0.84
CA ALA A 424 21.86 20.11 1.48
C ALA A 424 21.96 18.85 2.36
N TYR A 425 22.53 17.77 1.83
CA TYR A 425 22.72 16.53 2.59
C TYR A 425 23.68 16.71 3.76
N ALA A 426 24.79 17.41 3.57
CA ALA A 426 25.75 17.69 4.64
C ALA A 426 25.12 18.57 5.75
N THR A 427 24.31 19.55 5.38
CA THR A 427 23.60 20.43 6.33
C THR A 427 22.56 19.66 7.13
N LEU A 428 21.77 18.80 6.49
CA LEU A 428 20.80 17.95 7.19
C LEU A 428 21.48 16.94 8.12
N LEU A 429 22.56 16.28 7.67
CA LEU A 429 23.35 15.35 8.49
C LEU A 429 24.03 16.04 9.68
N ALA A 430 24.37 17.33 9.53
CA ALA A 430 24.88 18.12 10.64
C ALA A 430 23.81 18.36 11.72
N ILE A 431 22.52 18.35 11.37
CA ILE A 431 21.43 18.54 12.33
C ILE A 431 20.98 17.19 12.89
N HIS A 432 20.75 16.20 12.03
CA HIS A 432 20.25 14.88 12.40
C HIS A 432 20.98 13.77 11.63
N GLU A 433 21.57 12.83 12.35
CA GLU A 433 22.31 11.73 11.74
C GLU A 433 21.35 10.69 11.14
N ASN A 434 21.48 10.45 9.84
CA ASN A 434 20.64 9.51 9.10
C ASN A 434 21.50 8.68 8.12
N ASN A 435 21.48 7.36 8.27
CA ASN A 435 22.31 6.45 7.47
C ASN A 435 22.01 6.52 5.97
N GLU A 436 20.76 6.71 5.57
CA GLU A 436 20.38 6.78 4.14
C GLU A 436 20.83 8.10 3.52
N TRP A 437 20.73 9.22 4.24
CA TRP A 437 21.27 10.51 3.79
C TRP A 437 22.80 10.47 3.68
N ARG A 438 23.48 9.79 4.62
CA ARG A 438 24.94 9.61 4.57
C ARG A 438 25.38 8.79 3.36
N LYS A 439 24.69 7.68 3.05
CA LYS A 439 24.94 6.90 1.83
C LYS A 439 24.72 7.72 0.55
N ALA A 440 23.63 8.48 0.48
CA ALA A 440 23.34 9.35 -0.66
C ALA A 440 24.43 10.43 -0.85
N LEU A 441 24.90 11.02 0.24
CA LEU A 441 26.01 11.98 0.23
C LEU A 441 27.31 11.34 -0.27
N VAL A 442 27.68 10.17 0.24
CA VAL A 442 28.88 9.42 -0.22
C VAL A 442 28.78 9.11 -1.72
N LYS A 443 27.61 8.72 -2.22
CA LYS A 443 27.39 8.45 -3.64
C LYS A 443 27.56 9.70 -4.50
N LEU A 444 27.02 10.85 -4.06
CA LEU A 444 27.19 12.13 -4.74
C LEU A 444 28.66 12.59 -4.75
N ILE A 445 29.35 12.45 -3.62
CA ILE A 445 30.79 12.75 -3.50
C ILE A 445 31.62 11.83 -4.39
N THR A 446 31.28 10.54 -4.47
CA THR A 446 31.99 9.58 -5.33
C THR A 446 31.77 9.89 -6.81
N ALA A 447 30.58 10.35 -7.19
CA ALA A 447 30.26 10.71 -8.57
C ALA A 447 30.86 12.06 -9.00
N THR A 448 31.03 13.01 -8.06
CA THR A 448 31.53 14.38 -8.31
C THR A 448 32.51 14.85 -7.22
N PRO A 449 33.67 14.19 -7.05
CA PRO A 449 34.59 14.44 -5.95
C PRO A 449 35.20 15.86 -5.96
N GLU A 450 35.33 16.48 -7.14
CA GLU A 450 35.81 17.84 -7.33
C GLU A 450 34.94 18.91 -6.67
N LEU A 451 33.61 18.73 -6.63
CA LEU A 451 32.67 19.70 -6.09
C LEU A 451 32.74 19.84 -4.57
N VAL A 452 33.27 18.84 -3.87
CA VAL A 452 33.37 18.86 -2.40
C VAL A 452 34.23 20.03 -1.94
N CYS A 453 35.33 20.31 -2.64
CA CYS A 453 36.24 21.41 -2.32
C CYS A 453 35.59 22.78 -2.55
N GLU A 454 34.67 22.88 -3.51
CA GLU A 454 33.93 24.10 -3.82
C GLU A 454 32.79 24.37 -2.83
N VAL A 455 32.23 23.32 -2.22
CA VAL A 455 31.08 23.41 -1.29
C VAL A 455 31.52 23.68 0.16
N ILE A 456 32.66 23.13 0.60
CA ILE A 456 33.16 23.26 1.98
C ILE A 456 33.17 24.70 2.51
N PRO A 457 33.60 25.73 1.74
CA PRO A 457 33.63 27.11 2.24
C PRO A 457 32.25 27.72 2.53
N TRP A 458 31.18 27.12 2.03
CA TRP A 458 29.82 27.69 2.05
C TRP A 458 28.85 26.98 3.00
N VAL A 459 29.31 25.94 3.70
CA VAL A 459 28.51 25.19 4.69
C VAL A 459 29.06 25.41 6.10
N ASN A 460 28.24 25.14 7.13
CA ASN A 460 28.70 25.28 8.52
C ASN A 460 29.80 24.25 8.86
N ALA A 461 30.55 24.51 9.94
CA ALA A 461 31.71 23.69 10.32
C ALA A 461 31.40 22.19 10.51
N LYS A 462 30.19 21.86 10.99
CA LYS A 462 29.77 20.48 11.22
C LYS A 462 29.48 19.76 9.89
N ALA A 463 28.81 20.44 8.95
CA ALA A 463 28.60 19.94 7.60
C ALA A 463 29.93 19.78 6.84
N ALA A 464 30.87 20.72 6.99
CA ALA A 464 32.21 20.63 6.39
C ALA A 464 33.01 19.42 6.94
N GLY A 465 32.88 19.10 8.23
CA GLY A 465 33.47 17.91 8.83
C GLY A 465 32.96 16.61 8.19
N ILE A 466 31.64 16.49 8.01
CA ILE A 466 31.00 15.33 7.37
C ILE A 466 31.45 15.16 5.91
N LEU A 467 31.58 16.27 5.16
CA LEU A 467 32.09 16.23 3.79
C LEU A 467 33.54 15.72 3.71
N SER A 468 34.35 16.03 4.72
CA SER A 468 35.75 15.61 4.80
C SER A 468 35.91 14.12 5.13
N GLU A 469 35.01 13.57 5.95
CA GLU A 469 34.97 12.14 6.32
C GLU A 469 34.54 11.22 5.16
N CYS A 470 33.68 11.71 4.25
CA CYS A 470 33.05 10.90 3.22
C CYS A 470 33.88 10.71 1.92
N ARG A 471 35.18 11.03 1.93
CA ARG A 471 36.05 10.96 0.73
C ARG A 471 36.58 9.52 0.50
N PRO A 472 36.38 8.89 -0.67
CA PRO A 472 36.87 7.53 -0.93
C PRO A 472 38.39 7.46 -1.19
N LEU A 473 39.04 6.39 -0.69
CA LEU A 473 40.41 5.96 -1.02
C LEU A 473 40.37 4.95 -2.19
N PRO A 474 41.30 5.00 -3.16
CA PRO A 474 41.31 4.08 -4.30
C PRO A 474 41.93 2.73 -3.92
N VAL A 475 41.26 1.62 -4.25
CA VAL A 475 41.83 0.26 -4.20
C VAL A 475 41.58 -0.39 -5.56
N ALA A 476 42.64 -0.78 -6.25
CA ALA A 476 42.61 -1.62 -7.45
C ALA A 476 43.58 -2.78 -7.22
N GLU A 477 43.08 -4.02 -7.24
CA GLU A 477 43.90 -5.23 -7.39
C GLU A 477 43.42 -5.97 -8.66
N GLU A 478 44.38 -6.39 -9.50
CA GLU A 478 44.16 -7.14 -10.73
C GLU A 478 43.71 -8.58 -10.41
N CYS A 479 42.62 -9.04 -11.04
CA CYS A 479 42.04 -10.37 -10.86
C CYS A 479 42.06 -11.12 -12.21
N GLU A 480 42.49 -12.39 -12.24
CA GLU A 480 42.42 -13.25 -13.45
C GLU A 480 40.98 -13.70 -13.72
N TYR A 481 40.51 -13.58 -14.98
CA TYR A 481 39.14 -13.92 -15.41
C TYR A 481 39.09 -15.23 -16.22
N ALA A 482 37.92 -15.87 -16.28
CA ALA A 482 37.69 -17.03 -17.15
C ALA A 482 37.89 -16.67 -18.63
N THR A 483 38.60 -17.53 -19.37
CA THR A 483 38.84 -17.37 -20.82
C THR A 483 37.66 -17.89 -21.65
N VAL A 484 37.59 -17.49 -22.91
CA VAL A 484 36.46 -17.75 -23.83
C VAL A 484 36.18 -19.25 -24.01
N ASP A 485 37.21 -20.10 -24.01
CA ASP A 485 37.13 -21.56 -24.12
C ASP A 485 36.52 -22.24 -22.89
N MET A 486 36.45 -21.54 -21.74
CA MET A 486 35.92 -22.07 -20.48
C MET A 486 34.45 -21.70 -20.24
N LEU A 487 33.85 -20.88 -21.11
CA LEU A 487 32.48 -20.39 -20.98
C LEU A 487 31.51 -21.18 -21.88
N PRO A 488 30.24 -21.35 -21.46
CA PRO A 488 29.23 -21.95 -22.33
C PRO A 488 29.01 -21.09 -23.57
N GLU A 489 28.73 -21.73 -24.72
CA GLU A 489 28.55 -21.06 -26.02
C GLU A 489 27.51 -19.93 -25.95
N LEU A 490 26.49 -20.09 -25.11
CA LEU A 490 25.47 -19.08 -24.80
C LEU A 490 26.03 -17.73 -24.32
N LEU A 491 27.15 -17.72 -23.58
CA LEU A 491 27.79 -16.51 -23.06
C LEU A 491 28.90 -15.98 -23.97
N VAL A 492 29.43 -16.82 -24.86
CA VAL A 492 30.46 -16.44 -25.83
C VAL A 492 29.83 -15.85 -27.09
N ALA A 493 28.83 -16.55 -27.62
CA ALA A 493 28.12 -16.19 -28.85
C ALA A 493 26.62 -16.47 -28.67
N PRO A 494 25.88 -15.57 -28.00
CA PRO A 494 24.46 -15.78 -27.77
C PRO A 494 23.65 -15.81 -29.09
N PRO A 495 22.50 -16.51 -29.15
CA PRO A 495 21.67 -16.63 -30.36
C PRO A 495 21.25 -15.30 -30.99
N TRP A 496 21.04 -14.25 -30.18
CA TRP A 496 20.68 -12.89 -30.66
C TRP A 496 21.87 -12.08 -31.17
N VAL A 497 23.11 -12.54 -30.95
CA VAL A 497 24.34 -11.94 -31.48
C VAL A 497 24.74 -12.60 -32.80
N ILE A 498 24.55 -13.92 -32.93
CA ILE A 498 24.95 -14.70 -34.13
C ILE A 498 24.02 -14.44 -35.34
N ASN A 499 22.82 -13.89 -35.16
CA ASN A 499 21.89 -13.58 -36.26
C ASN A 499 21.57 -14.80 -37.16
N LYS A 500 21.42 -16.00 -36.55
CA LYS A 500 20.91 -17.18 -37.28
C LYS A 500 19.51 -16.85 -37.82
N LYS A 501 19.27 -17.08 -39.12
CA LYS A 501 17.95 -16.88 -39.75
C LYS A 501 16.95 -17.80 -39.05
N LYS A 502 15.96 -17.23 -38.33
CA LYS A 502 14.80 -17.97 -37.83
C LYS A 502 14.15 -18.72 -39.00
N ASN A 503 13.83 -20.00 -38.81
CA ASN A 503 13.11 -20.78 -39.81
C ASN A 503 11.81 -20.04 -40.18
N VAL A 504 11.66 -19.68 -41.45
CA VAL A 504 10.53 -18.88 -41.91
C VAL A 504 9.33 -19.79 -42.08
N ILE A 505 8.41 -19.73 -41.13
CA ILE A 505 7.12 -20.42 -41.24
C ILE A 505 6.30 -19.73 -42.36
N PRO A 506 5.82 -20.47 -43.37
CA PRO A 506 5.01 -19.93 -44.46
C PRO A 506 3.74 -19.24 -43.94
N VAL A 507 3.27 -18.23 -44.68
CA VAL A 507 2.07 -17.47 -44.33
C VAL A 507 0.87 -18.07 -45.04
N PHE A 508 -0.18 -18.37 -44.29
CA PHE A 508 -1.43 -18.94 -44.79
C PHE A 508 -2.59 -17.94 -44.63
N ASP A 509 -3.62 -18.06 -45.46
CA ASP A 509 -4.88 -17.34 -45.32
C ASP A 509 -5.98 -18.38 -45.02
N LEU A 510 -6.18 -18.65 -43.72
CA LEU A 510 -7.06 -19.72 -43.24
C LEU A 510 -8.35 -19.11 -42.66
N PRO A 511 -9.54 -19.67 -42.95
CA PRO A 511 -10.76 -19.29 -42.25
C PRO A 511 -10.79 -19.85 -40.82
N VAL A 512 -11.57 -19.26 -39.91
CA VAL A 512 -11.89 -19.88 -38.62
C VAL A 512 -12.80 -21.08 -38.89
N LEU A 513 -12.40 -22.27 -38.43
CA LEU A 513 -13.23 -23.47 -38.61
C LEU A 513 -14.47 -23.42 -37.69
N PRO A 514 -15.66 -23.80 -38.18
CA PRO A 514 -16.89 -23.72 -37.39
C PRO A 514 -16.91 -24.81 -36.31
N ILE A 515 -16.74 -24.40 -35.06
CA ILE A 515 -16.95 -25.24 -33.87
C ILE A 515 -18.19 -24.71 -33.13
N PRO A 516 -19.20 -25.55 -32.83
CA PRO A 516 -20.37 -25.13 -32.07
C PRO A 516 -19.97 -24.52 -30.72
N ALA A 517 -20.53 -23.34 -30.41
CA ALA A 517 -20.29 -22.69 -29.14
C ALA A 517 -21.01 -23.43 -28.01
N VAL A 518 -20.35 -23.55 -26.86
CA VAL A 518 -20.86 -24.23 -25.67
C VAL A 518 -20.86 -23.29 -24.47
N THR A 519 -21.73 -23.54 -23.50
CA THR A 519 -21.81 -22.77 -22.26
C THR A 519 -22.12 -23.70 -21.09
N ASP A 520 -21.34 -23.58 -20.01
CA ASP A 520 -21.58 -24.27 -18.74
C ASP A 520 -22.39 -23.42 -17.75
N ILE A 521 -22.84 -22.24 -18.18
CA ILE A 521 -23.64 -21.32 -17.35
C ILE A 521 -25.00 -21.94 -17.06
N THR A 522 -25.28 -22.10 -15.76
CA THR A 522 -26.57 -22.54 -15.22
C THR A 522 -27.28 -21.39 -14.49
N PRO A 523 -28.59 -21.52 -14.19
CA PRO A 523 -29.30 -20.55 -13.36
C PRO A 523 -28.63 -20.33 -12.00
N GLY A 524 -28.19 -21.39 -11.32
CA GLY A 524 -27.50 -21.28 -10.02
C GLY A 524 -26.14 -20.57 -10.11
N ILE A 525 -25.35 -20.82 -11.17
CA ILE A 525 -24.09 -20.08 -11.40
C ILE A 525 -24.39 -18.60 -11.66
N THR A 526 -25.44 -18.31 -12.42
CA THR A 526 -25.84 -16.95 -12.76
C THR A 526 -26.34 -16.20 -11.54
N GLU A 527 -27.15 -16.82 -10.68
CA GLU A 527 -27.62 -16.23 -9.43
C GLU A 527 -26.46 -15.92 -8.47
N LEU A 528 -25.47 -16.83 -8.38
CA LEU A 528 -24.29 -16.62 -7.55
C LEU A 528 -23.42 -15.45 -8.04
N ILE A 529 -23.34 -15.24 -9.36
CA ILE A 529 -22.54 -14.17 -9.99
C ILE A 529 -23.31 -12.83 -10.07
N SER A 530 -24.61 -12.87 -10.35
CA SER A 530 -25.45 -11.68 -10.60
C SER A 530 -26.18 -11.18 -9.35
N HIS A 531 -26.34 -12.03 -8.34
CA HIS A 531 -27.22 -11.85 -7.18
C HIS A 531 -28.70 -11.63 -7.54
N THR A 532 -29.12 -12.09 -8.71
CA THR A 532 -30.50 -12.03 -9.20
C THR A 532 -31.09 -13.44 -9.24
N ASP A 533 -32.23 -13.66 -8.59
CA ASP A 533 -33.00 -14.90 -8.76
C ASP A 533 -33.63 -14.91 -10.15
N ILE A 534 -33.24 -15.89 -10.97
CA ILE A 534 -33.73 -16.08 -12.33
C ILE A 534 -34.43 -17.41 -12.53
N SER A 535 -34.66 -18.16 -11.45
CA SER A 535 -35.21 -19.51 -11.48
C SER A 535 -36.54 -19.54 -12.24
N ARG A 536 -37.41 -18.58 -11.97
CA ARG A 536 -38.70 -18.41 -12.66
C ARG A 536 -38.54 -18.18 -14.17
N PHE A 537 -37.63 -17.30 -14.60
CA PHE A 537 -37.41 -17.02 -16.04
C PHE A 537 -36.82 -18.23 -16.76
N SER A 538 -35.89 -18.95 -16.11
CA SER A 538 -35.30 -20.18 -16.64
C SER A 538 -36.31 -21.31 -16.80
N GLU A 539 -37.17 -21.53 -15.79
CA GLU A 539 -38.23 -22.54 -15.86
C GLU A 539 -39.20 -22.28 -17.01
N ILE A 540 -39.60 -21.00 -17.20
CA ILE A 540 -40.49 -20.59 -18.27
C ILE A 540 -39.82 -20.78 -19.63
N ALA A 541 -38.53 -20.45 -19.77
CA ALA A 541 -37.79 -20.67 -21.01
C ALA A 541 -37.69 -22.17 -21.37
N GLN A 542 -37.44 -23.03 -20.38
CA GLN A 542 -37.43 -24.49 -20.57
C GLN A 542 -38.81 -25.02 -20.98
N TYR A 543 -39.88 -24.47 -20.40
CA TYR A 543 -41.25 -24.83 -20.75
C TYR A 543 -41.59 -24.41 -22.20
N GLN A 544 -41.24 -23.18 -22.58
CA GLN A 544 -41.42 -22.67 -23.94
C GLN A 544 -40.60 -23.46 -24.99
N ALA A 545 -39.40 -23.92 -24.62
CA ALA A 545 -38.56 -24.75 -25.49
C ALA A 545 -39.14 -26.16 -25.73
N SER A 546 -39.98 -26.67 -24.82
CA SER A 546 -40.50 -28.05 -24.88
C SER A 546 -41.93 -28.17 -25.41
N GLN A 547 -42.82 -27.19 -25.13
CA GLN A 547 -44.25 -27.32 -25.45
C GLN A 547 -44.84 -26.23 -26.37
N GLN A 548 -44.12 -25.12 -26.66
CA GLN A 548 -44.66 -23.97 -27.41
C GLN A 548 -46.10 -23.59 -26.99
N THR A 549 -46.32 -23.46 -25.69
CA THR A 549 -47.63 -23.21 -25.07
C THR A 549 -48.09 -21.77 -25.26
N LEU A 550 -49.40 -21.60 -25.42
CA LEU A 550 -50.04 -20.29 -25.46
C LEU A 550 -49.89 -19.60 -24.10
N PHE A 551 -49.73 -18.28 -24.13
CA PHE A 551 -49.38 -17.48 -22.96
C PHE A 551 -50.39 -17.54 -21.81
N THR A 552 -51.63 -17.94 -22.10
CA THR A 552 -52.73 -18.09 -21.13
C THR A 552 -52.48 -19.18 -20.08
N ASP A 553 -51.54 -20.08 -20.33
CA ASP A 553 -51.29 -21.26 -19.49
C ASP A 553 -50.08 -21.10 -18.56
N LEU A 554 -49.45 -19.92 -18.53
CA LEU A 554 -48.30 -19.61 -17.68
C LEU A 554 -48.72 -19.05 -16.30
N PRO A 555 -47.94 -19.29 -15.22
CA PRO A 555 -48.32 -18.89 -13.87
C PRO A 555 -48.43 -17.37 -13.70
N LEU A 556 -49.55 -16.94 -13.10
CA LEU A 556 -49.89 -15.52 -12.85
C LEU A 556 -48.80 -14.80 -12.05
N ILE A 557 -48.61 -13.51 -12.33
CA ILE A 557 -47.69 -12.64 -11.57
C ILE A 557 -48.36 -12.28 -10.25
N GLU A 558 -47.71 -12.60 -9.13
CA GLU A 558 -48.23 -12.31 -7.79
C GLU A 558 -48.31 -10.81 -7.53
N LYS A 559 -49.32 -10.41 -6.77
CA LYS A 559 -49.59 -9.02 -6.41
C LYS A 559 -48.66 -8.59 -5.28
N GLU A 560 -47.96 -7.48 -5.45
CA GLU A 560 -47.22 -6.87 -4.35
C GLU A 560 -48.17 -6.33 -3.28
N SER A 561 -47.81 -6.51 -2.01
CA SER A 561 -48.68 -6.23 -0.85
C SER A 561 -49.20 -4.78 -0.77
N TRP A 562 -48.55 -3.85 -1.46
CA TRP A 562 -48.85 -2.41 -1.48
C TRP A 562 -49.63 -1.93 -2.72
N GLU A 563 -50.01 -2.83 -3.65
CA GLU A 563 -50.80 -2.49 -4.85
C GLU A 563 -52.29 -2.25 -4.52
N THR A 564 -52.89 -1.17 -5.04
CA THR A 564 -54.30 -0.80 -4.75
C THR A 564 -55.33 -1.17 -5.82
N SER A 565 -54.94 -1.27 -7.09
CA SER A 565 -55.89 -1.51 -8.20
C SER A 565 -55.82 -2.92 -8.76
N PHE A 566 -56.97 -3.58 -8.92
CA PHE A 566 -57.18 -4.86 -9.60
C PHE A 566 -57.84 -4.61 -10.96
N ILE A 567 -57.19 -3.88 -11.87
CA ILE A 567 -57.51 -4.07 -13.30
C ILE A 567 -56.54 -5.16 -13.76
N PRO A 568 -56.97 -6.41 -13.94
CA PRO A 568 -56.07 -7.45 -14.40
C PRO A 568 -55.62 -7.07 -15.81
N PHE A 569 -54.33 -6.75 -15.94
CA PHE A 569 -53.69 -6.72 -17.24
C PHE A 569 -53.99 -8.03 -17.95
N THR A 570 -54.33 -7.94 -19.24
CA THR A 570 -54.42 -9.14 -20.07
C THR A 570 -53.08 -9.88 -20.01
N PRO A 571 -53.05 -11.19 -20.27
CA PRO A 571 -51.80 -11.95 -20.25
C PRO A 571 -50.71 -11.29 -21.11
N GLU A 572 -51.06 -10.72 -22.26
CA GLU A 572 -50.14 -9.97 -23.12
C GLU A 572 -49.62 -8.67 -22.48
N GLN A 573 -50.49 -7.93 -21.78
CA GLN A 573 -50.09 -6.73 -21.04
C GLN A 573 -49.17 -7.06 -19.86
N GLN A 574 -49.30 -8.25 -19.26
CA GLN A 574 -48.38 -8.73 -18.22
C GLN A 574 -46.98 -9.00 -18.78
N ILE A 575 -46.86 -9.54 -19.99
CA ILE A 575 -45.57 -9.69 -20.69
C ILE A 575 -44.96 -8.32 -20.94
N LEU A 576 -45.75 -7.40 -21.50
CA LEU A 576 -45.28 -6.05 -21.81
C LEU A 576 -44.78 -5.34 -20.56
N TRP A 577 -45.48 -5.49 -19.44
CA TRP A 577 -45.04 -4.99 -18.14
C TRP A 577 -43.67 -5.55 -17.74
N GLN A 578 -43.48 -6.88 -17.87
CA GLN A 578 -42.20 -7.54 -17.56
C GLN A 578 -41.07 -7.17 -18.54
N LEU A 579 -41.39 -6.93 -19.81
CA LEU A 579 -40.45 -6.50 -20.86
C LEU A 579 -39.99 -5.04 -20.70
N GLY A 580 -40.67 -4.25 -19.86
CA GLY A 580 -40.24 -2.89 -19.50
C GLY A 580 -41.32 -1.82 -19.54
N PHE A 581 -42.57 -2.12 -19.94
CA PHE A 581 -43.70 -1.20 -19.88
C PHE A 581 -44.20 -1.02 -18.43
N ASN A 582 -43.32 -0.64 -17.50
CA ASN A 582 -43.53 -0.74 -16.04
C ASN A 582 -43.66 0.61 -15.31
N GLU A 583 -44.50 1.52 -15.81
CA GLU A 583 -44.72 2.81 -15.14
C GLU A 583 -45.79 2.76 -14.06
N TRP A 584 -45.48 3.40 -12.93
CA TRP A 584 -46.40 3.60 -11.82
C TRP A 584 -46.95 5.02 -11.82
N LEU A 585 -48.24 5.15 -11.55
CA LEU A 585 -48.93 6.40 -11.27
C LEU A 585 -49.07 6.53 -9.74
N HIS A 586 -48.65 7.69 -9.21
CA HIS A 586 -48.77 7.99 -7.78
C HIS A 586 -50.18 8.49 -7.46
N CYS A 587 -50.81 7.90 -6.46
CA CYS A 587 -52.15 8.23 -5.97
C CYS A 587 -52.08 8.87 -4.57
N GLU A 588 -53.17 9.47 -4.10
CA GLU A 588 -53.27 10.02 -2.75
C GLU A 588 -53.05 8.93 -1.67
N ASN A 589 -52.36 9.27 -0.57
CA ASN A 589 -51.97 8.39 0.56
C ASN A 589 -50.82 7.38 0.32
N ASP A 590 -49.80 7.72 -0.49
CA ASP A 590 -48.64 6.85 -0.80
C ASP A 590 -49.00 5.53 -1.52
N LEU A 591 -50.18 5.48 -2.15
CA LEU A 591 -50.67 4.34 -2.91
C LEU A 591 -50.26 4.46 -4.39
N HIS A 592 -50.08 3.33 -5.07
CA HIS A 592 -49.53 3.28 -6.43
C HIS A 592 -50.38 2.40 -7.36
N GLU A 593 -50.63 2.87 -8.58
CA GLU A 593 -51.35 2.13 -9.62
C GLU A 593 -50.50 1.94 -10.88
N LYS A 594 -50.67 0.80 -11.57
CA LYS A 594 -49.97 0.50 -12.83
C LYS A 594 -50.54 1.36 -13.97
N LYS A 595 -49.69 2.06 -14.71
CA LYS A 595 -50.08 2.82 -15.90
C LYS A 595 -50.58 1.87 -16.99
N TYR A 596 -51.77 2.14 -17.53
CA TYR A 596 -52.41 1.27 -18.52
C TYR A 596 -51.61 1.16 -19.83
N ILE A 597 -51.34 -0.08 -20.28
CA ILE A 597 -50.58 -0.37 -21.50
C ILE A 597 -51.53 -0.36 -22.72
N PRO A 598 -51.23 0.41 -23.78
CA PRO A 598 -52.16 0.57 -24.91
C PRO A 598 -52.30 -0.72 -25.75
N GLN A 599 -53.49 -0.91 -26.34
CA GLN A 599 -53.81 -2.08 -27.17
C GLN A 599 -52.91 -2.18 -28.42
N SER A 600 -52.44 -1.04 -28.95
CA SER A 600 -51.47 -1.00 -30.06
C SER A 600 -50.16 -1.72 -29.73
N ALA A 601 -49.71 -1.68 -28.47
CA ALA A 601 -48.51 -2.42 -28.03
C ALA A 601 -48.79 -3.92 -27.94
N VAL A 602 -49.99 -4.31 -27.49
CA VAL A 602 -50.44 -5.71 -27.46
C VAL A 602 -50.49 -6.29 -28.88
N ASP A 603 -51.08 -5.55 -29.82
CA ASP A 603 -51.20 -5.96 -31.21
C ASP A 603 -49.81 -6.11 -31.88
N ALA A 604 -48.87 -5.23 -31.55
CA ALA A 604 -47.49 -5.32 -32.05
C ALA A 604 -46.75 -6.54 -31.50
N LEU A 605 -46.94 -6.86 -30.21
CA LEU A 605 -46.38 -8.06 -29.58
C LEU A 605 -46.91 -9.34 -30.24
N LEU A 606 -48.23 -9.44 -30.42
CA LEU A 606 -48.89 -10.62 -31.03
C LEU A 606 -48.51 -10.83 -32.50
N ARG A 607 -48.15 -9.76 -33.22
CA ARG A 607 -47.66 -9.84 -34.61
C ARG A 607 -46.15 -10.09 -34.71
N PHE A 608 -45.44 -10.14 -33.59
CA PHE A 608 -43.98 -10.16 -33.52
C PHE A 608 -43.34 -9.00 -34.33
N ASP A 609 -44.00 -7.84 -34.36
CA ASP A 609 -43.51 -6.64 -35.04
C ASP A 609 -42.72 -5.78 -34.06
N PHE A 610 -41.41 -6.03 -33.98
CA PHE A 610 -40.51 -5.31 -33.09
C PHE A 610 -40.46 -3.80 -33.39
N SER A 611 -40.54 -3.41 -34.67
CA SER A 611 -40.47 -1.99 -35.06
C SER A 611 -41.69 -1.21 -34.56
N ALA A 612 -42.88 -1.79 -34.69
CA ALA A 612 -44.11 -1.21 -34.13
C ALA A 612 -44.08 -1.20 -32.59
N LEU A 613 -43.62 -2.30 -31.97
CA LEU A 613 -43.56 -2.42 -30.52
C LEU A 613 -42.60 -1.40 -29.89
N LYS A 614 -41.45 -1.17 -30.52
CA LYS A 614 -40.47 -0.13 -30.16
C LYS A 614 -41.06 1.27 -30.20
N ALA A 615 -41.81 1.59 -31.26
CA ALA A 615 -42.46 2.88 -31.38
C ALA A 615 -43.49 3.11 -30.26
N GLU A 616 -44.24 2.07 -29.88
CA GLU A 616 -45.19 2.14 -28.77
C GLU A 616 -44.49 2.21 -27.40
N PHE A 617 -43.36 1.53 -27.21
CA PHE A 617 -42.53 1.62 -26.00
C PHE A 617 -42.04 3.05 -25.75
N ALA A 618 -41.50 3.71 -26.79
CA ALA A 618 -41.05 5.09 -26.72
C ALA A 618 -42.20 6.06 -26.36
N LYS A 619 -43.38 5.88 -26.99
CA LYS A 619 -44.58 6.67 -26.67
C LYS A 619 -45.06 6.45 -25.24
N TYR A 620 -45.12 5.20 -24.79
CA TYR A 620 -45.61 4.84 -23.46
C TYR A 620 -44.79 5.51 -22.35
N HIS A 621 -43.48 5.66 -22.54
CA HIS A 621 -42.59 6.35 -21.59
C HIS A 621 -42.43 7.85 -21.85
N ASN A 622 -43.22 8.48 -22.74
CA ASN A 622 -43.03 9.88 -23.14
C ASN A 622 -41.61 10.20 -23.65
N ASN A 623 -40.98 9.28 -24.39
CA ASN A 623 -39.56 9.32 -24.78
C ASN A 623 -38.59 9.43 -23.59
N ALA A 624 -39.04 9.11 -22.37
CA ALA A 624 -38.17 9.01 -21.22
C ALA A 624 -37.21 7.83 -21.37
N ASN A 625 -36.12 7.93 -20.63
CA ASN A 625 -34.96 7.07 -20.79
C ASN A 625 -35.13 5.76 -20.01
N LYS A 626 -35.84 4.79 -20.61
CA LYS A 626 -36.17 3.48 -20.00
C LYS A 626 -35.51 2.32 -20.76
N SER A 627 -35.41 1.16 -20.12
CA SER A 627 -34.69 -0.01 -20.62
C SER A 627 -35.59 -1.23 -20.76
N TRP A 628 -35.34 -2.04 -21.80
CA TRP A 628 -35.95 -3.34 -21.99
C TRP A 628 -35.40 -4.38 -21.03
N ASN A 629 -36.23 -5.32 -20.59
CA ASN A 629 -35.79 -6.47 -19.79
C ASN A 629 -35.60 -7.70 -20.69
N LEU A 630 -34.35 -8.10 -20.92
CA LEU A 630 -34.00 -9.20 -21.83
C LEU A 630 -34.41 -10.57 -21.28
N SER A 631 -34.38 -10.77 -19.96
CA SER A 631 -34.76 -12.04 -19.32
C SER A 631 -36.25 -12.35 -19.53
N ALA A 632 -37.08 -11.31 -19.60
CA ALA A 632 -38.51 -11.42 -19.86
C ALA A 632 -38.85 -11.83 -21.30
N LEU A 633 -37.89 -11.92 -22.22
CA LEU A 633 -38.14 -12.48 -23.55
C LEU A 633 -38.44 -14.00 -23.51
N CYS A 634 -38.17 -14.68 -22.37
CA CYS A 634 -38.49 -16.10 -22.18
C CYS A 634 -39.98 -16.42 -22.33
N TYR A 635 -40.82 -15.40 -22.20
CA TYR A 635 -42.26 -15.46 -22.36
C TYR A 635 -42.70 -15.60 -23.82
N LEU A 636 -41.82 -15.34 -24.78
CA LEU A 636 -42.07 -15.54 -26.21
C LEU A 636 -41.58 -16.92 -26.67
N PRO A 637 -42.14 -17.48 -27.76
CA PRO A 637 -41.63 -18.73 -28.31
C PRO A 637 -40.16 -18.59 -28.75
N GLY A 638 -39.37 -19.65 -28.56
CA GLY A 638 -37.89 -19.56 -28.57
C GLY A 638 -37.25 -18.91 -29.81
N GLN A 639 -37.76 -19.15 -31.03
CA GLN A 639 -37.20 -18.52 -32.23
C GLN A 639 -37.49 -17.01 -32.29
N GLN A 640 -38.70 -16.61 -31.89
CA GLN A 640 -39.14 -15.21 -31.83
C GLN A 640 -38.43 -14.47 -30.69
N ALA A 641 -38.22 -15.11 -29.54
CA ALA A 641 -37.46 -14.57 -28.42
C ALA A 641 -36.01 -14.23 -28.83
N ILE A 642 -35.31 -15.15 -29.52
CA ILE A 642 -33.94 -14.91 -30.01
C ILE A 642 -33.91 -13.85 -31.11
N SER A 643 -34.93 -13.80 -31.99
CA SER A 643 -35.05 -12.74 -33.00
C SER A 643 -35.20 -11.36 -32.38
N PHE A 644 -36.07 -11.23 -31.36
CA PHE A 644 -36.25 -9.97 -30.61
C PHE A 644 -34.99 -9.61 -29.83
N LEU A 645 -34.37 -10.58 -29.16
CA LEU A 645 -33.10 -10.39 -28.44
C LEU A 645 -32.04 -9.78 -29.36
N ASN A 646 -31.83 -10.37 -30.54
CA ASN A 646 -30.84 -9.88 -31.50
C ASN A 646 -31.15 -8.48 -32.05
N GLN A 647 -32.43 -8.08 -32.12
CA GLN A 647 -32.81 -6.74 -32.56
C GLN A 647 -32.68 -5.69 -31.44
N ILE A 648 -33.10 -6.01 -30.22
CA ILE A 648 -33.02 -5.11 -29.05
C ILE A 648 -31.57 -4.76 -28.73
N ILE A 649 -30.67 -5.75 -28.75
CA ILE A 649 -29.26 -5.55 -28.37
C ILE A 649 -28.49 -4.65 -29.35
N ILE A 650 -28.98 -4.45 -30.59
CA ILE A 650 -28.32 -3.64 -31.62
C ILE A 650 -28.69 -2.16 -31.50
N GLU A 651 -29.91 -1.81 -31.10
CA GLU A 651 -30.40 -0.44 -31.25
C GLU A 651 -30.81 0.28 -29.95
N GLU A 652 -30.86 -0.40 -28.80
CA GLU A 652 -31.59 0.13 -27.62
C GLU A 652 -30.86 0.01 -26.27
N ARG A 653 -31.50 0.55 -25.21
CA ARG A 653 -31.11 0.40 -23.80
C ARG A 653 -31.83 -0.79 -23.19
N TYR A 654 -31.10 -1.66 -22.51
CA TYR A 654 -31.63 -2.90 -21.95
C TYR A 654 -30.99 -3.22 -20.60
N SER A 655 -31.59 -4.16 -19.90
CA SER A 655 -31.15 -4.79 -18.65
C SER A 655 -31.44 -6.30 -18.73
N GLY A 656 -30.75 -7.12 -17.96
CA GLY A 656 -30.93 -8.59 -17.99
C GLY A 656 -29.92 -9.33 -18.86
N GLU A 657 -28.85 -8.64 -19.28
CA GLU A 657 -27.80 -9.15 -20.16
C GLU A 657 -26.88 -10.19 -19.50
N LYS A 658 -26.84 -10.29 -18.18
CA LYS A 658 -26.08 -11.32 -17.45
C LYS A 658 -26.83 -12.65 -17.44
N GLU A 659 -28.15 -12.58 -17.57
CA GLU A 659 -29.08 -13.67 -17.36
C GLU A 659 -29.44 -14.40 -18.66
N ILE A 660 -29.22 -13.78 -19.83
CA ILE A 660 -29.62 -14.35 -21.13
C ILE A 660 -29.02 -15.72 -21.43
N LEU A 661 -27.80 -16.02 -20.96
CA LEU A 661 -27.18 -17.33 -21.19
C LEU A 661 -27.80 -18.43 -20.34
N ALA A 662 -28.22 -18.12 -19.11
CA ALA A 662 -28.94 -19.08 -18.28
C ALA A 662 -30.38 -19.29 -18.75
N VAL A 663 -31.02 -18.24 -19.28
CA VAL A 663 -32.41 -18.30 -19.76
C VAL A 663 -32.50 -19.00 -21.14
N PHE A 664 -31.63 -18.66 -22.09
CA PHE A 664 -31.73 -19.12 -23.48
C PHE A 664 -30.63 -20.10 -23.93
N GLY A 665 -29.68 -20.41 -23.05
CA GLY A 665 -28.60 -21.36 -23.31
C GLY A 665 -27.65 -20.90 -24.43
N SER A 666 -27.04 -21.87 -25.13
CA SER A 666 -26.03 -21.61 -26.16
C SER A 666 -26.54 -20.80 -27.36
N THR A 667 -27.86 -20.79 -27.60
CA THR A 667 -28.46 -20.01 -28.70
C THR A 667 -28.34 -18.50 -28.52
N ALA A 668 -28.16 -18.03 -27.29
CA ALA A 668 -27.94 -16.61 -26.98
C ALA A 668 -26.46 -16.20 -26.96
N ILE A 669 -25.50 -17.10 -27.21
CA ILE A 669 -24.07 -16.75 -27.24
C ILE A 669 -23.76 -15.60 -28.22
N PRO A 670 -24.29 -15.57 -29.47
CA PRO A 670 -24.06 -14.45 -30.38
C PRO A 670 -24.57 -13.11 -29.83
N ALA A 671 -25.75 -13.12 -29.20
CA ALA A 671 -26.32 -11.95 -28.55
C ALA A 671 -25.47 -11.50 -27.36
N PHE A 672 -25.04 -12.44 -26.53
CA PHE A 672 -24.16 -12.21 -25.39
C PHE A 672 -22.82 -11.62 -25.81
N MET A 673 -22.21 -12.13 -26.88
CA MET A 673 -20.96 -11.59 -27.43
C MET A 673 -21.13 -10.14 -27.90
N THR A 674 -22.30 -9.77 -28.42
CA THR A 674 -22.64 -8.38 -28.78
C THR A 674 -22.78 -7.50 -27.54
N CYS A 675 -23.43 -8.00 -26.48
CA CYS A 675 -23.51 -7.31 -25.19
C CYS A 675 -22.12 -7.10 -24.55
N LEU A 676 -21.26 -8.12 -24.60
CA LEU A 676 -19.89 -8.09 -24.08
C LEU A 676 -19.02 -7.00 -24.74
N GLN A 677 -19.26 -6.70 -26.02
CA GLN A 677 -18.58 -5.61 -26.71
C GLN A 677 -18.98 -4.22 -26.17
N ARG A 678 -20.20 -4.08 -25.65
CA ARG A 678 -20.72 -2.82 -25.07
C ARG A 678 -20.34 -2.65 -23.60
N ASP A 679 -20.48 -3.70 -22.78
CA ASP A 679 -20.14 -3.70 -21.36
C ASP A 679 -19.13 -4.80 -21.02
N HIS A 680 -17.89 -4.57 -21.46
CA HIS A 680 -16.80 -5.51 -21.28
C HIS A 680 -16.47 -5.77 -19.80
N GLN A 681 -16.62 -4.77 -18.91
CA GLN A 681 -16.17 -4.91 -17.53
C GLN A 681 -17.09 -5.82 -16.71
N ARG A 682 -18.41 -5.70 -16.88
CA ARG A 682 -19.37 -6.48 -16.08
C ARG A 682 -19.56 -7.90 -16.60
N LEU A 683 -19.51 -8.10 -17.91
CA LEU A 683 -19.85 -9.39 -18.53
C LEU A 683 -18.66 -10.33 -18.71
N TRP A 684 -17.43 -9.85 -18.49
CA TRP A 684 -16.24 -10.66 -18.73
C TRP A 684 -16.19 -11.95 -17.92
N ILE A 685 -16.67 -11.94 -16.67
CA ILE A 685 -16.63 -13.13 -15.78
C ILE A 685 -17.34 -14.35 -16.39
N PHE A 686 -18.42 -14.12 -17.15
CA PHE A 686 -19.19 -15.17 -17.81
C PHE A 686 -18.41 -15.84 -18.96
N THR A 687 -17.44 -15.14 -19.56
CA THR A 687 -16.62 -15.70 -20.67
C THR A 687 -15.79 -16.90 -20.24
N LEU A 688 -15.53 -17.07 -18.93
CA LEU A 688 -14.81 -18.23 -18.38
C LEU A 688 -15.59 -19.54 -18.54
N PHE A 689 -16.91 -19.45 -18.71
CA PHE A 689 -17.83 -20.58 -18.82
C PHE A 689 -18.33 -20.80 -20.26
N ILE A 690 -17.79 -20.06 -21.24
CA ILE A 690 -18.22 -20.10 -22.64
C ILE A 690 -17.08 -20.62 -23.51
N GLY A 691 -17.32 -21.73 -24.19
CA GLY A 691 -16.44 -22.23 -25.25
C GLY A 691 -16.86 -21.66 -26.60
N ALA A 692 -16.18 -20.61 -27.06
CA ALA A 692 -16.43 -19.97 -28.35
C ALA A 692 -15.10 -19.56 -29.02
N SER A 693 -14.97 -19.80 -30.33
CA SER A 693 -13.72 -19.53 -31.07
C SER A 693 -13.38 -18.02 -31.11
N GLU A 694 -14.39 -17.16 -31.00
CA GLU A 694 -14.28 -15.70 -30.95
C GLU A 694 -13.59 -15.20 -29.67
N LEU A 695 -13.64 -15.99 -28.58
CA LEU A 695 -12.96 -15.67 -27.32
C LEU A 695 -11.47 -16.03 -27.33
N ALA A 696 -11.02 -16.84 -28.30
CA ALA A 696 -9.66 -17.35 -28.32
C ALA A 696 -8.59 -16.24 -28.42
N LEU A 697 -8.77 -15.27 -29.31
CA LEU A 697 -7.84 -14.12 -29.41
C LEU A 697 -7.89 -13.21 -28.17
N PRO A 698 -9.07 -12.77 -27.67
CA PRO A 698 -9.16 -12.05 -26.39
C PRO A 698 -8.45 -12.77 -25.23
N MET A 699 -8.58 -14.09 -25.14
CA MET A 699 -7.90 -14.90 -24.11
C MET A 699 -6.39 -14.96 -24.33
N ALA A 700 -5.93 -15.14 -25.57
CA ALA A 700 -4.51 -15.08 -25.91
C ALA A 700 -3.87 -13.71 -25.62
N GLN A 701 -4.60 -12.61 -25.83
CA GLN A 701 -4.14 -11.27 -25.45
C GLN A 701 -4.04 -11.09 -23.93
N ARG A 702 -4.91 -11.77 -23.16
CA ARG A 702 -4.91 -11.70 -21.69
C ARG A 702 -3.80 -12.53 -21.04
N LEU A 703 -3.20 -13.48 -21.74
CA LEU A 703 -1.94 -14.10 -21.30
C LEU A 703 -0.82 -13.08 -21.07
N GLN A 704 -0.89 -11.90 -21.69
CA GLN A 704 0.09 -10.83 -21.47
C GLN A 704 -0.16 -10.00 -20.20
N LYS A 705 -1.27 -10.25 -19.49
CA LYS A 705 -1.70 -9.46 -18.32
C LYS A 705 -1.62 -10.31 -17.06
N LYS A 706 -0.70 -9.98 -16.14
CA LYS A 706 -0.45 -10.71 -14.89
C LYS A 706 -1.71 -11.05 -14.07
N ILE A 707 -2.67 -10.12 -13.99
CA ILE A 707 -3.92 -10.30 -13.23
C ILE A 707 -4.88 -11.30 -13.91
N ALA A 708 -4.86 -11.35 -15.24
CA ALA A 708 -5.77 -12.16 -16.03
C ALA A 708 -5.14 -13.45 -16.57
N TYR A 709 -3.87 -13.71 -16.20
CA TYR A 709 -3.10 -14.85 -16.69
C TYR A 709 -3.75 -16.18 -16.30
N LYS A 710 -4.08 -16.36 -15.01
CA LYS A 710 -4.68 -17.60 -14.51
C LYS A 710 -6.01 -17.91 -15.20
N ASP A 711 -6.86 -16.90 -15.33
CA ASP A 711 -8.15 -17.01 -16.03
C ASP A 711 -7.99 -17.42 -17.50
N ALA A 712 -7.02 -16.80 -18.21
CA ALA A 712 -6.75 -17.11 -19.61
C ALA A 712 -6.17 -18.53 -19.78
N VAL A 713 -5.25 -18.95 -18.90
CA VAL A 713 -4.70 -20.32 -18.88
C VAL A 713 -5.82 -21.33 -18.63
N ASN A 714 -6.66 -21.11 -17.61
CA ASN A 714 -7.78 -21.98 -17.28
C ASN A 714 -8.76 -22.10 -18.45
N TRP A 715 -9.11 -20.99 -19.08
CA TRP A 715 -10.01 -21.02 -20.24
C TRP A 715 -9.42 -21.78 -21.42
N LEU A 716 -8.13 -21.56 -21.74
CA LEU A 716 -7.44 -22.28 -22.81
C LEU A 716 -7.36 -23.78 -22.54
N ALA A 717 -7.08 -24.18 -21.28
CA ALA A 717 -7.04 -25.56 -20.86
C ALA A 717 -8.41 -26.25 -20.93
N ASN A 718 -9.48 -25.54 -20.57
CA ASN A 718 -10.85 -26.08 -20.58
C ASN A 718 -11.48 -26.09 -21.98
N ASN A 719 -11.04 -25.21 -22.89
CA ASN A 719 -11.60 -25.06 -24.24
C ASN A 719 -10.56 -25.20 -25.37
N PRO A 720 -9.76 -26.30 -25.42
CA PRO A 720 -8.62 -26.41 -26.33
C PRO A 720 -9.05 -26.46 -27.81
N ARG A 721 -10.21 -27.04 -28.13
CA ARG A 721 -10.74 -27.10 -29.51
C ARG A 721 -11.13 -25.70 -30.02
N HIS A 722 -11.90 -24.94 -29.23
CA HIS A 722 -12.31 -23.57 -29.58
C HIS A 722 -11.11 -22.61 -29.63
N ALA A 723 -10.16 -22.77 -28.70
CA ALA A 723 -8.90 -22.04 -28.72
C ALA A 723 -8.10 -22.31 -30.00
N ALA A 724 -7.91 -23.58 -30.38
CA ALA A 724 -7.20 -23.95 -31.59
C ALA A 724 -7.87 -23.38 -32.85
N ALA A 725 -9.19 -23.53 -33.00
CA ALA A 725 -9.91 -23.03 -34.16
C ALA A 725 -9.83 -21.50 -34.34
N GLY A 726 -9.89 -20.74 -33.24
CA GLY A 726 -9.76 -19.28 -33.28
C GLY A 726 -8.33 -18.77 -33.47
N LEU A 727 -7.32 -19.52 -32.99
CA LEU A 727 -5.91 -19.09 -33.00
C LEU A 727 -5.12 -19.54 -34.21
N LEU A 728 -5.44 -20.70 -34.81
CA LEU A 728 -4.71 -21.24 -35.97
C LEU A 728 -4.63 -20.26 -37.16
N PRO A 729 -5.74 -19.63 -37.59
CA PRO A 729 -5.70 -18.59 -38.63
C PRO A 729 -4.77 -17.42 -38.32
N LEU A 730 -4.70 -17.03 -37.04
CA LEU A 730 -3.91 -15.88 -36.60
C LEU A 730 -2.44 -16.24 -36.47
N ALA A 731 -2.10 -17.42 -35.94
CA ALA A 731 -0.74 -17.88 -35.71
C ALA A 731 0.03 -18.16 -37.01
N LEU A 732 -0.66 -18.67 -38.03
CA LEU A 732 -0.13 -18.97 -39.35
C LEU A 732 -0.38 -17.86 -40.38
N GLY A 733 -1.14 -16.84 -40.00
CA GLY A 733 -1.47 -15.68 -40.82
C GLY A 733 -0.34 -14.66 -41.00
N LYS A 734 -0.70 -13.49 -41.54
CA LYS A 734 0.23 -12.38 -41.82
C LYS A 734 0.93 -11.89 -40.54
N PRO A 735 2.21 -11.46 -40.61
CA PRO A 735 2.92 -10.91 -39.45
C PRO A 735 2.19 -9.71 -38.84
N CYS A 736 1.72 -9.85 -37.60
CA CYS A 736 1.13 -8.79 -36.79
C CYS A 736 1.25 -9.13 -35.29
N GLN A 737 0.94 -8.20 -34.40
CA GLN A 737 1.01 -8.45 -32.95
C GLN A 737 0.10 -9.61 -32.50
N ASN A 738 -1.08 -9.76 -33.11
CA ASN A 738 -2.02 -10.84 -32.79
C ASN A 738 -1.48 -12.23 -33.18
N ARG A 739 -0.63 -12.30 -34.22
CA ARG A 739 0.05 -13.55 -34.62
C ARG A 739 0.94 -14.08 -33.48
N GLU A 740 1.65 -13.18 -32.81
CA GLU A 740 2.54 -13.54 -31.72
C GLU A 740 1.76 -14.03 -30.49
N TYR A 741 0.67 -13.33 -30.14
CA TYR A 741 -0.22 -13.78 -29.05
C TYR A 741 -0.81 -15.16 -29.33
N ALA A 742 -1.25 -15.40 -30.57
CA ALA A 742 -1.80 -16.69 -30.97
C ALA A 742 -0.77 -17.82 -30.90
N ARG A 743 0.48 -17.58 -31.35
CA ARG A 743 1.57 -18.55 -31.25
C ARG A 743 1.91 -18.92 -29.82
N GLN A 744 2.03 -17.92 -28.93
CA GLN A 744 2.31 -18.16 -27.52
C GLN A 744 1.21 -18.97 -26.84
N ALA A 745 -0.05 -18.68 -27.15
CA ALA A 745 -1.18 -19.46 -26.64
C ALA A 745 -1.20 -20.92 -27.17
N LEU A 746 -0.87 -21.14 -28.44
CA LEU A 746 -0.74 -22.50 -29.00
C LEU A 746 0.44 -23.27 -28.38
N LEU A 747 1.60 -22.63 -28.17
CA LEU A 747 2.76 -23.24 -27.49
C LEU A 747 2.44 -23.58 -26.02
N LEU A 748 1.66 -22.73 -25.34
CA LEU A 748 1.15 -23.04 -24.00
C LEU A 748 0.25 -24.29 -24.02
N LEU A 749 -0.67 -24.40 -24.98
CA LEU A 749 -1.51 -25.59 -25.15
C LEU A 749 -0.69 -26.86 -25.40
N VAL A 750 0.39 -26.78 -26.19
CA VAL A 750 1.34 -27.89 -26.36
C VAL A 750 1.99 -28.30 -25.03
N LYS A 751 2.42 -27.32 -24.22
CA LYS A 751 2.95 -27.58 -22.86
C LYS A 751 1.91 -28.21 -21.92
N LEU A 752 0.63 -27.98 -22.17
CA LEU A 752 -0.50 -28.60 -21.45
C LEU A 752 -0.94 -29.93 -22.06
N ASN A 753 -0.08 -30.58 -22.87
CA ASN A 753 -0.33 -31.85 -23.55
C ASN A 753 -1.51 -31.83 -24.55
N GLN A 754 -1.86 -30.67 -25.12
CA GLN A 754 -2.97 -30.52 -26.09
C GLN A 754 -2.48 -30.51 -27.56
N ARG A 755 -1.27 -31.02 -27.85
CA ARG A 755 -0.71 -31.03 -29.21
C ARG A 755 -1.60 -31.79 -30.20
N GLU A 756 -2.06 -32.97 -29.82
CA GLU A 756 -2.94 -33.81 -30.66
C GLU A 756 -4.24 -33.10 -31.03
N THR A 757 -4.85 -32.39 -30.08
CA THR A 757 -6.09 -31.62 -30.31
C THR A 757 -5.89 -30.46 -31.29
N ILE A 758 -4.75 -29.77 -31.22
CA ILE A 758 -4.43 -28.69 -32.18
C ILE A 758 -4.24 -29.29 -33.58
N GLU A 759 -3.52 -30.40 -33.68
CA GLU A 759 -3.28 -31.11 -34.94
C GLU A 759 -4.58 -31.67 -35.54
N GLU A 760 -5.51 -32.19 -34.73
CA GLU A 760 -6.86 -32.64 -35.15
C GLU A 760 -7.65 -31.48 -35.79
N ILE A 761 -7.69 -30.30 -35.15
CA ILE A 761 -8.37 -29.13 -35.71
C ILE A 761 -7.67 -28.65 -36.99
N ALA A 762 -6.32 -28.66 -37.02
CA ALA A 762 -5.56 -28.27 -38.19
C ALA A 762 -5.77 -29.20 -39.40
N GLN A 763 -6.01 -30.50 -39.18
CA GLN A 763 -6.38 -31.45 -40.24
C GLN A 763 -7.67 -31.03 -40.96
N GLY A 764 -8.59 -30.33 -40.28
CA GLY A 764 -9.82 -29.80 -40.87
C GLY A 764 -9.62 -28.83 -42.04
N TYR A 765 -8.42 -28.25 -42.19
CA TYR A 765 -8.07 -27.42 -43.35
C TYR A 765 -7.72 -28.22 -44.61
N ASN A 766 -7.51 -29.55 -44.49
CA ASN A 766 -7.11 -30.45 -45.58
C ASN A 766 -5.83 -29.99 -46.33
N GLN A 767 -4.88 -29.38 -45.62
CA GLN A 767 -3.61 -28.89 -46.19
C GLN A 767 -2.41 -29.46 -45.39
N PRO A 768 -1.57 -30.33 -45.96
CA PRO A 768 -0.43 -30.93 -45.25
C PRO A 768 0.63 -29.89 -44.86
N ASP A 769 0.75 -28.80 -45.62
CA ASP A 769 1.69 -27.70 -45.34
C ASP A 769 1.36 -26.97 -44.03
N VAL A 770 0.09 -26.96 -43.60
CA VAL A 770 -0.34 -26.37 -42.32
C VAL A 770 0.20 -27.19 -41.15
N LEU A 771 0.13 -28.53 -41.24
CA LEU A 771 0.70 -29.42 -40.21
C LEU A 771 2.23 -29.33 -40.16
N ALA A 772 2.89 -29.25 -41.31
CA ALA A 772 4.35 -29.05 -41.37
C ALA A 772 4.76 -27.69 -40.76
N ALA A 773 3.97 -26.63 -40.99
CA ALA A 773 4.19 -25.32 -40.38
C ALA A 773 4.00 -25.34 -38.86
N LEU A 774 3.05 -26.12 -38.34
CA LEU A 774 2.84 -26.31 -36.89
C LEU A 774 3.95 -27.14 -36.25
N ALA A 775 4.40 -28.23 -36.89
CA ALA A 775 5.56 -28.97 -36.41
C ALA A 775 6.81 -28.07 -36.32
N THR A 776 7.03 -27.23 -37.34
CA THR A 776 8.13 -26.23 -37.32
C THR A 776 7.98 -25.22 -36.17
N LEU A 777 6.75 -24.84 -35.81
CA LEU A 777 6.48 -23.94 -34.68
C LEU A 777 6.69 -24.62 -33.33
N PHE A 778 6.31 -25.88 -33.18
CA PHE A 778 6.37 -26.61 -31.91
C PHE A 778 7.75 -27.21 -31.61
N ASP A 779 8.51 -27.55 -32.65
CA ASP A 779 9.79 -28.23 -32.53
C ASP A 779 10.99 -27.27 -32.68
N SER A 780 10.78 -25.94 -32.56
CA SER A 780 11.85 -24.93 -32.58
C SER A 780 12.71 -24.96 -31.31
N ASP A 781 14.03 -24.72 -31.44
CA ASP A 781 14.96 -24.68 -30.30
C ASP A 781 14.53 -23.61 -29.27
N PRO A 782 14.26 -23.97 -28.00
CA PRO A 782 13.89 -23.03 -26.94
C PRO A 782 14.90 -21.90 -26.71
N LEU A 783 16.18 -22.07 -27.09
CA LEU A 783 17.18 -21.00 -27.01
C LEU A 783 17.00 -19.91 -28.08
N GLU A 784 16.25 -20.18 -29.16
CA GLU A 784 15.92 -19.21 -30.21
C GLU A 784 14.66 -18.37 -29.88
N GLU A 785 13.97 -18.69 -28.77
CA GLU A 785 12.81 -17.96 -28.25
C GLU A 785 13.22 -16.73 -27.40
N TYR A 786 13.82 -15.72 -28.05
CA TYR A 786 14.14 -14.42 -27.42
C TYR A 786 13.35 -13.25 -28.02
N PRO A 787 13.20 -12.11 -27.29
CA PRO A 787 12.40 -10.98 -27.74
C PRO A 787 12.88 -10.39 -29.08
N ALA A 788 11.94 -10.06 -29.97
CA ALA A 788 12.26 -9.48 -31.28
C ALA A 788 12.98 -8.12 -31.19
N LYS A 789 12.79 -7.38 -30.08
CA LYS A 789 13.49 -6.14 -29.77
C LYS A 789 14.13 -6.24 -28.39
N ILE A 790 15.46 -6.23 -28.34
CA ILE A 790 16.24 -6.23 -27.10
C ILE A 790 16.54 -4.78 -26.70
N ALA A 791 16.12 -4.39 -25.50
CA ALA A 791 16.39 -3.07 -24.96
C ALA A 791 17.85 -2.98 -24.45
N PRO A 792 18.50 -1.82 -24.52
CA PRO A 792 19.81 -1.63 -23.90
C PRO A 792 19.69 -1.75 -22.38
N LEU A 793 20.76 -2.23 -21.73
CA LEU A 793 20.81 -2.35 -20.28
C LEU A 793 20.65 -0.97 -19.60
N PRO A 794 19.93 -0.89 -18.47
CA PRO A 794 19.65 0.38 -17.80
C PRO A 794 20.92 0.97 -17.18
N GLY A 795 20.97 2.29 -17.04
CA GLY A 795 22.17 3.02 -16.57
C GLY A 795 22.65 2.65 -15.14
N PHE A 796 21.81 1.99 -14.33
CA PHE A 796 22.21 1.48 -13.02
C PHE A 796 22.98 0.14 -13.10
N TYR A 797 22.97 -0.54 -14.26
CA TYR A 797 23.66 -1.81 -14.46
C TYR A 797 25.18 -1.56 -14.66
N GLN A 798 25.89 -1.31 -13.56
CA GLN A 798 27.31 -1.02 -13.54
C GLN A 798 28.05 -2.06 -12.69
N PHE A 799 28.42 -3.16 -13.32
CA PHE A 799 28.99 -4.35 -12.68
C PHE A 799 30.50 -4.40 -12.39
N PRO A 800 31.38 -3.43 -12.74
CA PRO A 800 32.81 -3.54 -12.43
C PRO A 800 33.15 -3.75 -10.95
N LEU A 801 32.31 -3.24 -10.05
CA LEU A 801 32.48 -3.36 -8.58
C LEU A 801 31.62 -4.46 -7.95
N TRP A 802 30.87 -5.22 -8.74
CA TRP A 802 29.97 -6.26 -8.22
C TRP A 802 30.70 -7.58 -8.07
N ARG A 803 30.20 -8.42 -7.16
CA ARG A 803 30.64 -9.81 -7.06
C ARG A 803 30.23 -10.56 -8.31
N ARG A 804 31.20 -11.17 -8.99
CA ARG A 804 31.00 -11.85 -10.27
C ARG A 804 30.64 -13.32 -10.04
N PRO A 805 29.70 -13.88 -10.83
CA PRO A 805 29.46 -15.31 -10.81
C PRO A 805 30.72 -16.10 -11.18
N ARG A 806 30.91 -17.24 -10.51
CA ARG A 806 32.09 -18.10 -10.61
C ARG A 806 31.72 -19.48 -11.15
N LEU A 807 32.52 -19.98 -12.09
CA LEU A 807 32.30 -21.28 -12.72
C LEU A 807 32.43 -22.42 -11.69
N LYS A 808 31.54 -23.43 -11.75
CA LYS A 808 31.67 -24.62 -10.87
C LYS A 808 32.95 -25.43 -11.14
N SER A 809 33.46 -25.40 -12.37
CA SER A 809 34.60 -26.22 -12.81
C SER A 809 35.94 -25.75 -12.24
N ASN A 810 36.19 -24.44 -12.19
CA ASN A 810 37.49 -23.86 -11.85
C ASN A 810 37.42 -22.62 -10.94
N ASN A 811 36.22 -22.22 -10.52
CA ASN A 811 35.97 -21.07 -9.64
C ASN A 811 36.43 -19.70 -10.19
N LEU A 812 36.72 -19.60 -11.49
CA LEU A 812 37.11 -18.34 -12.13
C LEU A 812 35.90 -17.41 -12.35
N PRO A 813 36.08 -16.08 -12.20
CA PRO A 813 35.01 -15.10 -12.38
C PRO A 813 34.74 -14.80 -13.86
N LEU A 814 33.50 -14.41 -14.16
CA LEU A 814 33.08 -14.00 -15.50
C LEU A 814 33.82 -12.75 -16.03
N PRO A 815 34.26 -12.73 -17.30
CA PRO A 815 34.76 -11.52 -17.95
C PRO A 815 33.63 -10.52 -18.27
N ASP A 816 33.99 -9.28 -18.60
CA ASP A 816 33.05 -8.17 -18.81
C ASP A 816 32.01 -8.41 -19.92
N ASP A 817 32.41 -9.03 -21.03
CA ASP A 817 31.50 -9.32 -22.14
C ASP A 817 30.43 -10.33 -21.73
N ALA A 818 30.83 -11.36 -20.98
CA ALA A 818 29.92 -12.37 -20.47
C ALA A 818 28.96 -11.81 -19.40
N MET A 819 29.42 -10.85 -18.58
CA MET A 819 28.55 -10.09 -17.66
C MET A 819 27.45 -9.31 -18.42
N ARG A 820 27.79 -8.67 -19.54
CA ARG A 820 26.80 -7.97 -20.39
C ARG A 820 25.77 -8.93 -21.00
N HIS A 821 26.20 -10.10 -21.47
CA HIS A 821 25.29 -11.13 -21.98
C HIS A 821 24.36 -11.67 -20.90
N LEU A 822 24.88 -11.92 -19.69
CA LEU A 822 24.08 -12.33 -18.54
C LEU A 822 23.03 -11.28 -18.15
N GLY A 823 23.43 -10.00 -18.06
CA GLY A 823 22.48 -8.90 -17.82
C GLY A 823 21.40 -8.83 -18.88
N THR A 824 21.76 -9.02 -20.15
CA THR A 824 20.81 -9.00 -21.27
C THR A 824 19.78 -10.13 -21.15
N MET A 825 20.21 -11.36 -20.87
CA MET A 825 19.28 -12.48 -20.64
C MET A 825 18.34 -12.22 -19.46
N LEU A 826 18.87 -11.66 -18.37
CA LEU A 826 18.05 -11.33 -17.20
C LEU A 826 17.03 -10.22 -17.52
N SER A 827 17.31 -9.32 -18.45
CA SER A 827 16.37 -8.26 -18.84
C SER A 827 15.17 -8.73 -19.68
N PHE A 828 15.19 -9.96 -20.20
CA PHE A 828 14.09 -10.48 -21.02
C PHE A 828 12.77 -10.54 -20.22
N PRO A 829 11.61 -10.18 -20.84
CA PRO A 829 10.31 -10.27 -20.19
C PRO A 829 10.01 -11.68 -19.66
N ARG A 830 9.42 -11.77 -18.47
CA ARG A 830 9.20 -13.04 -17.74
C ARG A 830 7.75 -13.28 -17.37
N ASP A 831 6.83 -12.53 -17.99
CA ASP A 831 5.42 -12.54 -17.60
C ASP A 831 4.71 -13.86 -17.94
N ILE A 832 5.34 -14.73 -18.76
CA ILE A 832 4.76 -15.98 -19.27
C ILE A 832 5.71 -17.17 -19.03
N THR A 833 6.93 -17.14 -19.58
CA THR A 833 7.93 -18.22 -19.43
C THR A 833 9.35 -17.67 -19.33
N SER A 834 10.19 -18.27 -18.47
CA SER A 834 11.60 -17.88 -18.34
C SER A 834 12.40 -18.34 -19.56
N TYR A 835 13.34 -17.50 -20.02
CA TYR A 835 14.24 -17.86 -21.11
C TYR A 835 15.06 -19.12 -20.76
N ALA A 836 15.07 -20.11 -21.65
CA ALA A 836 15.67 -21.42 -21.42
C ALA A 836 17.16 -21.35 -21.05
N GLY A 837 17.89 -20.36 -21.58
CA GLY A 837 19.31 -20.15 -21.27
C GLY A 837 19.60 -19.88 -19.80
N LEU A 838 18.64 -19.41 -19.01
CA LEU A 838 18.83 -19.18 -17.57
C LEU A 838 18.96 -20.47 -16.76
N ALA A 839 18.42 -21.60 -17.23
CA ALA A 839 18.64 -22.90 -16.62
C ALA A 839 20.10 -23.35 -16.78
N ILE A 840 20.67 -23.15 -17.98
CA ILE A 840 22.09 -23.43 -18.27
C ILE A 840 23.01 -22.61 -17.36
N ILE A 841 22.68 -21.33 -17.12
CA ILE A 841 23.42 -20.47 -16.19
C ILE A 841 23.40 -21.05 -14.75
N LYS A 842 22.23 -21.47 -14.25
CA LYS A 842 22.12 -22.09 -12.91
C LYS A 842 22.98 -23.34 -12.76
N GLU A 843 23.10 -24.13 -13.83
CA GLU A 843 23.89 -25.37 -13.81
C GLU A 843 25.40 -25.09 -13.91
N THR A 844 25.80 -24.02 -14.58
CA THR A 844 27.21 -23.72 -14.89
C THR A 844 27.97 -23.01 -13.74
N PHE A 845 27.31 -22.13 -12.98
CA PHE A 845 27.94 -21.30 -11.94
C PHE A 845 27.60 -21.75 -10.51
N THR A 846 28.48 -21.46 -9.55
CA THR A 846 28.22 -21.79 -8.14
C THR A 846 26.99 -21.02 -7.63
N ARG A 847 26.19 -21.67 -6.78
CA ARG A 847 24.91 -21.10 -6.31
C ARG A 847 25.14 -19.84 -5.47
N GLU A 848 26.21 -19.82 -4.70
CA GLU A 848 26.62 -18.72 -3.83
C GLU A 848 27.01 -17.49 -4.64
N SER A 849 27.83 -17.66 -5.68
CA SER A 849 28.30 -16.54 -6.51
C SER A 849 27.17 -15.93 -7.36
N LEU A 850 26.21 -16.74 -7.83
CA LEU A 850 25.01 -16.26 -8.50
C LEU A 850 24.11 -15.45 -7.54
N ALA A 851 23.92 -15.93 -6.31
CA ALA A 851 23.10 -15.24 -5.31
C ALA A 851 23.72 -13.89 -4.90
N ASP A 852 25.04 -13.84 -4.73
CA ASP A 852 25.77 -12.62 -4.42
C ASP A 852 25.67 -11.58 -5.54
N PHE A 853 25.88 -12.01 -6.79
CA PHE A 853 25.66 -11.16 -7.97
C PHE A 853 24.21 -10.67 -8.05
N GLY A 854 23.24 -11.55 -7.83
CA GLY A 854 21.82 -11.20 -7.81
C GLY A 854 21.48 -10.15 -6.75
N TRP A 855 22.10 -10.24 -5.57
CA TRP A 855 21.94 -9.27 -4.49
C TRP A 855 22.57 -7.90 -4.82
N ASP A 856 23.74 -7.88 -5.46
CA ASP A 856 24.38 -6.63 -5.92
C ASP A 856 23.52 -5.95 -7.00
N LEU A 857 22.97 -6.71 -7.96
CA LEU A 857 22.02 -6.22 -8.96
C LEU A 857 20.74 -5.64 -8.33
N TYR A 858 20.14 -6.36 -7.37
CA TYR A 858 18.97 -5.87 -6.63
C TYR A 858 19.26 -4.57 -5.85
N THR A 859 20.44 -4.49 -5.25
CA THR A 859 20.89 -3.30 -4.51
C THR A 859 21.02 -2.11 -5.45
N ALA A 860 21.69 -2.28 -6.60
CA ALA A 860 21.82 -1.24 -7.62
C ALA A 860 20.46 -0.76 -8.15
N TRP A 861 19.51 -1.67 -8.38
CA TRP A 861 18.15 -1.32 -8.79
C TRP A 861 17.40 -0.54 -7.70
N THR A 862 17.55 -0.93 -6.43
CA THR A 862 16.91 -0.24 -5.29
C THR A 862 17.47 1.17 -5.13
N GLU A 863 18.79 1.34 -5.22
CA GLU A 863 19.46 2.64 -5.18
C GLU A 863 19.12 3.56 -6.36
N ALA A 864 18.74 2.98 -7.51
CA ALA A 864 18.23 3.73 -8.66
C ALA A 864 16.77 4.19 -8.48
N GLY A 865 16.18 4.00 -7.30
CA GLY A 865 14.80 4.36 -6.99
C GLY A 865 13.78 3.26 -7.32
N ALA A 866 14.24 2.03 -7.53
CA ALA A 866 13.41 0.88 -7.90
C ALA A 866 12.47 1.18 -9.10
N PRO A 867 13.04 1.55 -10.27
CA PRO A 867 12.26 1.89 -11.45
C PRO A 867 11.38 0.72 -11.87
N ALA A 868 10.08 0.99 -12.01
CA ALA A 868 9.06 -0.04 -12.25
C ALA A 868 9.24 -0.79 -13.57
N LYS A 869 9.80 -0.14 -14.60
CA LYS A 869 10.08 -0.77 -15.91
C LYS A 869 11.24 -1.78 -15.85
N GLU A 870 12.13 -1.63 -14.86
CA GLU A 870 13.31 -2.48 -14.70
C GLU A 870 13.15 -3.45 -13.52
N ASN A 871 11.90 -3.79 -13.17
CA ASN A 871 11.59 -4.69 -12.05
C ASN A 871 12.18 -6.10 -12.24
N TRP A 872 12.63 -6.45 -13.45
CA TRP A 872 13.37 -7.69 -13.73
C TRP A 872 14.62 -7.82 -12.85
N ALA A 873 15.27 -6.72 -12.46
CA ALA A 873 16.43 -6.75 -11.57
C ALA A 873 16.06 -7.30 -10.18
N PHE A 874 14.89 -6.93 -9.66
CA PHE A 874 14.36 -7.48 -8.41
C PHE A 874 13.91 -8.94 -8.58
N THR A 875 13.13 -9.24 -9.61
CA THR A 875 12.62 -10.61 -9.81
C THR A 875 13.72 -11.60 -10.19
N SER A 876 14.92 -11.13 -10.59
CA SER A 876 16.11 -11.97 -10.80
C SER A 876 16.57 -12.68 -9.53
N LEU A 877 16.26 -12.16 -8.35
CA LEU A 877 16.48 -12.87 -7.08
C LEU A 877 15.73 -14.20 -7.02
N GLY A 878 14.58 -14.33 -7.69
CA GLY A 878 13.84 -15.60 -7.76
C GLY A 878 14.57 -16.69 -8.55
N ILE A 879 15.48 -16.29 -9.45
CA ILE A 879 16.25 -17.19 -10.31
C ILE A 879 17.62 -17.43 -9.69
N LEU A 880 18.31 -16.36 -9.31
CA LEU A 880 19.71 -16.40 -8.88
C LEU A 880 19.85 -16.61 -7.37
N GLY A 881 18.81 -16.33 -6.60
CA GLY A 881 18.84 -16.35 -5.15
C GLY A 881 18.91 -17.74 -4.54
N ASN A 882 19.39 -17.77 -3.31
CA ASN A 882 19.51 -18.92 -2.44
C ASN A 882 18.83 -18.66 -1.08
N ASP A 883 19.04 -19.54 -0.10
CA ASP A 883 18.44 -19.41 1.23
C ASP A 883 18.85 -18.11 1.94
N ASP A 884 20.09 -17.65 1.75
CA ASP A 884 20.54 -16.37 2.30
C ASP A 884 19.84 -15.18 1.66
N THR A 885 19.54 -15.27 0.37
CA THR A 885 18.72 -14.28 -0.33
C THR A 885 17.32 -14.25 0.27
N ALA A 886 16.70 -15.41 0.49
CA ALA A 886 15.38 -15.51 1.12
C ALA A 886 15.37 -14.94 2.54
N ARG A 887 16.41 -15.23 3.35
CA ARG A 887 16.59 -14.67 4.71
C ARG A 887 16.74 -13.16 4.72
N LYS A 888 17.54 -12.60 3.81
CA LYS A 888 17.73 -11.13 3.69
C LYS A 888 16.46 -10.44 3.19
N LEU A 889 15.71 -11.09 2.29
CA LEU A 889 14.51 -10.52 1.67
C LEU A 889 13.29 -10.55 2.60
N THR A 890 13.12 -11.60 3.39
CA THR A 890 11.95 -11.78 4.29
C THR A 890 11.68 -10.58 5.23
N PRO A 891 12.65 -10.02 5.99
CA PRO A 891 12.38 -8.86 6.83
C PRO A 891 12.02 -7.62 6.02
N LEU A 892 12.56 -7.46 4.80
CA LEU A 892 12.18 -6.37 3.89
C LEU A 892 10.73 -6.52 3.43
N ILE A 893 10.31 -7.74 3.06
CA ILE A 893 8.91 -8.04 2.70
C ILE A 893 7.95 -7.69 3.83
N ARG A 894 8.32 -8.00 5.08
CA ARG A 894 7.50 -7.67 6.26
C ARG A 894 7.41 -6.16 6.54
N ALA A 895 8.45 -5.40 6.22
CA ALA A 895 8.51 -3.96 6.45
C ALA A 895 7.82 -3.13 5.35
N TRP A 896 7.94 -3.54 4.09
CA TRP A 896 7.49 -2.77 2.93
C TRP A 896 6.02 -2.31 2.93
N PRO A 897 5.03 -3.06 3.43
CA PRO A 897 3.67 -2.56 3.53
C PRO A 897 3.57 -1.32 4.44
N GLY A 898 4.31 -1.28 5.55
CA GLY A 898 4.40 -0.09 6.42
C GLY A 898 5.11 1.10 5.76
N GLU A 899 5.93 0.84 4.76
CA GLU A 899 6.62 1.86 3.95
C GLU A 899 5.85 2.28 2.69
N SER A 900 4.56 1.91 2.57
CA SER A 900 3.73 2.12 1.37
C SER A 900 4.25 1.41 0.10
N GLN A 901 5.08 0.38 0.24
CA GLN A 901 5.66 -0.41 -0.85
C GLN A 901 4.94 -1.76 -1.07
N HIS A 902 3.61 -1.80 -0.93
CA HIS A 902 2.80 -3.03 -1.03
C HIS A 902 3.09 -3.87 -2.27
N LYS A 903 3.19 -3.23 -3.46
CA LYS A 903 3.50 -3.96 -4.71
C LYS A 903 4.86 -4.66 -4.65
N ARG A 904 5.86 -4.06 -4.01
CA ARG A 904 7.19 -4.65 -3.86
C ARG A 904 7.14 -5.86 -2.90
N ALA A 905 6.36 -5.77 -1.83
CA ALA A 905 6.11 -6.91 -0.94
C ALA A 905 5.47 -8.08 -1.67
N VAL A 906 4.44 -7.82 -2.48
CA VAL A 906 3.80 -8.83 -3.33
C VAL A 906 4.81 -9.48 -4.29
N TYR A 907 5.62 -8.70 -5.01
CA TYR A 907 6.68 -9.25 -5.86
C TYR A 907 7.76 -9.99 -5.05
N GLY A 908 8.02 -9.61 -3.80
CA GLY A 908 8.92 -10.32 -2.91
C GLY A 908 8.41 -11.71 -2.52
N LEU A 909 7.10 -11.86 -2.32
CA LEU A 909 6.48 -13.18 -2.13
C LEU A 909 6.64 -14.05 -3.38
N ASP A 910 6.44 -13.47 -4.57
CA ASP A 910 6.67 -14.16 -5.85
C ASP A 910 8.14 -14.63 -5.96
N VAL A 911 9.09 -13.80 -5.51
CA VAL A 911 10.52 -14.13 -5.47
C VAL A 911 10.80 -15.29 -4.51
N LEU A 912 10.25 -15.28 -3.28
CA LEU A 912 10.42 -16.39 -2.33
C LEU A 912 9.85 -17.70 -2.90
N ALA A 913 8.67 -17.66 -3.50
CA ALA A 913 8.06 -18.81 -4.16
C ALA A 913 8.92 -19.33 -5.32
N SER A 914 9.55 -18.42 -6.08
CA SER A 914 10.41 -18.77 -7.22
C SER A 914 11.77 -19.35 -6.81
N ILE A 915 12.34 -18.91 -5.68
CA ILE A 915 13.56 -19.52 -5.12
C ILE A 915 13.29 -21.00 -4.81
N GLY A 916 12.11 -21.28 -4.24
CA GLY A 916 11.54 -22.64 -4.16
C GLY A 916 12.27 -23.63 -3.25
N SER A 917 13.29 -23.19 -2.51
CA SER A 917 13.95 -24.00 -1.48
C SER A 917 13.08 -24.13 -0.22
N ASP A 918 13.31 -25.18 0.57
CA ASP A 918 12.50 -25.43 1.77
C ASP A 918 12.58 -24.26 2.78
N ILE A 919 13.75 -23.63 2.92
CA ILE A 919 13.90 -22.41 3.73
C ILE A 919 13.10 -21.25 3.14
N ALA A 920 13.13 -21.03 1.82
CA ALA A 920 12.37 -19.93 1.20
C ALA A 920 10.85 -20.14 1.34
N LEU A 921 10.39 -21.38 1.16
CA LEU A 921 8.98 -21.75 1.30
C LEU A 921 8.53 -21.76 2.78
N MET A 922 9.38 -22.16 3.71
CA MET A 922 9.16 -22.03 5.16
C MET A 922 9.01 -20.55 5.55
N LEU A 923 9.88 -19.67 5.05
CA LEU A 923 9.80 -18.23 5.31
C LEU A 923 8.54 -17.61 4.67
N LEU A 924 8.17 -18.05 3.47
CA LEU A 924 6.92 -17.67 2.80
C LEU A 924 5.69 -18.10 3.62
N ASN A 925 5.64 -19.35 4.07
CA ASN A 925 4.55 -19.83 4.93
C ASN A 925 4.52 -19.06 6.27
N GLY A 926 5.69 -18.79 6.86
CA GLY A 926 5.79 -17.97 8.06
C GLY A 926 5.31 -16.52 7.87
N ILE A 927 5.26 -16.00 6.64
CA ILE A 927 4.60 -14.73 6.31
C ILE A 927 3.09 -14.94 6.17
N ALA A 928 2.64 -15.99 5.46
CA ALA A 928 1.22 -16.34 5.29
C ALA A 928 0.49 -16.54 6.63
N GLN A 929 1.18 -17.02 7.66
CA GLN A 929 0.57 -17.29 8.96
C GLN A 929 0.56 -16.07 9.92
N LYS A 930 1.58 -15.20 9.88
CA LYS A 930 1.87 -14.26 10.99
C LYS A 930 1.98 -12.79 10.60
N ILE A 931 1.71 -12.40 9.35
CA ILE A 931 1.82 -11.00 8.93
C ILE A 931 0.56 -10.20 9.25
N LYS A 932 0.71 -8.98 9.78
CA LYS A 932 -0.41 -8.11 10.19
C LYS A 932 -1.22 -7.53 9.01
N PHE A 933 -0.71 -7.62 7.79
CA PHE A 933 -1.31 -6.99 6.61
C PHE A 933 -2.13 -8.01 5.83
N VAL A 934 -3.46 -8.00 5.99
CA VAL A 934 -4.42 -9.00 5.44
C VAL A 934 -4.21 -9.25 3.94
N ALA A 935 -4.18 -8.20 3.11
CA ALA A 935 -4.02 -8.38 1.66
C ALA A 935 -2.68 -9.03 1.26
N LEU A 936 -1.61 -8.81 2.04
CA LEU A 936 -0.32 -9.47 1.79
C LEU A 936 -0.30 -10.90 2.33
N GLN A 937 -1.02 -11.14 3.43
CA GLN A 937 -1.24 -12.46 4.01
C GLN A 937 -1.96 -13.36 3.00
N GLU A 938 -3.10 -12.90 2.47
CA GLU A 938 -3.88 -13.60 1.43
C GLU A 938 -3.00 -13.95 0.23
N HIS A 939 -2.23 -12.98 -0.28
CA HIS A 939 -1.33 -13.24 -1.41
C HIS A 939 -0.20 -14.24 -1.07
N ALA A 940 0.29 -14.26 0.18
CA ALA A 940 1.28 -15.26 0.61
C ALA A 940 0.64 -16.66 0.70
N SER A 941 -0.58 -16.75 1.22
CA SER A 941 -1.39 -17.97 1.26
C SER A 941 -1.69 -18.51 -0.14
N ASP A 942 -2.08 -17.65 -1.08
CA ASP A 942 -2.31 -18.03 -2.47
C ASP A 942 -1.05 -18.61 -3.11
N ARG A 943 0.11 -17.99 -2.85
CA ARG A 943 1.39 -18.47 -3.41
C ARG A 943 1.83 -19.79 -2.82
N ILE A 944 1.69 -20.00 -1.52
CA ILE A 944 2.06 -21.29 -0.91
C ILE A 944 1.09 -22.40 -1.33
N ASN A 945 -0.21 -22.11 -1.48
CA ASN A 945 -1.20 -23.03 -2.03
C ASN A 945 -0.87 -23.42 -3.47
N MET A 946 -0.52 -22.44 -4.33
CA MET A 946 -0.08 -22.72 -5.69
C MET A 946 1.19 -23.59 -5.73
N VAL A 947 2.14 -23.39 -4.81
CA VAL A 947 3.33 -24.24 -4.71
C VAL A 947 2.97 -25.67 -4.29
N ALA A 948 2.02 -25.83 -3.37
CA ALA A 948 1.51 -27.13 -2.95
C ALA A 948 0.82 -27.87 -4.10
N GLU A 949 -0.12 -27.20 -4.79
CA GLU A 949 -0.83 -27.73 -5.97
C GLU A 949 0.14 -28.16 -7.07
N ASN A 950 1.12 -27.31 -7.41
CA ASN A 950 2.14 -27.63 -8.43
C ASN A 950 3.02 -28.82 -8.05
N ARG A 951 3.15 -29.13 -6.76
CA ARG A 951 3.90 -30.30 -6.25
C ARG A 951 3.00 -31.52 -6.03
N GLY A 952 1.69 -31.42 -6.28
CA GLY A 952 0.73 -32.47 -5.98
C GLY A 952 0.60 -32.77 -4.49
N LEU A 953 0.85 -31.78 -3.64
CA LEU A 953 0.80 -31.89 -2.18
C LEU A 953 -0.39 -31.09 -1.64
N THR A 954 -1.02 -31.59 -0.59
CA THR A 954 -1.90 -30.75 0.23
C THR A 954 -1.07 -29.70 0.97
N MET A 955 -1.68 -28.59 1.38
CA MET A 955 -0.98 -27.55 2.16
C MET A 955 -0.32 -28.13 3.40
N ALA A 956 -1.03 -29.04 4.09
CA ALA A 956 -0.51 -29.65 5.30
C ALA A 956 0.64 -30.66 5.01
N GLU A 957 0.62 -31.38 3.89
CA GLU A 957 1.77 -32.22 3.47
C GLU A 957 2.96 -31.38 3.02
N LEU A 958 2.73 -30.26 2.33
CA LEU A 958 3.79 -29.32 2.00
C LEU A 958 4.45 -28.85 3.29
N GLU A 959 3.67 -28.38 4.26
CA GLU A 959 4.19 -27.98 5.57
C GLU A 959 5.00 -29.09 6.25
N ASP A 960 4.61 -30.38 6.14
CA ASP A 960 5.34 -31.53 6.75
C ASP A 960 6.73 -31.65 6.15
N ARG A 961 6.85 -31.26 4.88
CA ARG A 961 8.08 -31.28 4.10
C ARG A 961 8.91 -29.99 4.22
N LEU A 962 8.37 -28.91 4.80
CA LEU A 962 9.03 -27.61 4.90
C LEU A 962 10.02 -27.49 6.08
N ALA A 963 10.13 -28.50 6.95
CA ALA A 963 11.18 -28.54 7.96
C ALA A 963 12.53 -28.79 7.27
N PRO A 964 13.48 -27.83 7.28
CA PRO A 964 14.74 -28.03 6.58
C PRO A 964 15.68 -28.91 7.41
N ASP A 965 16.47 -29.74 6.73
CA ASP A 965 17.49 -30.61 7.38
C ASP A 965 18.68 -29.82 7.93
N LEU A 966 18.81 -28.54 7.59
CA LEU A 966 19.89 -27.64 8.04
C LEU A 966 21.31 -28.15 7.73
N GLY A 967 21.44 -29.01 6.72
CA GLY A 967 22.72 -29.64 6.37
C GLY A 967 23.15 -30.75 7.33
N LEU A 968 22.23 -31.22 8.18
CA LEU A 968 22.45 -32.41 9.00
C LEU A 968 22.43 -33.66 8.11
N ASP A 969 23.28 -34.61 8.43
CA ASP A 969 23.26 -35.94 7.82
C ASP A 969 22.10 -36.79 8.35
N SER A 970 21.95 -38.01 7.83
CA SER A 970 20.91 -38.97 8.29
C SER A 970 21.05 -39.37 9.76
N SER A 971 22.23 -39.18 10.37
CA SER A 971 22.45 -39.36 11.80
C SER A 971 22.05 -38.15 12.62
N GLY A 972 21.58 -37.06 12.00
CA GLY A 972 21.25 -35.78 12.64
C GLY A 972 22.48 -35.01 13.11
N SER A 973 23.60 -35.17 12.41
CA SER A 973 24.88 -34.54 12.75
C SER A 973 25.38 -33.60 11.64
N LEU A 974 26.10 -32.55 12.01
CA LEU A 974 26.76 -31.61 11.10
C LEU A 974 28.25 -31.52 11.43
N THR A 975 29.12 -31.70 10.43
CA THR A 975 30.57 -31.54 10.60
C THR A 975 31.00 -30.10 10.31
N LEU A 976 31.76 -29.53 11.25
CA LEU A 976 32.36 -28.21 11.19
C LEU A 976 33.88 -28.35 11.01
N ASP A 977 34.37 -27.96 9.84
CA ASP A 977 35.78 -28.13 9.47
C ASP A 977 36.61 -26.87 9.76
N PHE A 978 37.68 -27.02 10.55
CA PHE A 978 38.67 -25.96 10.81
C PHE A 978 40.02 -26.29 10.12
N GLY A 979 40.08 -27.34 9.30
CA GLY A 979 41.27 -27.88 8.65
C GLY A 979 41.84 -29.06 9.44
N PRO A 980 42.90 -28.87 10.26
CA PRO A 980 43.46 -29.96 11.07
C PRO A 980 42.60 -30.36 12.28
N ARG A 981 41.58 -29.57 12.61
CA ARG A 981 40.59 -29.91 13.65
C ARG A 981 39.20 -29.95 13.03
N GLN A 982 38.41 -30.95 13.42
CA GLN A 982 37.01 -31.07 13.03
C GLN A 982 36.15 -31.25 14.28
N PHE A 983 34.95 -30.69 14.21
CA PHE A 983 33.96 -30.78 15.28
C PHE A 983 32.64 -31.30 14.71
N THR A 984 31.94 -32.15 15.43
CA THR A 984 30.63 -32.65 15.03
C THR A 984 29.57 -32.04 15.93
N VAL A 985 28.52 -31.49 15.33
CA VAL A 985 27.37 -30.91 16.03
C VAL A 985 26.20 -31.87 15.90
N GLY A 986 25.65 -32.33 17.02
CA GLY A 986 24.36 -33.01 17.08
C GLY A 986 23.38 -32.24 17.97
N PHE A 987 22.25 -32.86 18.33
CA PHE A 987 21.26 -32.27 19.24
C PHE A 987 20.95 -33.19 20.40
N ASP A 988 20.73 -32.60 21.57
CA ASP A 988 20.11 -33.30 22.69
C ASP A 988 18.59 -33.45 22.50
N GLU A 989 17.95 -34.15 23.43
CA GLU A 989 16.50 -34.37 23.43
C GLU A 989 15.69 -33.06 23.50
N THR A 990 16.27 -31.99 24.02
CA THR A 990 15.66 -30.66 24.07
C THR A 990 15.92 -29.80 22.83
N LEU A 991 16.48 -30.40 21.77
CA LEU A 991 16.91 -29.72 20.54
C LEU A 991 17.97 -28.64 20.77
N LYS A 992 18.77 -28.76 21.83
CA LYS A 992 19.94 -27.89 22.01
C LYS A 992 21.15 -28.50 21.30
N PRO A 993 21.93 -27.69 20.56
CA PRO A 993 23.09 -28.20 19.84
C PRO A 993 24.21 -28.61 20.80
N VAL A 994 24.73 -29.81 20.60
CA VAL A 994 25.83 -30.41 21.35
C VAL A 994 27.02 -30.55 20.41
N VAL A 995 28.15 -29.92 20.76
CA VAL A 995 29.38 -29.99 19.97
C VAL A 995 30.28 -31.09 20.53
N ARG A 996 30.84 -31.93 19.67
CA ARG A 996 31.82 -32.97 19.99
C ARG A 996 33.12 -32.73 19.24
N ASP A 997 34.25 -33.04 19.88
CA ASP A 997 35.55 -33.08 19.20
C ASP A 997 35.73 -34.37 18.37
N ALA A 998 36.85 -34.47 17.64
CA ALA A 998 37.20 -35.64 16.84
C ALA A 998 37.32 -36.96 17.65
N ASN A 999 37.45 -36.89 18.97
CA ASN A 999 37.47 -38.06 19.86
C ASN A 999 36.09 -38.38 20.47
N GLY A 1000 35.04 -37.66 20.05
CA GLY A 1000 33.67 -37.83 20.53
C GLY A 1000 33.36 -37.16 21.88
N LYS A 1001 34.31 -36.41 22.46
CA LYS A 1001 34.12 -35.73 23.74
C LYS A 1001 33.20 -34.52 23.59
N VAL A 1002 32.18 -34.44 24.44
CA VAL A 1002 31.21 -33.33 24.46
C VAL A 1002 31.87 -32.05 24.99
N LEU A 1003 31.66 -30.94 24.28
CA LEU A 1003 32.13 -29.60 24.58
C LEU A 1003 30.96 -28.68 24.97
N LYS A 1004 31.24 -27.66 25.78
CA LYS A 1004 30.22 -26.67 26.22
C LYS A 1004 29.74 -25.75 25.09
N ASP A 1005 30.60 -25.45 24.13
CA ASP A 1005 30.29 -24.64 22.93
C ASP A 1005 31.37 -24.89 21.87
N LEU A 1006 31.18 -24.37 20.66
CA LEU A 1006 32.19 -24.45 19.59
C LEU A 1006 33.48 -23.69 20.00
N PRO A 1007 34.66 -24.33 19.99
CA PRO A 1007 35.91 -23.66 20.33
C PRO A 1007 36.24 -22.49 19.39
N LYS A 1008 36.94 -21.47 19.93
CA LYS A 1008 37.43 -20.37 19.10
C LYS A 1008 38.53 -20.86 18.13
N PRO A 1009 38.60 -20.31 16.91
CA PRO A 1009 39.73 -20.55 16.01
C PRO A 1009 41.06 -20.19 16.69
N ASN A 1010 42.09 -21.01 16.47
CA ASN A 1010 43.44 -20.82 16.99
C ASN A 1010 44.48 -20.73 15.85
N GLN A 1011 45.77 -20.60 16.19
CA GLN A 1011 46.84 -20.44 15.20
C GLN A 1011 47.10 -21.68 14.32
N SER A 1012 46.66 -22.87 14.76
CA SER A 1012 46.82 -24.10 13.98
C SER A 1012 45.69 -24.34 12.99
N ASP A 1013 44.59 -23.58 13.07
CA ASP A 1013 43.43 -23.75 12.18
C ASP A 1013 43.60 -22.99 10.86
N GLU A 1014 42.92 -23.47 9.82
CA GLU A 1014 42.80 -22.73 8.58
C GLU A 1014 41.81 -21.56 8.76
N LYS A 1015 42.30 -20.34 8.57
CA LYS A 1015 41.61 -19.10 8.96
C LYS A 1015 40.24 -18.91 8.27
N THR A 1016 40.16 -19.27 7.00
CA THR A 1016 38.95 -19.22 6.16
C THR A 1016 37.92 -20.25 6.62
N GLN A 1017 38.29 -21.53 6.64
CA GLN A 1017 37.40 -22.63 7.03
C GLN A 1017 36.88 -22.47 8.46
N ALA A 1018 37.74 -22.09 9.41
CA ALA A 1018 37.33 -21.88 10.79
C ALA A 1018 36.36 -20.69 10.95
N THR A 1019 36.49 -19.64 10.13
CA THR A 1019 35.54 -18.51 10.13
C THR A 1019 34.18 -18.93 9.57
N ASP A 1020 34.18 -19.67 8.46
CA ASP A 1020 32.96 -20.17 7.82
C ASP A 1020 32.21 -21.14 8.74
N ALA A 1021 32.93 -22.07 9.38
CA ALA A 1021 32.36 -23.02 10.34
C ALA A 1021 31.76 -22.32 11.58
N VAL A 1022 32.40 -21.27 12.10
CA VAL A 1022 31.83 -20.46 13.21
C VAL A 1022 30.56 -19.74 12.77
N ASN A 1023 30.52 -19.20 11.55
CA ASN A 1023 29.33 -18.53 11.01
C ASN A 1023 28.19 -19.54 10.77
N LEU A 1024 28.49 -20.69 10.19
CA LEU A 1024 27.56 -21.80 9.97
C LEU A 1024 26.92 -22.24 11.30
N PHE A 1025 27.73 -22.43 12.35
CA PHE A 1025 27.23 -22.85 13.66
C PHE A 1025 26.36 -21.79 14.35
N LYS A 1026 26.72 -20.50 14.23
CA LYS A 1026 25.86 -19.40 14.72
C LYS A 1026 24.51 -19.39 14.01
N GLN A 1027 24.52 -19.61 12.69
CA GLN A 1027 23.31 -19.67 11.88
C GLN A 1027 22.45 -20.89 12.23
N LEU A 1028 23.05 -22.07 12.37
CA LEU A 1028 22.40 -23.30 12.82
C LEU A 1028 21.67 -23.10 14.16
N LYS A 1029 22.34 -22.50 15.16
CA LYS A 1029 21.73 -22.20 16.48
C LYS A 1029 20.46 -21.35 16.37
N LYS A 1030 20.44 -20.40 15.43
CA LYS A 1030 19.30 -19.50 15.22
C LYS A 1030 18.17 -20.21 14.50
N ASP A 1031 18.50 -20.95 13.43
CA ASP A 1031 17.51 -21.62 12.59
C ASP A 1031 16.82 -22.76 13.35
N VAL A 1032 17.56 -23.59 14.07
CA VAL A 1032 17.00 -24.68 14.90
C VAL A 1032 16.00 -24.15 15.90
N ARG A 1033 16.30 -23.04 16.59
CA ARG A 1033 15.38 -22.46 17.58
C ARG A 1033 14.05 -22.04 16.96
N ALA A 1034 14.11 -21.42 15.78
CA ALA A 1034 12.91 -20.98 15.08
C ALA A 1034 12.09 -22.18 14.55
N ILE A 1035 12.77 -23.15 13.94
CA ILE A 1035 12.14 -24.36 13.40
C ILE A 1035 11.53 -25.21 14.51
N ALA A 1036 12.27 -25.44 15.60
CA ALA A 1036 11.79 -26.21 16.74
C ALA A 1036 10.49 -25.61 17.31
N SER A 1037 10.46 -24.29 17.55
CA SER A 1037 9.24 -23.61 18.04
C SER A 1037 8.08 -23.81 17.07
N GLN A 1038 8.32 -23.69 15.76
CA GLN A 1038 7.26 -23.85 14.76
C GLN A 1038 6.75 -25.30 14.67
N GLN A 1039 7.64 -26.30 14.74
CA GLN A 1039 7.22 -27.71 14.70
C GLN A 1039 6.50 -28.14 15.98
N ILE A 1040 6.88 -27.59 17.14
CA ILE A 1040 6.15 -27.81 18.41
C ILE A 1040 4.71 -27.29 18.30
N ASP A 1041 4.53 -26.01 17.93
CA ASP A 1041 3.21 -25.40 17.75
C ASP A 1041 2.35 -26.25 16.81
N ARG A 1042 2.97 -26.78 15.76
CA ARG A 1042 2.29 -27.56 14.74
C ARG A 1042 1.88 -28.95 15.20
N LEU A 1043 2.77 -29.68 15.88
CA LEU A 1043 2.45 -31.01 16.43
C LEU A 1043 1.35 -30.90 17.49
N GLU A 1044 1.33 -29.82 18.27
CA GLU A 1044 0.24 -29.53 19.20
C GLU A 1044 -1.07 -29.28 18.46
N GLN A 1045 -1.07 -28.43 17.41
CA GLN A 1045 -2.26 -28.23 16.58
C GLN A 1045 -2.73 -29.51 15.89
N ALA A 1046 -1.80 -30.38 15.47
CA ALA A 1046 -2.13 -31.67 14.86
C ALA A 1046 -2.87 -32.60 15.84
N MET A 1047 -2.51 -32.58 17.12
CA MET A 1047 -3.25 -33.27 18.18
C MET A 1047 -4.67 -32.70 18.32
N CYS A 1048 -4.79 -31.38 18.49
CA CYS A 1048 -6.09 -30.73 18.72
C CYS A 1048 -7.05 -30.88 17.52
N GLN A 1049 -6.52 -30.84 16.29
CA GLN A 1049 -7.29 -30.96 15.04
C GLN A 1049 -7.45 -32.40 14.56
N ARG A 1050 -6.96 -33.38 15.34
CA ARG A 1050 -6.99 -34.81 14.99
C ARG A 1050 -6.37 -35.13 13.62
N ARG A 1051 -5.28 -34.46 13.26
CA ARG A 1051 -4.53 -34.73 12.03
C ARG A 1051 -3.89 -36.11 12.10
N ARG A 1052 -3.84 -36.78 10.94
CA ARG A 1052 -3.27 -38.12 10.77
C ARG A 1052 -2.28 -38.17 9.61
N TRP A 1053 -1.34 -39.11 9.69
CA TRP A 1053 -0.33 -39.42 8.68
C TRP A 1053 -0.45 -40.87 8.27
N THR A 1054 -0.09 -41.19 7.03
CA THR A 1054 0.16 -42.59 6.68
C THR A 1054 1.41 -43.10 7.40
N ALA A 1055 1.54 -44.41 7.59
CA ALA A 1055 2.74 -44.99 8.21
C ALA A 1055 4.04 -44.60 7.48
N GLU A 1056 3.97 -44.46 6.15
CA GLU A 1056 5.11 -44.02 5.33
C GLU A 1056 5.47 -42.55 5.58
N GLN A 1057 4.48 -41.65 5.61
CA GLN A 1057 4.67 -40.23 5.90
C GLN A 1057 5.22 -40.02 7.31
N PHE A 1058 4.68 -40.74 8.30
CA PHE A 1058 5.16 -40.71 9.68
C PHE A 1058 6.63 -41.12 9.77
N ARG A 1059 7.01 -42.21 9.10
CA ARG A 1059 8.41 -42.65 9.06
C ARG A 1059 9.32 -41.61 8.42
N LEU A 1060 8.99 -41.15 7.21
CA LEU A 1060 9.82 -40.24 6.42
C LEU A 1060 9.99 -38.85 7.04
N PHE A 1061 8.90 -38.25 7.50
CA PHE A 1061 8.90 -36.83 7.90
C PHE A 1061 9.05 -36.60 9.40
N LEU A 1062 8.81 -37.63 10.22
CA LEU A 1062 8.84 -37.50 11.68
C LEU A 1062 9.90 -38.40 12.33
N VAL A 1063 9.98 -39.69 11.97
CA VAL A 1063 10.91 -40.63 12.63
C VAL A 1063 12.33 -40.54 12.07
N GLU A 1064 12.47 -40.44 10.75
CA GLU A 1064 13.77 -40.43 10.06
C GLU A 1064 14.34 -39.03 9.85
N HIS A 1065 13.54 -37.99 10.08
CA HIS A 1065 13.97 -36.61 9.87
C HIS A 1065 15.13 -36.25 10.81
N PRO A 1066 16.26 -35.71 10.29
CA PRO A 1066 17.45 -35.37 11.07
C PRO A 1066 17.21 -34.51 12.33
N LEU A 1067 16.23 -33.60 12.30
CA LEU A 1067 15.91 -32.68 13.39
C LEU A 1067 14.58 -33.06 14.10
N VAL A 1068 13.50 -33.30 13.34
CA VAL A 1068 12.15 -33.48 13.91
C VAL A 1068 12.03 -34.77 14.72
N ARG A 1069 12.83 -35.80 14.44
CA ARG A 1069 12.86 -37.06 15.21
C ARG A 1069 13.03 -36.88 16.71
N HIS A 1070 13.75 -35.84 17.13
CA HIS A 1070 13.96 -35.54 18.55
C HIS A 1070 12.65 -35.10 19.24
N LEU A 1071 11.75 -34.42 18.52
CA LEU A 1071 10.41 -34.09 19.01
C LEU A 1071 9.50 -35.33 18.98
N THR A 1072 9.57 -36.11 17.89
CA THR A 1072 8.77 -37.32 17.68
C THR A 1072 8.93 -38.33 18.82
N ARG A 1073 10.16 -38.52 19.31
CA ARG A 1073 10.49 -39.45 20.42
C ARG A 1073 9.93 -39.02 21.78
N ARG A 1074 9.59 -37.74 21.94
CA ARG A 1074 9.09 -37.13 23.18
C ARG A 1074 7.57 -36.99 23.19
N LEU A 1075 6.89 -37.60 22.23
CA LEU A 1075 5.44 -37.57 22.09
C LEU A 1075 4.87 -38.99 22.06
N LEU A 1076 3.69 -39.15 22.65
CA LEU A 1076 2.92 -40.37 22.53
C LEU A 1076 2.21 -40.36 21.18
N TRP A 1077 2.19 -41.50 20.51
CA TRP A 1077 1.56 -41.67 19.21
C TRP A 1077 0.46 -42.72 19.29
N GLY A 1078 -0.51 -42.62 18.39
CA GLY A 1078 -1.65 -43.50 18.31
C GLY A 1078 -1.84 -44.02 16.89
N VAL A 1079 -2.30 -45.26 16.77
CA VAL A 1079 -2.76 -45.82 15.48
C VAL A 1079 -4.28 -45.74 15.43
N TYR A 1080 -4.79 -45.28 14.30
CA TYR A 1080 -6.21 -44.99 14.07
C TYR A 1080 -6.73 -45.76 12.87
N ASN A 1081 -8.00 -46.15 12.93
CA ASN A 1081 -8.71 -46.72 11.79
C ASN A 1081 -9.25 -45.63 10.85
N ASP A 1082 -9.96 -46.03 9.79
CA ASP A 1082 -10.54 -45.12 8.80
C ASP A 1082 -11.66 -44.23 9.39
N GLU A 1083 -12.32 -44.67 10.47
CA GLU A 1083 -13.29 -43.86 11.23
C GLU A 1083 -12.64 -42.91 12.25
N ASN A 1084 -11.31 -42.77 12.25
CA ASN A 1084 -10.54 -41.93 13.16
C ASN A 1084 -10.68 -42.30 14.64
N ALA A 1085 -10.96 -43.57 14.94
CA ALA A 1085 -10.98 -44.12 16.30
C ALA A 1085 -9.59 -44.69 16.67
N LEU A 1086 -9.15 -44.40 17.90
CA LEU A 1086 -7.86 -44.86 18.42
C LEU A 1086 -7.88 -46.38 18.64
N ILE A 1087 -6.95 -47.10 18.01
CA ILE A 1087 -6.78 -48.55 18.13
C ILE A 1087 -5.82 -48.86 19.28
N THR A 1088 -4.64 -48.23 19.29
CA THR A 1088 -3.60 -48.45 20.31
C THR A 1088 -2.61 -47.29 20.32
N CYS A 1089 -1.86 -47.16 21.42
CA CYS A 1089 -0.82 -46.15 21.62
C CYS A 1089 0.58 -46.78 21.61
N PHE A 1090 1.58 -46.01 21.16
CA PHE A 1090 2.98 -46.40 21.13
C PHE A 1090 3.90 -45.17 21.26
N ARG A 1091 5.16 -45.39 21.62
CA ARG A 1091 6.23 -44.38 21.60
C ARG A 1091 7.31 -44.76 20.59
N VAL A 1092 8.13 -43.78 20.21
CA VAL A 1092 9.33 -43.99 19.39
C VAL A 1092 10.56 -43.99 20.30
N ALA A 1093 11.34 -45.06 20.29
CA ALA A 1093 12.56 -45.21 21.07
C ALA A 1093 13.78 -44.50 20.43
N GLU A 1094 14.91 -44.46 21.14
CA GLU A 1094 16.14 -43.78 20.70
C GLU A 1094 16.77 -44.40 19.43
N ASP A 1095 16.61 -45.70 19.25
CA ASP A 1095 17.03 -46.46 18.06
C ASP A 1095 15.98 -46.42 16.93
N SER A 1096 14.95 -45.58 17.06
CA SER A 1096 13.82 -45.42 16.15
C SER A 1096 12.93 -46.67 16.02
N THR A 1097 13.03 -47.63 16.94
CA THR A 1097 12.03 -48.69 17.11
C THR A 1097 10.79 -48.15 17.85
N TYR A 1098 9.71 -48.92 17.89
CA TYR A 1098 8.48 -48.55 18.59
C TYR A 1098 8.28 -49.41 19.82
N SER A 1099 7.75 -48.83 20.90
CA SER A 1099 7.34 -49.60 22.08
C SER A 1099 5.95 -49.23 22.60
N ASP A 1100 5.31 -50.20 23.25
CA ASP A 1100 3.95 -50.08 23.78
C ASP A 1100 3.92 -49.64 25.26
N ALA A 1101 2.76 -49.76 25.91
CA ALA A 1101 2.55 -49.36 27.30
C ALA A 1101 3.28 -50.25 28.31
N GLN A 1102 3.77 -51.43 27.89
CA GLN A 1102 4.59 -52.34 28.68
C GLN A 1102 6.08 -52.15 28.41
N ASP A 1103 6.43 -51.19 27.55
CA ASP A 1103 7.77 -50.94 27.01
C ASP A 1103 8.34 -52.12 26.21
N GLU A 1104 7.47 -52.94 25.62
CA GLU A 1104 7.85 -54.05 24.73
C GLU A 1104 7.86 -53.61 23.26
N LEU A 1105 8.61 -54.34 22.42
CA LEU A 1105 8.73 -54.03 20.98
C LEU A 1105 7.36 -54.05 20.29
N PHE A 1106 6.99 -52.93 19.70
CA PHE A 1106 5.71 -52.72 19.04
C PHE A 1106 5.87 -52.72 17.51
N THR A 1107 4.98 -53.44 16.82
CA THR A 1107 4.90 -53.42 15.35
C THR A 1107 3.66 -52.65 14.94
N LEU A 1108 3.80 -51.65 14.07
CA LEU A 1108 2.68 -50.83 13.60
C LEU A 1108 1.63 -51.69 12.88
N PRO A 1109 0.38 -51.77 13.40
CA PRO A 1109 -0.73 -52.36 12.66
C PRO A 1109 -1.15 -51.47 11.47
N ALA A 1110 -1.98 -52.01 10.57
CA ALA A 1110 -2.55 -51.23 9.48
C ALA A 1110 -3.45 -50.11 10.04
N GLY A 1111 -3.24 -48.88 9.58
CA GLY A 1111 -3.98 -47.70 10.02
C GLY A 1111 -3.20 -46.42 9.78
N ASN A 1112 -3.81 -45.31 10.16
CA ASN A 1112 -3.19 -43.99 10.12
C ASN A 1112 -2.58 -43.66 11.50
N ILE A 1113 -1.48 -42.91 11.51
CA ILE A 1113 -0.76 -42.54 12.74
C ILE A 1113 -1.13 -41.10 13.11
N GLY A 1114 -1.31 -40.82 14.39
CA GLY A 1114 -1.63 -39.50 14.90
C GLY A 1114 -1.13 -39.28 16.32
N ILE A 1115 -1.25 -38.04 16.80
CA ILE A 1115 -0.98 -37.71 18.20
C ILE A 1115 -2.32 -37.77 18.95
N PRO A 1116 -2.50 -38.72 19.89
CA PRO A 1116 -3.73 -38.84 20.63
C PRO A 1116 -3.90 -37.70 21.63
N HIS A 1117 -5.11 -37.16 21.65
CA HIS A 1117 -5.55 -36.27 22.72
C HIS A 1117 -5.88 -37.08 23.97
N VAL A 1118 -5.70 -36.50 25.17
CA VAL A 1118 -5.90 -37.21 26.45
C VAL A 1118 -7.30 -37.83 26.59
N LEU A 1119 -8.33 -37.24 25.97
CA LEU A 1119 -9.71 -37.74 25.95
C LEU A 1119 -9.88 -39.04 25.14
N GLU A 1120 -8.97 -39.32 24.21
CA GLU A 1120 -9.02 -40.54 23.38
C GLU A 1120 -8.29 -41.71 24.06
N ILE A 1121 -7.38 -41.43 25.01
CA ILE A 1121 -6.48 -42.42 25.60
C ILE A 1121 -7.17 -43.12 26.79
N PRO A 1122 -7.19 -44.46 26.83
CA PRO A 1122 -7.65 -45.19 28.01
C PRO A 1122 -6.87 -44.79 29.27
N PRO A 1123 -7.54 -44.59 30.44
CA PRO A 1123 -6.87 -44.15 31.66
C PRO A 1123 -5.70 -45.03 32.09
N GLU A 1124 -5.80 -46.35 31.88
CA GLU A 1124 -4.74 -47.32 32.18
C GLU A 1124 -3.51 -47.10 31.30
N SER A 1125 -3.71 -46.95 29.98
CA SER A 1125 -2.63 -46.64 29.03
C SER A 1125 -1.99 -45.28 29.32
N ALA A 1126 -2.80 -44.26 29.63
CA ALA A 1126 -2.28 -42.93 29.98
C ALA A 1126 -1.39 -42.98 31.23
N ALA A 1127 -1.77 -43.75 32.26
CA ALA A 1127 -0.97 -43.94 33.47
C ALA A 1127 0.34 -44.69 33.19
N ALA A 1128 0.29 -45.77 32.39
CA ALA A 1128 1.48 -46.54 32.02
C ALA A 1128 2.50 -45.70 31.24
N PHE A 1129 2.07 -44.96 30.22
CA PHE A 1129 2.96 -44.09 29.46
C PHE A 1129 3.49 -42.90 30.28
N ARG A 1130 2.71 -42.35 31.22
CA ARG A 1130 3.24 -41.33 32.16
C ARG A 1130 4.41 -41.89 32.97
N GLN A 1131 4.30 -43.12 33.45
CA GLN A 1131 5.39 -43.76 34.19
C GLN A 1131 6.63 -43.95 33.30
N ILE A 1132 6.46 -44.43 32.07
CA ILE A 1132 7.57 -44.56 31.10
C ILE A 1132 8.26 -43.20 30.87
N TYR A 1133 7.49 -42.13 30.68
CA TYR A 1133 8.07 -40.80 30.45
C TYR A 1133 8.86 -40.29 31.64
N VAL A 1134 8.43 -40.59 32.86
CA VAL A 1134 9.18 -40.29 34.09
C VAL A 1134 10.45 -41.13 34.18
N ASP A 1135 10.36 -42.44 33.91
CA ASP A 1135 11.49 -43.39 34.02
C ASP A 1135 12.62 -43.06 33.04
N TYR A 1136 12.28 -42.59 31.84
CA TYR A 1136 13.24 -42.17 30.81
C TYR A 1136 13.53 -40.66 30.82
N GLU A 1137 13.05 -39.90 31.83
CA GLU A 1137 13.22 -38.45 31.94
C GLU A 1137 12.76 -37.65 30.69
N LEU A 1138 11.81 -38.19 29.93
CA LEU A 1138 11.28 -37.60 28.72
C LEU A 1138 10.27 -36.50 29.05
N LEU A 1139 10.65 -35.25 28.77
CA LEU A 1139 9.74 -34.11 28.88
C LEU A 1139 8.99 -33.92 27.56
N PRO A 1140 7.65 -34.01 27.49
CA PRO A 1140 6.93 -33.69 26.27
C PRO A 1140 7.17 -32.23 25.81
N PRO A 1141 7.18 -31.94 24.50
CA PRO A 1141 7.36 -30.57 23.99
C PRO A 1141 6.16 -29.65 24.28
N PHE A 1142 4.97 -30.21 24.51
CA PHE A 1142 3.74 -29.52 24.95
C PHE A 1142 2.94 -30.45 25.86
N GLN A 1143 1.97 -29.92 26.61
CA GLN A 1143 1.12 -30.74 27.48
C GLN A 1143 0.25 -31.68 26.63
N GLN A 1144 0.58 -32.98 26.68
CA GLN A 1144 -0.18 -34.05 26.04
C GLN A 1144 -0.91 -34.90 27.09
N LEU A 1145 -0.19 -35.74 27.85
CA LEU A 1145 -0.77 -36.60 28.89
C LEU A 1145 -1.23 -35.83 30.14
N GLU A 1146 -0.70 -34.63 30.35
CA GLU A 1146 -1.05 -33.74 31.47
C GLU A 1146 -2.04 -32.64 31.04
N ARG A 1147 -2.52 -32.68 29.79
CA ARG A 1147 -3.44 -31.67 29.27
C ARG A 1147 -4.78 -31.74 29.99
N GLY A 1148 -5.37 -30.58 30.29
CA GLY A 1148 -6.69 -30.50 30.92
C GLY A 1148 -7.77 -31.14 30.05
N SER A 1149 -8.59 -32.01 30.64
CA SER A 1149 -9.75 -32.63 30.00
C SER A 1149 -11.03 -31.97 30.51
N TYR A 1150 -11.76 -31.29 29.62
CA TYR A 1150 -12.97 -30.56 29.96
C TYR A 1150 -14.16 -31.05 29.11
N HIS A 1151 -15.37 -30.90 29.66
CA HIS A 1151 -16.60 -31.24 28.96
C HIS A 1151 -17.62 -30.11 29.10
N LEU A 1152 -18.43 -29.91 28.05
CA LEU A 1152 -19.63 -29.08 28.11
C LEU A 1152 -20.69 -29.79 28.94
N ALA A 1153 -21.35 -29.06 29.83
CA ALA A 1153 -22.51 -29.54 30.55
C ALA A 1153 -23.72 -29.72 29.62
N ASP A 1154 -24.70 -30.54 30.00
CA ASP A 1154 -25.85 -30.86 29.13
C ASP A 1154 -26.67 -29.62 28.74
N ASN A 1155 -26.75 -28.62 29.63
CA ASN A 1155 -27.40 -27.34 29.38
C ASN A 1155 -26.58 -26.39 28.50
N GLU A 1156 -25.28 -26.62 28.33
CA GLU A 1156 -24.36 -25.81 27.50
C GLU A 1156 -24.32 -26.27 26.04
N ARG A 1157 -24.74 -27.50 25.73
CA ARG A 1157 -24.68 -28.04 24.36
C ARG A 1157 -25.67 -27.34 23.41
N ASN A 1158 -26.88 -27.03 23.87
CA ASN A 1158 -27.95 -26.51 23.00
C ASN A 1158 -28.07 -24.98 23.02
N VAL A 1159 -27.02 -24.26 23.44
CA VAL A 1159 -26.98 -22.80 23.44
C VAL A 1159 -26.03 -22.27 22.37
N HIS A 1160 -26.20 -21.00 22.00
CA HIS A 1160 -25.34 -20.27 21.05
C HIS A 1160 -24.22 -19.48 21.75
N GLU A 1161 -24.32 -19.33 23.07
CA GLU A 1161 -23.46 -18.50 23.91
C GLU A 1161 -23.24 -19.18 25.27
N LEU A 1162 -21.99 -19.27 25.72
CA LEU A 1162 -21.60 -19.78 27.03
C LEU A 1162 -21.39 -18.60 27.98
N SER A 1163 -22.16 -18.56 29.06
CA SER A 1163 -22.03 -17.59 30.15
C SER A 1163 -21.13 -18.06 31.30
N ARG A 1164 -20.39 -19.16 31.11
CA ARG A 1164 -19.53 -19.79 32.13
C ARG A 1164 -18.46 -18.87 32.71
N TRP A 1165 -18.02 -17.88 31.93
CA TRP A 1165 -16.97 -16.93 32.30
C TRP A 1165 -17.45 -15.47 32.35
N ASP A 1166 -18.76 -15.23 32.24
CA ASP A 1166 -19.35 -13.89 32.25
C ASP A 1166 -18.88 -13.11 33.49
N GLY A 1167 -18.28 -11.94 33.25
CA GLY A 1167 -17.75 -11.04 34.26
C GLY A 1167 -16.46 -11.50 34.96
N ARG A 1168 -15.86 -12.66 34.61
CA ARG A 1168 -14.53 -13.03 35.13
C ARG A 1168 -13.47 -12.12 34.51
N LEU A 1169 -12.58 -11.61 35.36
CA LEU A 1169 -11.52 -10.69 34.96
C LEU A 1169 -10.27 -11.47 34.51
N CYS A 1170 -9.70 -11.08 33.37
CA CYS A 1170 -8.42 -11.61 32.88
C CYS A 1170 -7.51 -10.49 32.35
N GLN A 1171 -6.20 -10.74 32.27
CA GLN A 1171 -5.25 -9.72 31.82
C GLN A 1171 -5.33 -9.49 30.31
N ALA A 1172 -5.34 -8.23 29.88
CA ALA A 1172 -5.33 -7.83 28.46
C ALA A 1172 -4.22 -8.51 27.66
N GLY A 1173 -3.04 -8.70 28.26
CA GLY A 1173 -1.93 -9.41 27.65
C GLY A 1173 -2.17 -10.91 27.41
N ARG A 1174 -2.98 -11.56 28.23
CA ARG A 1174 -3.34 -12.98 28.07
C ARG A 1174 -4.41 -13.18 27.00
N ILE A 1175 -5.39 -12.27 26.91
CA ILE A 1175 -6.36 -12.25 25.80
C ILE A 1175 -5.63 -12.17 24.47
N VAL A 1176 -4.73 -11.20 24.33
CA VAL A 1176 -3.86 -11.07 23.15
C VAL A 1176 -2.95 -12.29 22.96
N GLY A 1177 -2.54 -12.93 24.06
CA GLY A 1177 -1.75 -14.17 24.05
C GLY A 1177 -2.43 -15.36 23.37
N LEU A 1178 -3.76 -15.37 23.28
CA LEU A 1178 -4.52 -16.43 22.59
C LEU A 1178 -4.20 -16.54 21.10
N GLU A 1179 -3.59 -15.53 20.49
CA GLU A 1179 -3.08 -15.63 19.10
C GLU A 1179 -2.12 -16.81 18.91
N ARG A 1180 -1.36 -17.17 19.96
CA ARG A 1180 -0.46 -18.33 19.92
C ARG A 1180 -1.21 -19.66 19.85
N ARG A 1181 -2.50 -19.68 20.21
CA ARG A 1181 -3.38 -20.86 20.21
C ARG A 1181 -4.35 -20.88 19.02
N GLY A 1182 -4.09 -20.05 18.01
CA GLY A 1182 -4.86 -20.01 16.76
C GLY A 1182 -6.06 -19.05 16.77
N TRP A 1183 -6.18 -18.18 17.78
CA TRP A 1183 -7.19 -17.11 17.78
C TRP A 1183 -6.72 -15.89 16.97
N GLN A 1184 -7.66 -15.15 16.40
CA GLN A 1184 -7.44 -13.93 15.63
C GLN A 1184 -8.11 -12.76 16.33
N ARG A 1185 -7.44 -11.59 16.37
CA ARG A 1185 -8.06 -10.38 16.93
C ARG A 1185 -9.09 -9.81 15.97
N LEU A 1186 -10.21 -9.40 16.52
CA LEU A 1186 -11.16 -8.53 15.83
C LEU A 1186 -10.93 -7.10 16.33
N GLU A 1187 -10.42 -6.26 15.44
CA GLU A 1187 -10.01 -4.89 15.75
C GLU A 1187 -10.79 -3.86 14.91
N GLU A 1188 -11.25 -2.79 15.55
CA GLU A 1188 -11.83 -1.62 14.90
C GLU A 1188 -11.14 -0.35 15.41
N SER A 1189 -10.63 0.48 14.50
CA SER A 1189 -9.91 1.73 14.81
C SER A 1189 -8.73 1.60 15.80
N GLY A 1190 -8.17 0.40 15.95
CA GLY A 1190 -7.05 0.10 16.86
C GLY A 1190 -7.46 -0.40 18.25
N SER A 1191 -8.76 -0.65 18.47
CA SER A 1191 -9.28 -1.31 19.67
C SER A 1191 -9.68 -2.75 19.35
N VAL A 1192 -9.22 -3.70 20.18
CA VAL A 1192 -9.63 -5.10 20.14
C VAL A 1192 -10.98 -5.20 20.84
N TYR A 1193 -12.01 -5.70 20.16
CA TYR A 1193 -13.35 -5.89 20.74
C TYR A 1193 -13.71 -7.38 20.92
N ALA A 1194 -13.03 -8.28 20.22
CA ALA A 1194 -13.22 -9.72 20.38
C ALA A 1194 -12.02 -10.52 19.84
N MET A 1195 -11.94 -11.80 20.21
CA MET A 1195 -11.04 -12.79 19.62
C MET A 1195 -11.86 -13.86 18.89
N ARG A 1196 -11.42 -14.30 17.71
CA ARG A 1196 -12.11 -15.29 16.87
C ARG A 1196 -11.21 -16.47 16.50
N LYS A 1197 -11.70 -17.71 16.62
CA LYS A 1197 -11.01 -18.93 16.18
C LYS A 1197 -11.89 -19.73 15.23
N SER A 1198 -11.40 -20.00 14.02
CA SER A 1198 -12.14 -20.78 13.02
C SER A 1198 -12.06 -22.28 13.32
N THR A 1199 -13.19 -22.98 13.19
CA THR A 1199 -13.29 -24.44 13.30
C THR A 1199 -14.09 -25.01 12.11
N PRO A 1200 -14.04 -26.32 11.84
CA PRO A 1200 -14.88 -26.95 10.80
C PRO A 1200 -16.38 -26.76 11.01
N TYR A 1201 -16.81 -26.47 12.24
CA TYR A 1201 -18.21 -26.38 12.64
C TYR A 1201 -18.74 -24.94 12.72
N GLY A 1202 -17.88 -23.93 12.55
CA GLY A 1202 -18.18 -22.51 12.74
C GLY A 1202 -17.01 -21.73 13.34
N ALA A 1203 -17.16 -20.42 13.54
CA ALA A 1203 -16.15 -19.60 14.21
C ALA A 1203 -16.52 -19.40 15.68
N LEU A 1204 -15.60 -19.72 16.57
CA LEU A 1204 -15.69 -19.46 18.00
C LEU A 1204 -15.28 -18.01 18.26
N GLU A 1205 -16.04 -17.27 19.05
CA GLU A 1205 -15.75 -15.89 19.42
C GLU A 1205 -15.71 -15.72 20.93
N LEU A 1206 -14.71 -15.00 21.41
CA LEU A 1206 -14.57 -14.53 22.78
C LEU A 1206 -14.74 -13.01 22.76
N GLU A 1207 -15.83 -12.52 23.33
CA GLU A 1207 -16.09 -11.08 23.49
C GLU A 1207 -15.55 -10.60 24.84
N THR A 1208 -14.92 -9.43 24.81
CA THR A 1208 -14.36 -8.75 25.98
C THR A 1208 -14.66 -7.27 25.87
N GLU A 1209 -14.60 -6.54 26.99
CA GLU A 1209 -14.67 -5.08 26.95
C GLU A 1209 -13.63 -4.52 25.96
N PRO A 1210 -14.02 -3.64 24.99
CA PRO A 1210 -13.11 -3.16 23.98
C PRO A 1210 -11.90 -2.43 24.57
N PHE A 1211 -10.69 -2.79 24.15
CA PHE A 1211 -9.45 -2.25 24.71
C PHE A 1211 -8.39 -1.96 23.65
N SER A 1212 -7.49 -1.01 23.91
CA SER A 1212 -6.39 -0.69 23.00
C SER A 1212 -5.03 -0.66 23.70
N LEU A 1213 -4.12 -1.50 23.19
CA LEU A 1213 -2.71 -1.48 23.56
C LEU A 1213 -1.90 -0.43 22.78
N ILE A 1214 -2.49 0.18 21.73
CA ILE A 1214 -1.79 1.08 20.80
C ILE A 1214 -1.83 2.52 21.31
N TYR A 1215 -2.96 2.96 21.87
CA TYR A 1215 -3.13 4.33 22.36
C TYR A 1215 -2.66 4.55 23.80
N GLY A 1216 -2.14 3.49 24.45
CA GLY A 1216 -1.65 3.55 25.83
C GLY A 1216 -2.75 3.66 26.89
N GLU A 1217 -4.01 3.47 26.50
CA GLU A 1217 -5.18 3.50 27.40
C GLU A 1217 -5.28 2.23 28.25
N THR A 1218 -4.79 1.09 27.74
CA THR A 1218 -4.78 -0.21 28.44
C THR A 1218 -3.38 -0.82 28.43
N GLY A 1219 -2.86 -1.15 29.60
CA GLY A 1219 -1.62 -1.90 29.80
C GLY A 1219 -1.81 -3.41 29.69
N TYR A 1220 -0.74 -4.16 29.41
CA TYR A 1220 -0.78 -5.63 29.32
C TYR A 1220 -1.27 -6.32 30.61
N SER A 1221 -1.09 -5.67 31.76
CA SER A 1221 -1.50 -6.18 33.08
C SER A 1221 -2.93 -5.80 33.48
N ASP A 1222 -3.60 -4.95 32.70
CA ASP A 1222 -4.92 -4.46 33.05
C ASP A 1222 -5.95 -5.57 32.92
N LEU A 1223 -6.91 -5.57 33.83
CA LEU A 1223 -7.93 -6.61 33.96
C LEU A 1223 -9.18 -6.22 33.17
N LEU A 1224 -9.59 -7.08 32.25
CA LEU A 1224 -10.76 -6.92 31.41
C LEU A 1224 -11.76 -8.05 31.69
N PRO A 1225 -13.07 -7.74 31.75
CA PRO A 1225 -14.09 -8.76 31.89
C PRO A 1225 -14.26 -9.53 30.58
N VAL A 1226 -14.41 -10.86 30.70
CA VAL A 1226 -14.98 -11.68 29.63
C VAL A 1226 -16.48 -11.43 29.60
N GLU A 1227 -17.01 -11.01 28.45
CA GLU A 1227 -18.44 -10.74 28.28
C GLU A 1227 -19.17 -12.02 27.85
N SER A 1228 -18.66 -12.70 26.83
CA SER A 1228 -19.30 -13.92 26.33
C SER A 1228 -18.38 -14.79 25.48
N VAL A 1229 -18.76 -16.06 25.32
CA VAL A 1229 -18.14 -16.98 24.35
C VAL A 1229 -19.23 -17.54 23.42
N LYS A 1230 -19.13 -17.28 22.12
CA LYS A 1230 -20.17 -17.56 21.11
C LYS A 1230 -19.65 -18.47 20.01
N ILE A 1231 -20.57 -19.13 19.29
CA ILE A 1231 -20.28 -19.83 18.04
C ILE A 1231 -21.10 -19.21 16.89
N THR A 1232 -20.42 -18.85 15.80
CA THR A 1232 -20.99 -18.14 14.64
C THR A 1232 -20.83 -18.94 13.36
N ALA A 1233 -21.72 -18.72 12.38
CA ALA A 1233 -21.67 -19.40 11.10
C ALA A 1233 -20.43 -18.97 10.27
N PRO A 1234 -19.84 -19.88 9.45
CA PRO A 1234 -18.72 -19.52 8.59
C PRO A 1234 -19.17 -18.46 7.56
N TYR A 1235 -18.46 -17.32 7.54
CA TYR A 1235 -18.67 -16.14 6.67
C TYR A 1235 -19.75 -15.12 7.05
N ASP A 1236 -20.29 -15.14 8.28
CA ASP A 1236 -21.21 -14.08 8.67
C ASP A 1236 -20.47 -12.80 9.11
N ARG A 1237 -20.33 -11.84 8.20
CA ARG A 1237 -19.96 -10.45 8.54
C ARG A 1237 -21.19 -9.55 8.76
N TYR A 1238 -22.40 -10.01 8.45
CA TYR A 1238 -23.60 -9.16 8.39
C TYR A 1238 -24.92 -9.76 8.93
N GLY A 1239 -24.84 -10.84 9.73
CA GLY A 1239 -25.93 -11.36 10.56
C GLY A 1239 -27.11 -11.98 9.81
N LYS A 1240 -26.89 -12.70 8.70
CA LYS A 1240 -27.98 -13.25 7.87
C LYS A 1240 -28.16 -14.78 7.97
N GLN A 1241 -27.29 -15.51 8.66
CA GLN A 1241 -27.47 -16.96 8.88
C GLN A 1241 -27.77 -17.28 10.34
N SER A 1242 -28.61 -18.31 10.57
CA SER A 1242 -28.88 -18.85 11.91
C SER A 1242 -27.60 -19.44 12.50
N SER A 1243 -27.15 -18.89 13.64
CA SER A 1243 -25.92 -19.34 14.31
C SER A 1243 -26.08 -20.79 14.82
N PRO A 1244 -25.03 -21.65 14.72
CA PRO A 1244 -25.07 -23.01 15.26
C PRO A 1244 -25.09 -23.01 16.79
N THR A 1245 -25.44 -24.13 17.42
CA THR A 1245 -25.31 -24.35 18.88
C THR A 1245 -24.03 -25.11 19.19
N PHE A 1246 -23.49 -25.03 20.41
CA PHE A 1246 -22.25 -25.73 20.79
C PHE A 1246 -22.31 -27.27 20.65
N SER A 1247 -23.49 -27.86 20.46
CA SER A 1247 -23.72 -29.29 20.20
C SER A 1247 -23.12 -29.77 18.88
N VAL A 1248 -22.75 -28.87 17.97
CA VAL A 1248 -22.04 -29.22 16.74
C VAL A 1248 -20.56 -29.54 16.96
N LEU A 1249 -19.97 -29.11 18.08
CA LEU A 1249 -18.56 -29.35 18.38
C LEU A 1249 -18.35 -30.78 18.85
N ASP A 1250 -17.28 -31.42 18.37
CA ASP A 1250 -16.80 -32.67 18.94
C ASP A 1250 -16.16 -32.45 20.33
N ASP A 1251 -16.07 -33.52 21.12
CA ASP A 1251 -15.60 -33.44 22.52
C ASP A 1251 -14.18 -32.85 22.65
N ILE A 1252 -13.30 -33.03 21.66
CA ILE A 1252 -11.94 -32.47 21.69
C ILE A 1252 -12.00 -30.98 21.41
N THR A 1253 -12.69 -30.54 20.34
CA THR A 1253 -12.84 -29.10 20.05
C THR A 1253 -13.50 -28.35 21.20
N ALA A 1254 -14.50 -28.96 21.85
CA ALA A 1254 -15.14 -28.39 23.03
C ALA A 1254 -14.18 -28.31 24.25
N SER A 1255 -13.40 -29.35 24.50
CA SER A 1255 -12.39 -29.37 25.58
C SER A 1255 -11.30 -28.32 25.33
N GLU A 1256 -10.82 -28.17 24.10
CA GLU A 1256 -9.79 -27.20 23.73
C GLU A 1256 -10.29 -25.76 23.81
N LEU A 1257 -11.54 -25.49 23.45
CA LEU A 1257 -12.17 -24.19 23.69
C LEU A 1257 -12.13 -23.86 25.19
N ILE A 1258 -12.61 -24.77 26.04
CA ILE A 1258 -12.63 -24.55 27.49
C ILE A 1258 -11.21 -24.35 28.04
N ASN A 1259 -10.26 -25.16 27.59
CA ASN A 1259 -8.85 -25.05 27.98
C ASN A 1259 -8.20 -23.72 27.56
N ASP A 1260 -8.55 -23.20 26.39
CA ASP A 1260 -8.10 -21.88 25.92
C ASP A 1260 -8.63 -20.76 26.82
N ILE A 1261 -9.92 -20.80 27.15
CA ILE A 1261 -10.54 -19.77 27.98
C ILE A 1261 -10.10 -19.86 29.45
N GLU A 1262 -9.98 -21.06 30.03
CA GLU A 1262 -9.47 -21.23 31.40
C GLU A 1262 -8.03 -20.72 31.55
N SER A 1263 -7.19 -20.88 30.51
CA SER A 1263 -5.81 -20.39 30.54
C SER A 1263 -5.67 -18.86 30.66
N LEU A 1264 -6.76 -18.11 30.42
CA LEU A 1264 -6.77 -16.67 30.67
C LEU A 1264 -6.68 -16.34 32.16
N PHE A 1265 -7.10 -17.27 33.02
CA PHE A 1265 -7.26 -17.09 34.46
C PHE A 1265 -6.17 -17.77 35.31
N ASP A 1266 -5.30 -18.59 34.71
CA ASP A 1266 -4.14 -19.26 35.33
C ASP A 1266 -2.90 -18.37 35.35
#